data_AF-A0A8T9BLK2-F1
#
_entry.id   AF-A0A8T9BLK2-F1
#
_cell.length_a   1.000
_cell.length_b   1.000
_cell.length_c   1.000
_cell.angle_alpha   90.00
_cell.angle_beta   90.00
_cell.angle_gamma   90.00
#
_symmetry.space_group_name_H-M   'P 1'
#
loop_
_entity.id
_entity.type
_entity.pdbx_description
1 polymer ?
#
loop_
_entity_poly.entity_id
_entity_poly.type
_entity_poly.pdbx_seq_one_letter_code
_entity_poly.pdbx_strand_id
1 'polypeptide(L)'
;MSTFQASRGVLRLSRSITKLQPPLNLHLRIASRNVATHTLPSQANAISVLPTIIDPSSEEYKENARQMGTVISRLEELTKKIQLGGSQKAREKHIARNKMLPRDRVAALVDPGTSFLELSALAGLEMYPEAEVPAGGIITGVGVIEGVTCVVVANDSTVKGGTYFPITVKKHLRAQAIAQENNLPCVYLVDSGGANLPNQADVFPDREHFGRIFYNQARMSSMGIPQISVVMGPCTAGGAYVPAMSDESIIVDGQGHIFLAGPPLVKAATGEVVSAEDLGGGKMHTSVSGVTDYLAVDDAHAIVLARRSISNLNWPKKQFPPPTAYEEPLYDPEELVGIASTNLRKPLPIHEIIARIVDGSVFSEFKRDYGSSLVTGFAHIYGHKVGIIANNGILFSNSSLKGAHFIELCCQRQIPLIFLQNISGFMVGTDAEREGIAKNGAKLVTAVACANVPKFTVVVGASNGAGNYGMCGRAYSPRFLWMWPNAKIGVMGSEQLTAVMEAVGKAADPELKERIDRESEAVFSSARLWDDGIIPPSHTRRVLGLSLIASLGGKNEPVATNSAELRAIPMLPASRTRAFARAITAIQNRHLSTNPSTTPIASVLIANRGEIALRVGRTASELGVRCTTIYTDPDLHSQHALSSPFAVNLGAPNAYLDGERIIKVAKEQGCEALHPGYGFLSENSAFAKRCVEEGLVFIGPPWKAIEAMGNKSRSKEIMIAAGVPCIPGYHGKNQDPEYLLQESRKIGFPVMVKAVKGGGGKGMRIALTEDEFLSKLESAKSEGRNSFGDDEMLVEKYISTPRHIEVQVFADKYGNAVALGERDCSLQRRHQKVLEEAPAPNLAEDIRQDLWEKARAAALAVQYEGAGTVEFIFDNDTNEFFFMEMNTRLQVEHPVTEEITGEDLVSWQFKVAAGEPLPLDQATITQRIAERGWAIEARIYAENPGQNFMPDSGKLIHLRTPQTSDSVRIDAGFIQGDTVSSAYDGMIAKLIVSGPTREVALRKLHAALQNYEVVGLNTNIEFLKKICKSPAFIRGEVETGYIQKYNDELFAPEAVEPETFAQAALGILAKESLEKGADFPTGPHGLAVGFSARNERQFLFVGSSDSESKRFSVTINQSGQKLYNVQVKGPGIDESYENVVCEGGAPSISTFYPHTRIESTIITDGDKFTIFQQGKQTQLRLTTPSWYEKALGLKDVTNSVLAPMPCKVLRNEVKEGDEVEKDQALVVIESMKMETVIRSPQKGVISKLVHKEGDICKAGTVLVLFEEHEE
;
A
#
# COMPACT_ATOMS: atom_id res chain seq x y z
N MET A 1 -7.29 -72.93 3.54
CA MET A 1 -6.64 -74.26 3.66
C MET A 1 -5.13 -74.06 3.57
N SER A 2 -4.33 -74.93 4.23
CA SER A 2 -2.87 -75.14 4.06
C SER A 2 -1.87 -73.95 4.11
N THR A 3 -0.68 -73.97 4.76
CA THR A 3 -0.14 -74.54 6.04
C THR A 3 1.41 -74.41 6.07
N PHE A 4 1.99 -73.80 7.14
CA PHE A 4 3.40 -73.99 7.65
C PHE A 4 4.60 -73.74 6.68
N GLN A 5 5.91 -73.69 7.02
CA GLN A 5 6.78 -73.65 8.25
C GLN A 5 8.12 -72.97 7.79
N ALA A 6 8.83 -72.01 8.45
CA ALA A 6 9.52 -71.89 9.75
C ALA A 6 10.98 -72.45 9.85
N SER A 7 11.84 -71.82 10.69
CA SER A 7 13.23 -72.21 11.16
C SER A 7 14.46 -71.92 10.25
N ARG A 8 15.75 -71.95 10.68
CA ARG A 8 16.51 -71.27 11.79
C ARG A 8 18.06 -71.58 11.72
N GLY A 9 18.96 -70.59 11.56
CA GLY A 9 20.37 -70.56 12.09
C GLY A 9 21.51 -71.44 11.47
N VAL A 10 22.80 -71.45 11.93
CA VAL A 10 23.64 -70.44 12.65
C VAL A 10 25.18 -70.78 12.78
N LEU A 11 26.08 -69.77 12.68
CA LEU A 11 27.49 -69.59 13.22
C LEU A 11 28.80 -70.40 12.84
N ARG A 12 29.93 -69.62 12.80
CA ARG A 12 31.38 -69.88 13.19
C ARG A 12 32.38 -70.64 12.25
N LEU A 13 33.74 -70.50 12.34
CA LEU A 13 34.71 -69.35 12.53
C LEU A 13 36.23 -69.77 12.52
N SER A 14 37.15 -69.02 11.88
CA SER A 14 38.66 -68.96 12.05
C SER A 14 39.29 -67.90 11.07
N ARG A 15 40.52 -67.31 11.09
CA ARG A 15 41.82 -67.28 11.86
C ARG A 15 42.93 -68.32 11.49
N SER A 16 44.26 -68.08 11.48
CA SER A 16 45.24 -66.93 11.65
C SER A 16 46.71 -67.45 11.37
N ILE A 17 47.90 -66.79 11.33
CA ILE A 17 48.48 -65.42 11.49
C ILE A 17 49.96 -65.37 10.94
N THR A 18 50.51 -64.24 10.41
CA THR A 18 51.99 -63.92 10.35
C THR A 18 52.30 -62.40 10.11
N LYS A 19 53.59 -61.96 10.16
CA LYS A 19 54.11 -60.56 10.22
C LYS A 19 55.12 -60.23 9.06
N LEU A 20 55.80 -59.07 8.87
CA LEU A 20 56.02 -57.82 9.65
C LEU A 20 56.12 -56.51 8.77
N GLN A 21 57.25 -55.76 8.75
CA GLN A 21 57.44 -54.40 8.13
C GLN A 21 58.91 -54.14 7.68
N PRO A 22 59.20 -53.11 6.83
CA PRO A 22 59.58 -51.76 7.34
C PRO A 22 58.86 -50.60 6.53
N PRO A 23 59.31 -49.31 6.40
CA PRO A 23 58.47 -48.21 6.91
C PRO A 23 58.21 -46.97 5.99
N LEU A 24 57.35 -46.07 6.48
CA LEU A 24 57.23 -44.61 6.20
C LEU A 24 56.96 -44.11 4.76
N ASN A 25 55.73 -43.63 4.53
CA ASN A 25 55.47 -42.18 4.59
C ASN A 25 53.96 -41.86 4.71
N LEU A 26 53.61 -40.74 5.37
CA LEU A 26 52.23 -40.27 5.45
C LEU A 26 51.84 -39.49 4.19
N HIS A 27 50.66 -39.80 3.63
CA HIS A 27 49.79 -38.81 2.98
C HIS A 27 48.33 -39.18 3.31
N LEU A 28 47.56 -38.22 3.84
CA LEU A 28 46.18 -38.41 4.24
C LEU A 28 45.27 -38.54 3.02
N ARG A 29 45.01 -39.78 2.57
CA ARG A 29 43.85 -40.03 1.70
C ARG A 29 42.57 -39.84 2.51
N ILE A 30 41.95 -38.69 2.30
CA ILE A 30 40.60 -38.35 2.79
C ILE A 30 39.67 -39.52 2.43
N ALA A 31 38.94 -40.05 3.43
CA ALA A 31 37.98 -41.11 3.20
C ALA A 31 36.87 -40.61 2.28
N SER A 32 36.77 -41.19 1.08
CA SER A 32 35.68 -40.90 0.14
C SER A 32 34.36 -41.30 0.77
N ARG A 33 33.56 -40.31 1.22
CA ARG A 33 32.18 -40.55 1.60
C ARG A 33 31.45 -41.08 0.36
N ASN A 34 30.95 -42.31 0.45
CA ASN A 34 30.11 -42.87 -0.60
C ASN A 34 28.88 -41.99 -0.80
N VAL A 35 28.50 -41.86 -2.08
CA VAL A 35 27.37 -41.13 -2.66
C VAL A 35 26.21 -40.92 -1.68
N ALA A 36 25.74 -39.68 -1.56
CA ALA A 36 24.53 -39.35 -0.80
C ALA A 36 23.34 -40.16 -1.33
N THR A 37 22.77 -41.01 -0.48
CA THR A 37 21.56 -41.77 -0.81
C THR A 37 20.39 -40.81 -0.94
N HIS A 38 19.83 -40.72 -2.14
CA HIS A 38 18.60 -39.97 -2.40
C HIS A 38 17.45 -40.57 -1.58
N THR A 39 17.07 -39.90 -0.48
CA THR A 39 15.87 -40.23 0.29
C THR A 39 14.65 -40.15 -0.61
N LEU A 40 13.90 -41.25 -0.73
CA LEU A 40 12.72 -41.29 -1.58
C LEU A 40 11.59 -40.43 -0.95
N PRO A 41 10.74 -39.75 -1.75
CA PRO A 41 9.61 -38.98 -1.21
C PRO A 41 8.71 -39.80 -0.29
N SER A 42 8.54 -41.10 -0.57
CA SER A 42 7.81 -42.03 0.31
C SER A 42 8.41 -42.16 1.71
N GLN A 43 9.74 -42.05 1.87
CA GLN A 43 10.41 -42.07 3.17
C GLN A 43 10.25 -40.74 3.92
N ALA A 44 10.15 -39.62 3.20
CA ALA A 44 9.85 -38.31 3.78
C ALA A 44 8.37 -38.18 4.18
N ASN A 45 7.46 -38.78 3.41
CA ASN A 45 6.04 -38.85 3.77
C ASN A 45 5.82 -39.76 4.99
N ALA A 46 6.50 -40.91 5.08
CA ALA A 46 6.33 -41.89 6.15
C ALA A 46 6.60 -41.35 7.57
N ILE A 47 7.48 -40.35 7.73
CA ILE A 47 7.71 -39.69 9.04
C ILE A 47 6.62 -38.66 9.40
N SER A 48 5.73 -38.34 8.47
CA SER A 48 4.64 -37.36 8.61
C SER A 48 3.25 -38.01 8.65
N VAL A 49 3.14 -39.35 8.53
CA VAL A 49 1.88 -40.07 8.70
C VAL A 49 1.49 -40.07 10.18
N LEU A 50 0.26 -39.65 10.48
CA LEU A 50 -0.24 -39.66 11.86
C LEU A 50 -0.63 -41.08 12.29
N PRO A 51 -0.10 -41.61 13.41
CA PRO A 51 -0.63 -42.82 14.04
C PRO A 51 -1.95 -42.49 14.78
N THR A 52 -2.88 -43.44 14.82
CA THR A 52 -4.07 -43.34 15.68
C THR A 52 -3.84 -44.02 17.03
N ILE A 53 -4.43 -43.46 18.09
CA ILE A 53 -4.57 -44.06 19.42
C ILE A 53 -6.03 -44.39 19.77
N ILE A 54 -6.96 -44.25 18.81
CA ILE A 54 -8.39 -44.53 19.01
C ILE A 54 -8.67 -46.03 18.91
N ASP A 55 -9.45 -46.55 19.86
CA ASP A 55 -10.03 -47.89 19.82
C ASP A 55 -11.56 -47.77 19.64
N PRO A 56 -12.10 -48.03 18.44
CA PRO A 56 -13.55 -48.03 18.18
C PRO A 56 -14.33 -49.08 18.98
N SER A 57 -13.65 -50.07 19.58
CA SER A 57 -14.27 -51.08 20.45
C SER A 57 -14.34 -50.64 21.92
N SER A 58 -13.78 -49.49 22.29
CA SER A 58 -13.85 -48.93 23.65
C SER A 58 -15.24 -48.38 24.00
N GLU A 59 -15.62 -48.45 25.29
CA GLU A 59 -16.91 -47.95 25.76
C GLU A 59 -17.03 -46.42 25.67
N GLU A 60 -15.93 -45.67 25.79
CA GLU A 60 -15.92 -44.22 25.64
C GLU A 60 -16.24 -43.81 24.19
N TYR A 61 -15.64 -44.48 23.20
CA TYR A 61 -15.93 -44.23 21.79
C TYR A 61 -17.39 -44.56 21.45
N LYS A 62 -17.92 -45.70 21.92
CA LYS A 62 -19.33 -46.09 21.72
C LYS A 62 -20.29 -45.09 22.34
N GLU A 63 -19.99 -44.60 23.55
CA GLU A 63 -20.85 -43.64 24.23
C GLU A 63 -20.83 -42.28 23.54
N ASN A 64 -19.65 -41.78 23.14
CA ASN A 64 -19.54 -40.57 22.33
C ASN A 64 -20.35 -40.72 21.02
N ALA A 65 -20.20 -41.83 20.30
CA ALA A 65 -20.90 -42.09 19.05
C ALA A 65 -22.43 -42.16 19.24
N ARG A 66 -22.92 -42.77 20.33
CA ARG A 66 -24.34 -42.82 20.70
C ARG A 66 -24.91 -41.43 20.99
N GLN A 67 -24.18 -40.62 21.75
CA GLN A 67 -24.59 -39.25 22.07
C GLN A 67 -24.55 -38.36 20.82
N MET A 68 -23.46 -38.38 20.07
CA MET A 68 -23.28 -37.61 18.84
C MET A 68 -24.33 -37.98 17.79
N GLY A 69 -24.58 -39.28 17.58
CA GLY A 69 -25.64 -39.77 16.69
C GLY A 69 -27.02 -39.21 17.06
N THR A 70 -27.33 -39.11 18.36
CA THR A 70 -28.58 -38.49 18.83
C THR A 70 -28.69 -37.01 18.44
N VAL A 71 -27.60 -36.24 18.53
CA VAL A 71 -27.57 -34.84 18.12
C VAL A 71 -27.62 -34.69 16.58
N ILE A 72 -26.94 -35.57 15.84
CA ILE A 72 -27.01 -35.63 14.36
C ILE A 72 -28.44 -35.94 13.90
N SER A 73 -29.13 -36.92 14.49
CA SER A 73 -30.53 -37.22 14.14
C SER A 73 -31.46 -36.03 14.38
N ARG A 74 -31.32 -35.32 15.53
CA ARG A 74 -32.08 -34.09 15.80
C ARG A 74 -31.78 -32.99 14.77
N LEU A 75 -30.52 -32.82 14.36
CA LEU A 75 -30.14 -31.89 13.30
C LEU A 75 -30.77 -32.28 11.96
N GLU A 76 -30.69 -33.56 11.58
CA GLU A 76 -31.31 -34.07 10.35
C GLU A 76 -32.82 -33.85 10.32
N GLU A 77 -33.54 -34.09 11.43
CA GLU A 77 -34.98 -33.83 11.53
C GLU A 77 -35.32 -32.35 11.34
N LEU A 78 -34.56 -31.45 11.97
CA LEU A 78 -34.71 -30.00 11.81
C LEU A 78 -34.41 -29.57 10.36
N THR A 79 -33.31 -30.05 9.77
CA THR A 79 -32.95 -29.75 8.37
C THR A 79 -33.99 -30.32 7.41
N LYS A 80 -34.50 -31.54 7.61
CA LYS A 80 -35.59 -32.12 6.81
C LYS A 80 -36.87 -31.30 6.93
N LYS A 81 -37.27 -30.85 8.13
CA LYS A 81 -38.41 -29.92 8.30
C LYS A 81 -38.20 -28.62 7.54
N ILE A 82 -37.01 -28.03 7.63
CA ILE A 82 -36.69 -26.74 6.99
C ILE A 82 -36.57 -26.88 5.46
N GLN A 83 -36.09 -28.01 4.95
CA GLN A 83 -36.03 -28.32 3.52
C GLN A 83 -37.42 -28.42 2.87
N LEU A 84 -38.48 -28.65 3.65
CA LEU A 84 -39.85 -28.59 3.12
C LEU A 84 -40.23 -27.19 2.61
N GLY A 85 -39.60 -26.11 3.11
CA GLY A 85 -39.98 -24.73 2.81
C GLY A 85 -41.21 -24.30 3.61
N GLY A 86 -42.12 -23.54 2.99
CA GLY A 86 -43.35 -23.05 3.60
C GLY A 86 -44.39 -24.13 3.91
N SER A 87 -45.51 -23.72 4.51
CA SER A 87 -46.59 -24.63 4.91
C SER A 87 -47.17 -25.43 3.72
N GLN A 88 -47.66 -26.64 3.99
CA GLN A 88 -48.24 -27.54 2.98
C GLN A 88 -49.18 -26.82 1.99
N LYS A 89 -50.13 -26.05 2.52
CA LYS A 89 -51.10 -25.25 1.75
C LYS A 89 -50.45 -24.19 0.84
N ALA A 90 -49.30 -23.63 1.22
CA ALA A 90 -48.56 -22.69 0.37
C ALA A 90 -47.88 -23.40 -0.80
N ARG A 91 -47.34 -24.60 -0.57
CA ARG A 91 -46.66 -25.42 -1.57
C ARG A 91 -47.64 -26.02 -2.58
N GLU A 92 -48.77 -26.54 -2.11
CA GLU A 92 -49.90 -26.96 -2.95
C GLU A 92 -50.41 -25.82 -3.83
N LYS A 93 -50.56 -24.61 -3.28
CA LYS A 93 -50.95 -23.41 -4.03
C LYS A 93 -49.89 -22.95 -5.04
N HIS A 94 -48.61 -23.26 -4.81
CA HIS A 94 -47.50 -22.96 -5.73
C HIS A 94 -47.49 -23.95 -6.90
N ILE A 95 -47.59 -25.25 -6.62
CA ILE A 95 -47.68 -26.32 -7.62
C ILE A 95 -48.95 -26.16 -8.48
N ALA A 96 -50.10 -25.82 -7.87
CA ALA A 96 -51.36 -25.54 -8.57
C ALA A 96 -51.34 -24.28 -9.47
N ARG A 97 -50.22 -23.55 -9.52
CA ARG A 97 -49.95 -22.45 -10.46
C ARG A 97 -48.94 -22.86 -11.56
N ASN A 98 -48.63 -24.15 -11.69
CA ASN A 98 -47.60 -24.70 -12.59
C ASN A 98 -46.21 -24.08 -12.36
N LYS A 99 -45.84 -23.89 -11.09
CA LYS A 99 -44.51 -23.41 -10.66
C LYS A 99 -43.72 -24.55 -10.00
N MET A 100 -42.43 -24.67 -10.33
CA MET A 100 -41.51 -25.57 -9.63
C MET A 100 -41.24 -25.07 -8.21
N LEU A 101 -41.04 -25.96 -7.24
CA LEU A 101 -40.67 -25.52 -5.88
C LEU A 101 -39.25 -24.92 -5.90
N PRO A 102 -38.92 -23.97 -5.00
CA PRO A 102 -37.62 -23.30 -4.96
C PRO A 102 -36.41 -24.26 -4.92
N ARG A 103 -36.52 -25.41 -4.23
CA ARG A 103 -35.45 -26.42 -4.20
C ARG A 103 -35.38 -27.26 -5.48
N ASP A 104 -36.51 -27.54 -6.12
CA ASP A 104 -36.54 -28.23 -7.43
C ASP A 104 -35.86 -27.36 -8.50
N ARG A 105 -36.09 -26.04 -8.45
CA ARG A 105 -35.42 -25.06 -9.34
C ARG A 105 -33.90 -25.09 -9.16
N VAL A 106 -33.39 -25.13 -7.93
CA VAL A 106 -31.94 -25.25 -7.64
C VAL A 106 -31.41 -26.62 -8.08
N ALA A 107 -32.14 -27.72 -7.82
CA ALA A 107 -31.74 -29.07 -8.20
C ALA A 107 -31.72 -29.30 -9.72
N ALA A 108 -32.58 -28.62 -10.48
CA ALA A 108 -32.57 -28.64 -11.95
C ALA A 108 -31.50 -27.71 -12.56
N LEU A 109 -31.06 -26.69 -11.83
CA LEU A 109 -30.02 -25.75 -12.27
C LEU A 109 -28.61 -26.37 -12.16
N VAL A 110 -28.34 -27.10 -11.08
CA VAL A 110 -27.02 -27.69 -10.77
C VAL A 110 -26.74 -28.94 -11.62
N ASP A 111 -25.47 -29.13 -11.99
CA ASP A 111 -25.00 -30.24 -12.83
C ASP A 111 -25.23 -31.61 -12.16
N PRO A 112 -25.88 -32.57 -12.86
CA PRO A 112 -26.11 -33.93 -12.34
C PRO A 112 -24.83 -34.62 -11.88
N GLY A 113 -24.87 -35.19 -10.67
CA GLY A 113 -23.72 -35.85 -10.05
C GLY A 113 -22.77 -34.92 -9.29
N THR A 114 -22.95 -33.60 -9.36
CA THR A 114 -22.20 -32.64 -8.53
C THR A 114 -22.91 -32.38 -7.19
N SER A 115 -22.18 -31.80 -6.23
CA SER A 115 -22.74 -31.46 -4.90
C SER A 115 -23.12 -29.98 -4.83
N PHE A 116 -24.33 -29.69 -4.33
CA PHE A 116 -24.71 -28.35 -3.90
C PHE A 116 -24.36 -28.13 -2.43
N LEU A 117 -23.50 -27.15 -2.16
CA LEU A 117 -23.08 -26.74 -0.82
C LEU A 117 -24.04 -25.65 -0.32
N GLU A 118 -25.17 -26.04 0.28
CA GLU A 118 -26.13 -25.11 0.88
C GLU A 118 -25.52 -24.38 2.08
N LEU A 119 -25.77 -23.06 2.15
CA LEU A 119 -25.26 -22.16 3.17
C LEU A 119 -26.38 -21.74 4.14
N SER A 120 -26.04 -21.68 5.42
CA SER A 120 -26.89 -21.22 6.53
C SER A 120 -28.31 -21.80 6.47
N ALA A 121 -28.41 -23.13 6.34
CA ALA A 121 -29.68 -23.83 6.18
C ALA A 121 -30.66 -23.57 7.35
N LEU A 122 -30.17 -23.41 8.58
CA LEU A 122 -31.00 -23.17 9.77
C LEU A 122 -31.44 -21.71 9.98
N ALA A 123 -31.08 -20.79 9.07
CA ALA A 123 -31.38 -19.36 9.20
C ALA A 123 -32.86 -19.08 9.56
N GLY A 124 -33.09 -18.15 10.50
CA GLY A 124 -34.44 -17.75 10.91
C GLY A 124 -35.16 -18.72 11.87
N LEU A 125 -34.60 -19.88 12.17
CA LEU A 125 -35.16 -20.83 13.14
C LEU A 125 -35.29 -20.18 14.53
N GLU A 126 -36.50 -20.23 15.09
CA GLU A 126 -36.86 -19.66 16.41
C GLU A 126 -36.50 -18.16 16.57
N MET A 127 -36.46 -17.39 15.48
CA MET A 127 -36.15 -15.95 15.52
C MET A 127 -37.38 -15.03 15.55
N TYR A 128 -38.51 -15.44 14.97
CA TYR A 128 -39.69 -14.57 14.76
C TYR A 128 -40.95 -15.21 15.39
N PRO A 129 -41.44 -14.72 16.55
CA PRO A 129 -42.61 -15.30 17.22
C PRO A 129 -43.90 -15.31 16.37
N GLU A 130 -44.00 -14.39 15.40
CA GLU A 130 -45.14 -14.22 14.48
C GLU A 130 -45.00 -15.01 13.16
N ALA A 131 -43.87 -15.70 12.95
CA ALA A 131 -43.54 -16.31 11.67
C ALA A 131 -42.52 -17.47 11.77
N GLU A 132 -42.92 -18.68 11.36
CA GLU A 132 -41.91 -19.62 10.85
C GLU A 132 -41.32 -19.06 9.54
N VAL A 133 -40.00 -18.85 9.53
CA VAL A 133 -39.22 -18.37 8.37
C VAL A 133 -38.09 -19.37 8.08
N PRO A 134 -38.38 -20.61 7.65
CA PRO A 134 -37.38 -21.65 7.45
C PRO A 134 -36.35 -21.24 6.39
N ALA A 135 -35.08 -21.58 6.64
CA ALA A 135 -33.91 -21.16 5.86
C ALA A 135 -33.79 -19.64 5.63
N GLY A 136 -34.50 -18.82 6.41
CA GLY A 136 -34.59 -17.38 6.22
C GLY A 136 -35.40 -16.97 5.00
N GLY A 137 -36.24 -17.85 4.41
CA GLY A 137 -37.00 -17.56 3.19
C GLY A 137 -36.15 -17.44 1.91
N ILE A 138 -34.88 -17.86 1.97
CA ILE A 138 -33.94 -17.81 0.86
C ILE A 138 -32.96 -18.98 0.93
N ILE A 139 -32.83 -19.71 -0.17
CA ILE A 139 -31.83 -20.77 -0.34
C ILE A 139 -30.59 -20.11 -0.92
N THR A 140 -29.45 -20.28 -0.27
CA THR A 140 -28.16 -19.83 -0.79
C THR A 140 -27.16 -20.98 -0.75
N GLY A 141 -26.22 -21.01 -1.69
CA GLY A 141 -25.21 -22.08 -1.72
C GLY A 141 -24.27 -21.98 -2.91
N VAL A 142 -23.26 -22.86 -2.92
CA VAL A 142 -22.33 -23.01 -4.05
C VAL A 142 -22.68 -24.29 -4.82
N GLY A 143 -22.80 -24.20 -6.14
CA GLY A 143 -23.06 -25.33 -7.02
C GLY A 143 -22.21 -25.28 -8.29
N VAL A 144 -22.21 -26.36 -9.06
CA VAL A 144 -21.59 -26.40 -10.39
C VAL A 144 -22.70 -26.34 -11.44
N ILE A 145 -22.54 -25.50 -12.46
CA ILE A 145 -23.50 -25.27 -13.55
C ILE A 145 -22.69 -25.20 -14.85
N GLU A 146 -22.93 -26.11 -15.80
CA GLU A 146 -22.18 -26.21 -17.07
C GLU A 146 -20.65 -26.23 -16.88
N GLY A 147 -20.18 -26.91 -15.82
CA GLY A 147 -18.78 -26.99 -15.41
C GLY A 147 -18.22 -25.73 -14.71
N VAL A 148 -19.02 -24.69 -14.50
CA VAL A 148 -18.64 -23.45 -13.80
C VAL A 148 -19.10 -23.52 -12.34
N THR A 149 -18.23 -23.16 -11.38
CA THR A 149 -18.63 -23.05 -9.97
C THR A 149 -19.27 -21.69 -9.70
N CYS A 150 -20.52 -21.68 -9.24
CA CYS A 150 -21.36 -20.48 -9.09
C CYS A 150 -21.97 -20.40 -7.69
N VAL A 151 -22.27 -19.18 -7.23
CA VAL A 151 -23.13 -18.94 -6.08
C VAL A 151 -24.58 -18.82 -6.56
N VAL A 152 -25.46 -19.66 -6.03
CA VAL A 152 -26.90 -19.63 -6.30
C VAL A 152 -27.62 -18.96 -5.14
N VAL A 153 -28.53 -18.05 -5.46
CA VAL A 153 -29.38 -17.32 -4.50
C VAL A 153 -30.83 -17.43 -4.98
N ALA A 154 -31.66 -18.25 -4.31
CA ALA A 154 -33.02 -18.55 -4.74
C ALA A 154 -34.04 -18.18 -3.65
N ASN A 155 -35.01 -17.31 -3.97
CA ASN A 155 -36.06 -16.94 -3.03
C ASN A 155 -37.07 -18.08 -2.82
N ASP A 156 -37.42 -18.37 -1.57
CA ASP A 156 -38.50 -19.31 -1.25
C ASP A 156 -39.84 -18.57 -1.17
N SER A 157 -40.52 -18.47 -2.31
CA SER A 157 -41.84 -17.86 -2.43
C SER A 157 -42.95 -18.61 -1.67
N THR A 158 -42.70 -19.84 -1.21
CA THR A 158 -43.63 -20.57 -0.34
C THR A 158 -43.53 -20.10 1.12
N VAL A 159 -42.38 -19.55 1.52
CA VAL A 159 -42.16 -18.92 2.84
C VAL A 159 -42.63 -17.47 2.79
N LYS A 160 -43.84 -17.23 3.30
CA LYS A 160 -44.47 -15.89 3.43
C LYS A 160 -44.53 -15.06 2.13
N GLY A 161 -44.31 -15.66 0.95
CA GLY A 161 -44.25 -14.96 -0.34
C GLY A 161 -42.85 -14.52 -0.79
N GLY A 162 -41.77 -15.09 -0.21
CA GLY A 162 -40.39 -14.73 -0.56
C GLY A 162 -39.96 -13.36 0.00
N THR A 163 -40.74 -12.81 0.92
CA THR A 163 -40.54 -11.50 1.54
C THR A 163 -39.32 -11.48 2.45
N TYR A 164 -38.48 -10.45 2.31
CA TYR A 164 -37.21 -10.30 3.04
C TYR A 164 -37.44 -9.85 4.49
N PHE A 165 -37.27 -10.77 5.43
CA PHE A 165 -37.00 -10.51 6.86
C PHE A 165 -35.54 -10.08 7.08
N PRO A 166 -35.17 -9.49 8.24
CA PRO A 166 -33.78 -9.11 8.55
C PRO A 166 -32.74 -10.22 8.31
N ILE A 167 -33.07 -11.46 8.70
CA ILE A 167 -32.17 -12.60 8.49
C ILE A 167 -32.00 -12.99 7.01
N THR A 168 -33.02 -12.72 6.18
CA THR A 168 -33.00 -12.92 4.71
C THR A 168 -31.97 -12.00 4.06
N VAL A 169 -31.96 -10.73 4.48
CA VAL A 169 -30.99 -9.74 4.01
C VAL A 169 -29.58 -10.18 4.39
N LYS A 170 -29.35 -10.51 5.67
CA LYS A 170 -28.05 -11.01 6.15
C LYS A 170 -27.57 -12.25 5.39
N LYS A 171 -28.48 -13.18 5.05
CA LYS A 171 -28.16 -14.40 4.28
C LYS A 171 -27.82 -14.12 2.81
N HIS A 172 -28.55 -13.21 2.18
CA HIS A 172 -28.25 -12.74 0.82
C HIS A 172 -26.88 -12.04 0.78
N LEU A 173 -26.63 -11.12 1.71
CA LEU A 173 -25.34 -10.41 1.80
C LEU A 173 -24.17 -11.36 2.08
N ARG A 174 -24.34 -12.40 2.91
CA ARG A 174 -23.29 -13.42 3.11
C ARG A 174 -23.01 -14.24 1.85
N ALA A 175 -24.03 -14.57 1.05
CA ALA A 175 -23.84 -15.24 -0.22
C ALA A 175 -23.07 -14.36 -1.24
N GLN A 176 -23.41 -13.07 -1.33
CA GLN A 176 -22.66 -12.11 -2.15
C GLN A 176 -21.23 -11.90 -1.65
N ALA A 177 -21.01 -11.86 -0.34
CA ALA A 177 -19.65 -11.81 0.22
C ALA A 177 -18.84 -13.04 -0.21
N ILE A 178 -19.39 -14.25 -0.12
CA ILE A 178 -18.75 -15.48 -0.61
C ILE A 178 -18.50 -15.41 -2.13
N ALA A 179 -19.42 -14.86 -2.92
CA ALA A 179 -19.24 -14.69 -4.36
C ALA A 179 -18.10 -13.71 -4.70
N GLN A 180 -18.08 -12.54 -4.06
CA GLN A 180 -17.08 -11.49 -4.25
C GLN A 180 -15.69 -11.92 -3.75
N GLU A 181 -15.63 -12.56 -2.57
CA GLU A 181 -14.38 -13.02 -1.94
C GLU A 181 -13.70 -14.18 -2.69
N ASN A 182 -14.45 -14.94 -3.50
CA ASN A 182 -13.97 -16.13 -4.21
C ASN A 182 -14.19 -16.04 -5.73
N ASN A 183 -14.54 -14.86 -6.24
CA ASN A 183 -14.80 -14.56 -7.66
C ASN A 183 -15.71 -15.62 -8.34
N LEU A 184 -16.88 -15.87 -7.77
CA LEU A 184 -17.86 -16.84 -8.27
C LEU A 184 -19.03 -16.12 -8.95
N PRO A 185 -19.41 -16.48 -10.19
CA PRO A 185 -20.62 -15.97 -10.83
C PRO A 185 -21.86 -16.18 -9.95
N CYS A 186 -22.75 -15.17 -9.92
CA CYS A 186 -23.98 -15.19 -9.15
C CYS A 186 -25.17 -15.58 -10.05
N VAL A 187 -26.00 -16.52 -9.60
CA VAL A 187 -27.29 -16.84 -10.24
C VAL A 187 -28.43 -16.59 -9.26
N TYR A 188 -29.24 -15.59 -9.56
CA TYR A 188 -30.38 -15.15 -8.75
C TYR A 188 -31.69 -15.73 -9.29
N LEU A 189 -32.32 -16.67 -8.56
CA LEU A 189 -33.67 -17.19 -8.88
C LEU A 189 -34.70 -16.39 -8.07
N VAL A 190 -35.31 -15.39 -8.72
CA VAL A 190 -36.08 -14.33 -8.06
C VAL A 190 -37.58 -14.59 -8.11
N ASP A 191 -38.20 -14.62 -6.93
CA ASP A 191 -39.63 -14.84 -6.68
C ASP A 191 -39.96 -14.22 -5.30
N SER A 192 -40.08 -12.88 -5.25
CA SER A 192 -39.97 -12.05 -4.04
C SER A 192 -41.06 -10.99 -3.89
N GLY A 193 -41.86 -11.14 -2.83
CA GLY A 193 -42.84 -10.15 -2.35
C GLY A 193 -42.25 -8.89 -1.70
N GLY A 194 -40.96 -8.58 -1.88
CA GLY A 194 -40.34 -7.35 -1.37
C GLY A 194 -39.89 -7.42 0.10
N ALA A 195 -39.85 -6.29 0.79
CA ALA A 195 -39.39 -6.17 2.18
C ALA A 195 -40.48 -6.50 3.22
N ASN A 196 -40.10 -7.07 4.36
CA ASN A 196 -41.02 -7.32 5.47
C ASN A 196 -41.38 -6.02 6.20
N LEU A 197 -42.52 -5.42 5.85
CA LEU A 197 -42.95 -4.12 6.39
C LEU A 197 -43.04 -4.05 7.93
N PRO A 198 -43.50 -5.09 8.68
CA PRO A 198 -43.44 -5.10 10.14
C PRO A 198 -42.03 -4.91 10.72
N ASN A 199 -41.00 -5.46 10.06
CA ASN A 199 -39.60 -5.36 10.46
C ASN A 199 -38.83 -4.27 9.67
N GLN A 200 -39.50 -3.23 9.13
CA GLN A 200 -38.86 -2.28 8.20
C GLN A 200 -37.58 -1.61 8.72
N ALA A 201 -37.50 -1.32 10.03
CA ALA A 201 -36.33 -0.70 10.65
C ALA A 201 -35.08 -1.57 10.56
N ASP A 202 -35.26 -2.89 10.66
CA ASP A 202 -34.23 -3.93 10.62
C ASP A 202 -34.05 -4.54 9.21
N VAL A 203 -34.72 -3.97 8.20
CA VAL A 203 -34.69 -4.44 6.80
C VAL A 203 -34.24 -3.35 5.82
N PHE A 204 -34.49 -2.06 6.08
CA PHE A 204 -34.33 -1.01 5.05
C PHE A 204 -33.15 -0.03 5.23
N PRO A 205 -32.97 0.68 6.37
CA PRO A 205 -32.17 1.92 6.41
C PRO A 205 -30.66 1.81 6.63
N ASP A 206 -30.15 0.76 7.29
CA ASP A 206 -28.73 0.70 7.71
C ASP A 206 -27.77 0.21 6.61
N ARG A 207 -26.47 0.44 6.82
CA ARG A 207 -25.37 0.04 5.94
C ARG A 207 -25.43 -1.41 5.46
N GLU A 208 -25.82 -2.36 6.31
CA GLU A 208 -25.92 -3.79 5.93
C GLU A 208 -27.39 -4.27 5.82
N HIS A 209 -28.33 -3.35 5.53
CA HIS A 209 -29.73 -3.64 5.24
C HIS A 209 -29.98 -3.79 3.72
N PHE A 210 -31.25 -3.97 3.28
CA PHE A 210 -31.62 -4.50 1.96
C PHE A 210 -31.00 -3.75 0.77
N GLY A 211 -30.79 -2.43 0.86
CA GLY A 211 -30.12 -1.62 -0.17
C GLY A 211 -28.67 -2.04 -0.47
N ARG A 212 -27.98 -2.67 0.50
CA ARG A 212 -26.61 -3.16 0.37
C ARG A 212 -26.46 -4.26 -0.68
N ILE A 213 -27.53 -5.01 -0.96
CA ILE A 213 -27.56 -6.09 -1.96
C ILE A 213 -27.27 -5.52 -3.36
N PHE A 214 -27.91 -4.39 -3.71
CA PHE A 214 -27.76 -3.74 -5.01
C PHE A 214 -26.38 -3.09 -5.15
N TYR A 215 -25.86 -2.47 -4.07
CA TYR A 215 -24.50 -1.96 -4.01
C TYR A 215 -23.47 -3.07 -4.26
N ASN A 216 -23.60 -4.21 -3.58
CA ASN A 216 -22.70 -5.34 -3.76
C ASN A 216 -22.78 -5.92 -5.17
N GLN A 217 -23.99 -6.06 -5.73
CA GLN A 217 -24.21 -6.55 -7.09
C GLN A 217 -23.52 -5.66 -8.14
N ALA A 218 -23.69 -4.34 -8.06
CA ALA A 218 -22.99 -3.38 -8.93
C ALA A 218 -21.46 -3.44 -8.75
N ARG A 219 -20.97 -3.62 -7.52
CA ARG A 219 -19.54 -3.78 -7.24
C ARG A 219 -18.98 -5.10 -7.79
N MET A 220 -19.75 -6.19 -7.77
CA MET A 220 -19.33 -7.48 -8.32
C MET A 220 -19.31 -7.47 -9.86
N SER A 221 -20.35 -6.94 -10.52
CA SER A 221 -20.34 -6.74 -11.98
C SER A 221 -19.18 -5.83 -12.42
N SER A 222 -18.92 -4.72 -11.72
CA SER A 222 -17.74 -3.86 -12.01
C SER A 222 -16.38 -4.48 -11.66
N MET A 223 -16.33 -5.60 -10.92
CA MET A 223 -15.14 -6.44 -10.74
C MET A 223 -15.01 -7.53 -11.83
N GLY A 224 -15.96 -7.61 -12.78
CA GLY A 224 -16.02 -8.66 -13.80
C GLY A 224 -16.54 -10.00 -13.28
N ILE A 225 -17.29 -10.03 -12.18
CA ILE A 225 -17.93 -11.24 -11.63
C ILE A 225 -19.38 -11.30 -12.16
N PRO A 226 -19.73 -12.24 -13.06
CA PRO A 226 -21.02 -12.23 -13.75
C PRO A 226 -22.21 -12.37 -12.80
N GLN A 227 -23.26 -11.59 -13.05
CA GLN A 227 -24.53 -11.54 -12.34
C GLN A 227 -25.64 -11.97 -13.31
N ILE A 228 -26.28 -13.12 -13.08
CA ILE A 228 -27.36 -13.65 -13.93
C ILE A 228 -28.64 -13.75 -13.11
N SER A 229 -29.77 -13.33 -13.68
CA SER A 229 -31.08 -13.40 -13.01
C SER A 229 -32.10 -14.23 -13.78
N VAL A 230 -32.97 -14.89 -13.01
CA VAL A 230 -34.12 -15.64 -13.51
C VAL A 230 -35.35 -15.20 -12.72
N VAL A 231 -36.21 -14.41 -13.33
CA VAL A 231 -37.46 -13.88 -12.76
C VAL A 231 -38.55 -14.91 -12.96
N MET A 232 -38.71 -15.74 -11.93
CA MET A 232 -39.61 -16.89 -11.91
C MET A 232 -40.87 -16.60 -11.06
N GLY A 233 -41.24 -15.33 -10.90
CA GLY A 233 -42.34 -14.83 -10.08
C GLY A 233 -42.33 -13.30 -9.97
N PRO A 234 -43.12 -12.71 -9.06
CA PRO A 234 -43.10 -11.26 -8.84
C PRO A 234 -41.81 -10.78 -8.17
N CYS A 235 -41.30 -9.64 -8.61
CA CYS A 235 -40.13 -8.94 -8.10
C CYS A 235 -40.57 -7.52 -7.73
N THR A 236 -40.98 -7.32 -6.47
CA THR A 236 -41.62 -6.07 -6.04
C THR A 236 -40.64 -5.10 -5.39
N ALA A 237 -40.76 -3.80 -5.70
CA ALA A 237 -39.98 -2.71 -5.12
C ALA A 237 -38.47 -2.98 -5.27
N GLY A 238 -37.70 -3.05 -4.18
CA GLY A 238 -36.27 -3.35 -4.25
C GLY A 238 -35.94 -4.69 -4.93
N GLY A 239 -36.85 -5.67 -4.90
CA GLY A 239 -36.68 -6.93 -5.63
C GLY A 239 -36.57 -6.77 -7.15
N ALA A 240 -37.06 -5.65 -7.70
CA ALA A 240 -36.97 -5.34 -9.14
C ALA A 240 -35.56 -4.93 -9.59
N TYR A 241 -34.70 -4.44 -8.69
CA TYR A 241 -33.35 -4.02 -9.06
C TYR A 241 -32.40 -5.21 -9.29
N VAL A 242 -32.64 -6.38 -8.69
CA VAL A 242 -31.78 -7.56 -8.91
C VAL A 242 -31.74 -7.98 -10.38
N PRO A 243 -32.87 -8.18 -11.10
CA PRO A 243 -32.81 -8.45 -12.54
C PRO A 243 -32.34 -7.23 -13.35
N ALA A 244 -32.81 -6.02 -13.05
CA ALA A 244 -32.43 -4.80 -13.77
C ALA A 244 -30.97 -4.36 -13.60
N MET A 245 -30.19 -5.05 -12.74
CA MET A 245 -28.76 -4.84 -12.52
C MET A 245 -27.96 -6.14 -12.74
N SER A 246 -28.52 -7.11 -13.47
CA SER A 246 -27.82 -8.32 -13.93
C SER A 246 -27.20 -8.09 -15.30
N ASP A 247 -26.14 -8.85 -15.62
CA ASP A 247 -25.47 -8.81 -16.92
C ASP A 247 -26.21 -9.66 -17.99
N GLU A 248 -26.96 -10.69 -17.56
CA GLU A 248 -28.02 -11.35 -18.34
C GLU A 248 -29.25 -11.63 -17.46
N SER A 249 -30.44 -11.56 -18.05
CA SER A 249 -31.73 -11.61 -17.34
C SER A 249 -32.82 -12.35 -18.10
N ILE A 250 -33.50 -13.27 -17.42
CA ILE A 250 -34.50 -14.20 -17.98
C ILE A 250 -35.82 -14.01 -17.23
N ILE A 251 -36.96 -14.00 -17.93
CA ILE A 251 -38.29 -13.84 -17.30
C ILE A 251 -39.30 -14.86 -17.83
N VAL A 252 -40.09 -15.46 -16.93
CA VAL A 252 -41.11 -16.46 -17.29
C VAL A 252 -42.40 -15.79 -17.74
N ASP A 253 -42.86 -16.06 -18.96
CA ASP A 253 -44.12 -15.54 -19.50
C ASP A 253 -45.33 -15.98 -18.65
N GLY A 254 -46.26 -15.07 -18.36
CA GLY A 254 -47.45 -15.37 -17.55
C GLY A 254 -47.19 -15.62 -16.06
N GLN A 255 -45.95 -15.46 -15.56
CA GLN A 255 -45.59 -15.75 -14.16
C GLN A 255 -44.59 -14.76 -13.56
N GLY A 256 -43.53 -14.43 -14.30
CA GLY A 256 -42.47 -13.51 -13.92
C GLY A 256 -42.93 -12.06 -14.08
N HIS A 257 -42.73 -11.25 -13.04
CA HIS A 257 -43.15 -9.85 -13.04
C HIS A 257 -42.09 -8.95 -12.39
N ILE A 258 -41.79 -7.77 -12.95
CA ILE A 258 -40.86 -6.80 -12.38
C ILE A 258 -41.56 -5.45 -12.23
N PHE A 259 -41.67 -4.91 -11.01
CA PHE A 259 -42.22 -3.56 -10.81
C PHE A 259 -41.77 -2.92 -9.50
N LEU A 260 -41.56 -1.59 -9.52
CA LEU A 260 -41.27 -0.82 -8.31
C LEU A 260 -42.50 -0.72 -7.39
N ALA A 261 -43.70 -0.63 -7.97
CA ALA A 261 -44.98 -0.66 -7.27
C ALA A 261 -45.92 -1.64 -8.00
N GLY A 262 -46.53 -2.58 -7.27
CA GLY A 262 -47.49 -3.51 -7.88
C GLY A 262 -48.83 -2.85 -8.22
N PRO A 263 -49.68 -3.47 -9.06
CA PRO A 263 -50.94 -2.86 -9.52
C PRO A 263 -51.87 -2.29 -8.43
N PRO A 264 -52.01 -2.89 -7.23
CA PRO A 264 -52.80 -2.29 -6.15
C PRO A 264 -52.25 -0.96 -5.64
N LEU A 265 -50.92 -0.79 -5.65
CA LEU A 265 -50.24 0.43 -5.21
C LEU A 265 -50.21 1.49 -6.31
N VAL A 266 -50.03 1.09 -7.57
CA VAL A 266 -50.21 1.99 -8.73
C VAL A 266 -51.63 2.57 -8.71
N LYS A 267 -52.66 1.72 -8.61
CA LYS A 267 -54.05 2.17 -8.49
C LYS A 267 -54.30 3.10 -7.31
N ALA A 268 -53.65 2.88 -6.17
CA ALA A 268 -53.78 3.74 -4.99
C ALA A 268 -53.05 5.09 -5.13
N ALA A 269 -51.96 5.16 -5.91
CA ALA A 269 -51.13 6.34 -6.06
C ALA A 269 -51.49 7.21 -7.29
N THR A 270 -51.89 6.61 -8.41
CA THR A 270 -52.19 7.30 -9.68
C THR A 270 -53.66 7.19 -10.11
N GLY A 271 -54.43 6.28 -9.51
CA GLY A 271 -55.79 5.94 -9.95
C GLY A 271 -55.85 4.98 -11.14
N GLU A 272 -54.73 4.65 -11.76
CA GLU A 272 -54.64 3.79 -12.94
C GLU A 272 -55.02 2.33 -12.64
N VAL A 273 -55.77 1.69 -13.54
CA VAL A 273 -56.18 0.29 -13.41
C VAL A 273 -55.50 -0.54 -14.49
N VAL A 274 -54.26 -0.92 -14.20
CA VAL A 274 -53.38 -1.74 -15.05
C VAL A 274 -53.35 -3.19 -14.55
N SER A 275 -53.14 -4.18 -15.43
CA SER A 275 -52.88 -5.56 -14.98
C SER A 275 -51.43 -5.75 -14.55
N ALA A 276 -51.11 -6.90 -13.95
CA ALA A 276 -49.73 -7.21 -13.56
C ALA A 276 -48.85 -7.44 -14.80
N GLU A 277 -49.36 -8.12 -15.83
CA GLU A 277 -48.63 -8.41 -17.07
C GLU A 277 -48.40 -7.13 -17.91
N ASP A 278 -49.39 -6.23 -17.97
CA ASP A 278 -49.25 -4.95 -18.71
C ASP A 278 -48.26 -4.00 -18.00
N LEU A 279 -48.24 -4.00 -16.66
CA LEU A 279 -47.37 -3.14 -15.84
C LEU A 279 -45.93 -3.63 -15.77
N GLY A 280 -45.70 -4.94 -15.82
CA GLY A 280 -44.41 -5.53 -15.51
C GLY A 280 -44.21 -6.99 -15.94
N GLY A 281 -45.00 -7.49 -16.88
CA GLY A 281 -44.93 -8.88 -17.36
C GLY A 281 -43.78 -9.14 -18.34
N GLY A 282 -43.52 -10.42 -18.60
CA GLY A 282 -42.39 -10.87 -19.42
C GLY A 282 -42.35 -10.27 -20.82
N LYS A 283 -43.52 -10.14 -21.48
CA LYS A 283 -43.60 -9.52 -22.82
C LYS A 283 -43.25 -8.03 -22.79
N MET A 284 -43.71 -7.29 -21.79
CA MET A 284 -43.43 -5.85 -21.69
C MET A 284 -41.93 -5.60 -21.47
N HIS A 285 -41.28 -6.38 -20.61
CA HIS A 285 -39.84 -6.24 -20.37
C HIS A 285 -38.94 -6.74 -21.51
N THR A 286 -39.37 -7.75 -22.28
CA THR A 286 -38.59 -8.26 -23.42
C THR A 286 -38.83 -7.50 -24.73
N SER A 287 -39.98 -6.84 -24.92
CA SER A 287 -40.31 -6.15 -26.19
C SER A 287 -40.60 -4.65 -26.10
N VAL A 288 -40.67 -4.05 -24.91
CA VAL A 288 -40.99 -2.61 -24.74
C VAL A 288 -39.96 -1.87 -23.90
N SER A 289 -39.67 -2.32 -22.68
CA SER A 289 -38.77 -1.60 -21.74
C SER A 289 -37.32 -2.10 -21.71
N GLY A 290 -37.02 -3.27 -22.28
CA GLY A 290 -35.65 -3.78 -22.38
C GLY A 290 -35.00 -4.18 -21.05
N VAL A 291 -35.81 -4.41 -20.00
CA VAL A 291 -35.32 -4.79 -18.65
C VAL A 291 -34.98 -6.28 -18.55
N THR A 292 -35.39 -7.09 -19.54
CA THR A 292 -35.14 -8.53 -19.56
C THR A 292 -34.73 -9.01 -20.94
N ASP A 293 -33.66 -9.81 -21.04
CA ASP A 293 -33.08 -10.25 -22.31
C ASP A 293 -33.85 -11.41 -22.97
N TYR A 294 -34.39 -12.33 -22.17
CA TYR A 294 -35.04 -13.55 -22.70
C TYR A 294 -36.39 -13.86 -22.06
N LEU A 295 -37.37 -14.20 -22.92
CA LEU A 295 -38.67 -14.71 -22.51
C LEU A 295 -38.64 -16.25 -22.43
N ALA A 296 -38.77 -16.79 -21.22
CA ALA A 296 -39.01 -18.21 -20.99
C ALA A 296 -40.51 -18.53 -21.06
N VAL A 297 -40.88 -19.77 -21.41
CA VAL A 297 -42.29 -20.20 -21.51
C VAL A 297 -42.82 -20.83 -20.22
N ASP A 298 -41.92 -21.35 -19.40
CA ASP A 298 -42.16 -21.94 -18.08
C ASP A 298 -40.86 -21.92 -17.25
N ASP A 299 -40.95 -22.35 -16.00
CA ASP A 299 -39.80 -22.47 -15.10
C ASP A 299 -38.68 -23.36 -15.65
N ALA A 300 -39.00 -24.43 -16.40
CA ALA A 300 -38.01 -25.38 -16.89
C ALA A 300 -37.21 -24.82 -18.07
N HIS A 301 -37.87 -24.14 -19.01
CA HIS A 301 -37.21 -23.38 -20.07
C HIS A 301 -36.34 -22.25 -19.48
N ALA A 302 -36.79 -21.59 -18.40
CA ALA A 302 -36.00 -20.56 -17.73
C ALA A 302 -34.70 -21.11 -17.13
N ILE A 303 -34.71 -22.30 -16.53
CA ILE A 303 -33.49 -22.97 -16.07
C ILE A 303 -32.58 -23.37 -17.23
N VAL A 304 -33.12 -23.87 -18.35
CA VAL A 304 -32.32 -24.16 -19.56
C VAL A 304 -31.65 -22.90 -20.12
N LEU A 305 -32.35 -21.76 -20.15
CA LEU A 305 -31.77 -20.48 -20.54
C LEU A 305 -30.67 -20.02 -19.57
N ALA A 306 -30.88 -20.17 -18.26
CA ALA A 306 -29.89 -19.79 -17.25
C ALA A 306 -28.62 -20.63 -17.33
N ARG A 307 -28.76 -21.95 -17.54
CA ARG A 307 -27.65 -22.85 -17.86
C ARG A 307 -26.93 -22.43 -19.13
N ARG A 308 -27.67 -22.09 -20.21
CA ARG A 308 -27.08 -21.59 -21.46
C ARG A 308 -26.27 -20.30 -21.24
N SER A 309 -26.78 -19.33 -20.49
CA SER A 309 -26.03 -18.10 -20.15
C SER A 309 -24.74 -18.41 -19.38
N ILE A 310 -24.77 -19.30 -18.38
CA ILE A 310 -23.54 -19.80 -17.74
C ILE A 310 -22.62 -20.51 -18.75
N SER A 311 -23.17 -21.29 -19.69
CA SER A 311 -22.38 -21.98 -20.72
C SER A 311 -21.66 -21.02 -21.67
N ASN A 312 -22.24 -19.84 -21.91
CA ASN A 312 -21.69 -18.76 -22.74
C ASN A 312 -20.56 -17.97 -22.04
N LEU A 313 -20.47 -18.02 -20.70
CA LEU A 313 -19.46 -17.27 -19.96
C LEU A 313 -18.05 -17.72 -20.33
N ASN A 314 -17.18 -16.74 -20.60
CA ASN A 314 -15.73 -16.94 -20.74
C ASN A 314 -15.07 -17.10 -19.36
N TRP A 315 -15.46 -18.16 -18.63
CA TRP A 315 -15.04 -18.46 -17.25
C TRP A 315 -14.35 -19.83 -17.15
N PRO A 316 -13.47 -20.08 -16.15
CA PRO A 316 -12.81 -21.36 -15.98
C PRO A 316 -13.80 -22.50 -15.70
N LYS A 317 -14.04 -23.34 -16.71
CA LYS A 317 -14.79 -24.60 -16.57
C LYS A 317 -13.87 -25.66 -15.96
N LYS A 318 -14.03 -25.93 -14.67
CA LYS A 318 -13.21 -26.92 -13.95
C LYS A 318 -13.85 -28.30 -14.08
N GLN A 319 -13.12 -29.24 -14.65
CA GLN A 319 -13.54 -30.65 -14.62
C GLN A 319 -13.56 -31.14 -13.17
N PHE A 320 -14.72 -31.67 -12.75
CA PHE A 320 -14.90 -32.33 -11.46
C PHE A 320 -14.78 -33.85 -11.69
N PRO A 321 -13.83 -34.56 -11.03
CA PRO A 321 -12.72 -34.08 -10.20
C PRO A 321 -11.49 -33.64 -11.04
N PRO A 322 -10.55 -32.87 -10.45
CA PRO A 322 -9.27 -32.58 -11.11
C PRO A 322 -8.41 -33.85 -11.28
N PRO A 323 -7.60 -33.95 -12.37
CA PRO A 323 -6.77 -35.12 -12.65
C PRO A 323 -5.46 -35.14 -11.83
N THR A 324 -5.58 -35.13 -10.51
CA THR A 324 -4.51 -35.48 -9.55
C THR A 324 -5.05 -36.52 -8.58
N ALA A 325 -4.40 -37.68 -8.52
CA ALA A 325 -4.74 -38.72 -7.54
C ALA A 325 -4.40 -38.22 -6.13
N TYR A 326 -5.43 -37.80 -5.39
CA TYR A 326 -5.35 -37.63 -3.95
C TYR A 326 -5.47 -39.00 -3.28
N GLU A 327 -4.77 -39.18 -2.16
CA GLU A 327 -4.91 -40.36 -1.32
C GLU A 327 -6.02 -40.08 -0.29
N GLU A 328 -6.95 -41.01 -0.09
CA GLU A 328 -7.89 -40.90 1.03
C GLU A 328 -7.15 -41.11 2.37
N PRO A 329 -7.71 -40.65 3.50
CA PRO A 329 -7.12 -40.85 4.81
C PRO A 329 -6.98 -42.34 5.15
N LEU A 330 -5.99 -42.69 5.97
CA LEU A 330 -5.75 -44.07 6.42
C LEU A 330 -6.79 -44.58 7.43
N TYR A 331 -7.60 -43.67 7.98
CA TYR A 331 -8.63 -43.94 8.97
C TYR A 331 -9.97 -43.37 8.48
N ASP A 332 -11.07 -44.08 8.74
CA ASP A 332 -12.38 -43.74 8.20
C ASP A 332 -12.90 -42.40 8.79
N PRO A 333 -13.29 -41.41 7.96
CA PRO A 333 -13.92 -40.18 8.42
C PRO A 333 -15.18 -40.38 9.29
N GLU A 334 -15.89 -41.51 9.18
CA GLU A 334 -17.02 -41.82 10.06
C GLU A 334 -16.59 -42.05 11.52
N GLU A 335 -15.31 -42.36 11.79
CA GLU A 335 -14.79 -42.44 13.17
C GLU A 335 -14.85 -41.10 13.92
N LEU A 336 -14.94 -39.98 13.21
CA LEU A 336 -15.13 -38.65 13.80
C LEU A 336 -16.40 -38.58 14.65
N VAL A 337 -17.41 -39.42 14.40
CA VAL A 337 -18.66 -39.46 15.18
C VAL A 337 -18.42 -40.01 16.61
N GLY A 338 -17.48 -40.94 16.81
CA GLY A 338 -17.09 -41.45 18.13
C GLY A 338 -15.90 -40.72 18.77
N ILE A 339 -15.09 -40.02 17.98
CA ILE A 339 -14.05 -39.10 18.48
C ILE A 339 -14.68 -37.82 19.06
N ALA A 340 -15.77 -37.33 18.46
CA ALA A 340 -16.44 -36.10 18.87
C ALA A 340 -17.26 -36.28 20.16
N SER A 341 -16.73 -35.77 21.28
CA SER A 341 -17.45 -35.74 22.57
C SER A 341 -18.55 -34.67 22.60
N THR A 342 -19.76 -35.01 23.07
CA THR A 342 -20.76 -33.98 23.42
C THR A 342 -20.42 -33.26 24.73
N ASN A 343 -19.66 -33.91 25.61
CA ASN A 343 -19.13 -33.32 26.82
C ASN A 343 -17.84 -32.54 26.51
N LEU A 344 -17.97 -31.23 26.30
CA LEU A 344 -16.87 -30.32 25.94
C LEU A 344 -15.84 -30.10 27.08
N ARG A 345 -16.05 -30.67 28.28
CA ARG A 345 -15.02 -30.69 29.34
C ARG A 345 -13.92 -31.72 29.07
N LYS A 346 -14.17 -32.74 28.22
CA LYS A 346 -13.16 -33.73 27.84
C LYS A 346 -12.20 -33.12 26.80
N PRO A 347 -10.88 -33.39 26.88
CA PRO A 347 -9.95 -32.97 25.84
C PRO A 347 -10.24 -33.72 24.53
N LEU A 348 -10.29 -32.99 23.42
CA LEU A 348 -10.57 -33.54 22.09
C LEU A 348 -9.23 -33.86 21.39
N PRO A 349 -8.94 -35.11 21.00
CA PRO A 349 -7.63 -35.49 20.44
C PRO A 349 -7.48 -34.95 19.02
N ILE A 350 -7.01 -33.70 18.90
CA ILE A 350 -7.08 -32.91 17.66
C ILE A 350 -6.26 -33.50 16.50
N HIS A 351 -5.16 -34.21 16.80
CA HIS A 351 -4.41 -34.98 15.80
C HIS A 351 -5.24 -36.09 15.15
N GLU A 352 -6.16 -36.74 15.88
CA GLU A 352 -7.05 -37.77 15.33
C GLU A 352 -8.04 -37.17 14.32
N ILE A 353 -8.50 -35.94 14.58
CA ILE A 353 -9.37 -35.18 13.65
C ILE A 353 -8.59 -34.83 12.39
N ILE A 354 -7.36 -34.30 12.52
CA ILE A 354 -6.47 -34.04 11.39
C ILE A 354 -6.27 -35.32 10.57
N ALA A 355 -6.00 -36.45 11.23
CA ALA A 355 -5.75 -37.74 10.59
C ALA A 355 -6.93 -38.29 9.76
N ARG A 356 -8.19 -37.90 10.03
CA ARG A 356 -9.38 -38.28 9.23
C ARG A 356 -9.74 -37.27 8.14
N ILE A 357 -9.15 -36.07 8.12
CA ILE A 357 -9.49 -35.04 7.12
C ILE A 357 -8.40 -34.79 6.07
N VAL A 358 -7.15 -35.16 6.33
CA VAL A 358 -6.02 -34.93 5.41
C VAL A 358 -5.67 -36.15 4.55
N ASP A 359 -5.19 -35.90 3.34
CA ASP A 359 -4.83 -36.93 2.36
C ASP A 359 -3.75 -37.88 2.91
N GLY A 360 -3.97 -39.19 2.79
CA GLY A 360 -3.08 -40.24 3.31
C GLY A 360 -2.80 -40.15 4.83
N SER A 361 -3.61 -39.40 5.59
CA SER A 361 -3.34 -39.03 6.99
C SER A 361 -1.96 -38.37 7.21
N VAL A 362 -1.42 -37.71 6.18
CA VAL A 362 -0.09 -37.05 6.20
C VAL A 362 -0.19 -35.61 6.73
N PHE A 363 0.49 -35.35 7.86
CA PHE A 363 0.57 -34.03 8.50
C PHE A 363 2.01 -33.69 8.91
N SER A 364 2.60 -32.73 8.21
CA SER A 364 3.92 -32.18 8.54
C SER A 364 3.81 -31.15 9.67
N GLU A 365 3.76 -31.63 10.92
CA GLU A 365 3.62 -30.77 12.11
C GLU A 365 4.80 -29.80 12.28
N PHE A 366 4.48 -28.52 12.47
CA PHE A 366 5.41 -27.43 12.67
C PHE A 366 5.58 -27.12 14.16
N LYS A 367 6.83 -27.05 14.64
CA LYS A 367 7.17 -26.75 16.06
C LYS A 367 6.35 -27.61 17.06
N ARG A 368 6.26 -28.93 16.83
CA ARG A 368 5.50 -29.89 17.66
C ARG A 368 5.72 -29.69 19.16
N ASP A 369 6.98 -29.68 19.59
CA ASP A 369 7.38 -29.66 21.01
C ASP A 369 7.33 -28.26 21.67
N TYR A 370 6.81 -27.25 20.97
CA TYR A 370 6.68 -25.87 21.46
C TYR A 370 5.22 -25.40 21.30
N GLY A 371 4.66 -24.71 22.30
CA GLY A 371 3.28 -24.20 22.25
C GLY A 371 2.26 -25.29 21.93
N SER A 372 2.35 -26.44 22.62
CA SER A 372 1.67 -27.69 22.25
C SER A 372 0.14 -27.68 22.39
N SER A 373 -0.46 -26.66 23.03
CA SER A 373 -1.93 -26.49 23.01
C SER A 373 -2.46 -25.98 21.66
N LEU A 374 -1.58 -25.53 20.78
CA LEU A 374 -1.86 -25.17 19.40
C LEU A 374 -1.02 -26.03 18.45
N VAL A 375 -1.66 -26.99 17.80
CA VAL A 375 -1.09 -27.81 16.74
C VAL A 375 -1.09 -26.99 15.46
N THR A 376 0.05 -26.90 14.78
CA THR A 376 0.15 -26.23 13.47
C THR A 376 0.98 -27.07 12.52
N GLY A 377 0.71 -27.03 11.21
CA GLY A 377 1.45 -27.85 10.25
C GLY A 377 0.85 -27.88 8.85
N PHE A 378 1.58 -28.48 7.91
CA PHE A 378 1.19 -28.54 6.50
C PHE A 378 0.58 -29.89 6.12
N ALA A 379 -0.46 -29.87 5.31
CA ALA A 379 -1.18 -31.04 4.81
C ALA A 379 -1.69 -30.83 3.38
N HIS A 380 -2.37 -31.84 2.84
CA HIS A 380 -3.23 -31.72 1.65
C HIS A 380 -4.65 -32.22 1.96
N ILE A 381 -5.66 -31.64 1.31
CA ILE A 381 -7.05 -32.10 1.33
C ILE A 381 -7.56 -32.09 -0.11
N TYR A 382 -7.89 -33.27 -0.66
CA TYR A 382 -8.21 -33.46 -2.09
C TYR A 382 -7.12 -32.92 -3.03
N GLY A 383 -5.85 -33.07 -2.65
CA GLY A 383 -4.68 -32.54 -3.35
C GLY A 383 -4.40 -31.05 -3.11
N HIS A 384 -5.31 -30.30 -2.48
CA HIS A 384 -5.09 -28.88 -2.17
C HIS A 384 -4.20 -28.73 -0.94
N LYS A 385 -3.04 -28.09 -1.11
CA LYS A 385 -2.08 -27.84 -0.03
C LYS A 385 -2.61 -26.79 0.95
N VAL A 386 -2.58 -27.10 2.24
CA VAL A 386 -3.15 -26.26 3.31
C VAL A 386 -2.23 -26.19 4.53
N GLY A 387 -2.32 -25.09 5.27
CA GLY A 387 -1.76 -24.92 6.61
C GLY A 387 -2.88 -25.07 7.64
N ILE A 388 -2.79 -26.08 8.50
CA ILE A 388 -3.79 -26.33 9.54
C ILE A 388 -3.31 -25.67 10.85
N ILE A 389 -4.24 -25.02 11.55
CA ILE A 389 -4.07 -24.40 12.86
C ILE A 389 -5.20 -24.94 13.75
N ALA A 390 -4.85 -25.80 14.70
CA ALA A 390 -5.83 -26.60 15.43
C ALA A 390 -5.52 -26.56 16.93
N ASN A 391 -6.46 -26.08 17.73
CA ASN A 391 -6.26 -25.92 19.17
C ASN A 391 -7.07 -26.95 19.97
N ASN A 392 -6.62 -27.24 21.19
CA ASN A 392 -7.41 -28.04 22.14
C ASN A 392 -7.33 -27.42 23.54
N GLY A 393 -8.42 -26.78 23.97
CA GLY A 393 -8.46 -26.03 25.23
C GLY A 393 -7.81 -24.65 25.12
N ILE A 394 -6.98 -24.28 26.10
CA ILE A 394 -6.53 -22.90 26.36
C ILE A 394 -5.34 -22.49 25.47
N LEU A 395 -5.34 -21.24 24.97
CA LEU A 395 -4.18 -20.62 24.32
C LEU A 395 -3.21 -20.01 25.36
N PHE A 396 -1.97 -20.49 25.36
CA PHE A 396 -0.86 -19.99 26.18
C PHE A 396 0.03 -18.99 25.42
N SER A 397 0.88 -18.25 26.12
CA SER A 397 1.72 -17.17 25.55
C SER A 397 2.65 -17.69 24.44
N ASN A 398 3.23 -18.88 24.65
CA ASN A 398 4.04 -19.60 23.66
C ASN A 398 3.23 -20.12 22.46
N SER A 399 2.02 -20.66 22.68
CA SER A 399 1.09 -21.11 21.62
C SER A 399 0.69 -19.94 20.71
N SER A 400 0.41 -18.75 21.27
CA SER A 400 0.09 -17.55 20.48
C SER A 400 1.24 -17.13 19.55
N LEU A 401 2.49 -17.17 20.05
CA LEU A 401 3.69 -16.91 19.25
C LEU A 401 3.93 -17.98 18.16
N LYS A 402 3.58 -19.24 18.41
CA LYS A 402 3.62 -20.31 17.40
C LYS A 402 2.60 -20.09 16.30
N GLY A 403 1.36 -19.74 16.67
CA GLY A 403 0.27 -19.48 15.74
C GLY A 403 0.56 -18.30 14.82
N ALA A 404 0.95 -17.15 15.37
CA ALA A 404 1.29 -15.95 14.59
C ALA A 404 2.35 -16.24 13.53
N HIS A 405 3.50 -16.80 13.94
CA HIS A 405 4.60 -17.16 13.04
C HIS A 405 4.22 -18.21 11.98
N PHE A 406 3.30 -19.13 12.29
CA PHE A 406 2.83 -20.11 11.30
C PHE A 406 1.85 -19.48 10.29
N ILE A 407 1.00 -18.56 10.73
CA ILE A 407 0.11 -17.78 9.83
C ILE A 407 0.96 -16.93 8.87
N GLU A 408 1.91 -16.16 9.41
CA GLU A 408 2.87 -15.34 8.64
C GLU A 408 3.59 -16.19 7.57
N LEU A 409 4.06 -17.38 7.94
CA LEU A 409 4.73 -18.32 7.05
C LEU A 409 3.79 -18.89 5.96
N CYS A 410 2.51 -19.07 6.24
CA CYS A 410 1.53 -19.48 5.23
C CYS A 410 1.18 -18.34 4.27
N CYS A 411 1.05 -17.10 4.77
CA CYS A 411 0.86 -15.90 3.97
C CYS A 411 2.03 -15.67 2.99
N GLN A 412 3.27 -15.74 3.48
CA GLN A 412 4.48 -15.65 2.64
C GLN A 412 4.56 -16.73 1.55
N ARG A 413 3.89 -17.87 1.74
CA ARG A 413 3.89 -19.01 0.82
C ARG A 413 2.61 -19.14 0.00
N GLN A 414 1.65 -18.21 0.16
CA GLN A 414 0.31 -18.26 -0.43
C GLN A 414 -0.43 -19.59 -0.18
N ILE A 415 -0.25 -20.17 1.02
CA ILE A 415 -0.91 -21.41 1.45
C ILE A 415 -2.20 -21.07 2.21
N PRO A 416 -3.38 -21.56 1.78
CA PRO A 416 -4.63 -21.38 2.51
C PRO A 416 -4.60 -21.97 3.92
N LEU A 417 -5.34 -21.34 4.85
CA LEU A 417 -5.34 -21.65 6.28
C LEU A 417 -6.65 -22.30 6.73
N ILE A 418 -6.56 -23.40 7.47
CA ILE A 418 -7.71 -24.09 8.08
C ILE A 418 -7.60 -24.03 9.61
N PHE A 419 -8.56 -23.39 10.25
CA PHE A 419 -8.68 -23.29 11.71
C PHE A 419 -9.64 -24.37 12.24
N LEU A 420 -9.15 -25.27 13.09
CA LEU A 420 -10.00 -26.19 13.85
C LEU A 420 -10.13 -25.67 15.29
N GLN A 421 -11.33 -25.22 15.66
CA GLN A 421 -11.58 -24.58 16.95
C GLN A 421 -12.13 -25.56 18.00
N ASN A 422 -11.38 -25.72 19.09
CA ASN A 422 -11.89 -26.19 20.38
C ASN A 422 -11.32 -25.28 21.49
N ILE A 423 -11.67 -23.99 21.44
CA ILE A 423 -11.04 -22.90 22.19
C ILE A 423 -11.90 -22.44 23.37
N SER A 424 -11.37 -22.57 24.58
CA SER A 424 -12.00 -22.10 25.83
C SER A 424 -11.60 -20.66 26.20
N GLY A 425 -10.59 -20.09 25.54
CA GLY A 425 -10.04 -18.75 25.79
C GLY A 425 -8.51 -18.72 25.82
N PHE A 426 -7.94 -17.53 26.04
CA PHE A 426 -6.53 -17.40 26.43
C PHE A 426 -6.34 -17.72 27.92
N MET A 427 -5.13 -18.08 28.33
CA MET A 427 -4.80 -18.31 29.75
C MET A 427 -4.88 -17.00 30.54
N VAL A 428 -5.37 -17.06 31.78
CA VAL A 428 -5.53 -15.91 32.68
C VAL A 428 -4.87 -16.17 34.02
N GLY A 429 -4.34 -15.11 34.65
CA GLY A 429 -3.67 -15.18 35.95
C GLY A 429 -2.33 -14.45 35.95
N THR A 430 -1.79 -14.19 37.15
CA THR A 430 -0.62 -13.32 37.36
C THR A 430 0.60 -13.73 36.53
N ASP A 431 0.88 -15.04 36.42
CA ASP A 431 2.06 -15.51 35.69
C ASP A 431 1.84 -15.52 34.17
N ALA A 432 0.60 -15.72 33.69
CA ALA A 432 0.27 -15.56 32.27
C ALA A 432 0.42 -14.09 31.82
N GLU A 433 0.04 -13.12 32.67
CA GLU A 433 0.27 -11.70 32.38
C GLU A 433 1.75 -11.31 32.47
N ARG A 434 2.53 -11.91 33.37
CA ARG A 434 3.99 -11.76 33.41
C ARG A 434 4.68 -12.33 32.17
N GLU A 435 4.19 -13.44 31.63
CA GLU A 435 4.58 -13.98 30.31
C GLU A 435 4.05 -13.14 29.12
N GLY A 436 3.29 -12.07 29.39
CA GLY A 436 2.75 -11.18 28.38
C GLY A 436 1.65 -11.81 27.53
N ILE A 437 0.75 -12.61 28.11
CA ILE A 437 -0.34 -13.29 27.38
C ILE A 437 -1.17 -12.30 26.55
N ALA A 438 -1.52 -11.12 27.08
CA ALA A 438 -2.22 -10.08 26.31
C ALA A 438 -1.40 -9.61 25.08
N LYS A 439 -0.10 -9.34 25.28
CA LYS A 439 0.82 -8.89 24.21
C LYS A 439 1.06 -9.94 23.13
N ASN A 440 1.18 -11.21 23.51
CA ASN A 440 1.46 -12.30 22.57
C ASN A 440 0.17 -12.88 21.95
N GLY A 441 -0.96 -12.85 22.66
CA GLY A 441 -2.30 -13.10 22.12
C GLY A 441 -2.70 -12.03 21.10
N ALA A 442 -2.37 -10.75 21.34
CA ALA A 442 -2.55 -9.68 20.36
C ALA A 442 -1.83 -9.98 19.04
N LYS A 443 -0.57 -10.47 19.06
CA LYS A 443 0.15 -10.89 17.84
C LYS A 443 -0.58 -11.98 17.05
N LEU A 444 -1.16 -12.98 17.73
CA LEU A 444 -1.96 -14.01 17.06
C LEU A 444 -3.20 -13.40 16.40
N VAL A 445 -3.92 -12.53 17.11
CA VAL A 445 -5.10 -11.83 16.59
C VAL A 445 -4.75 -10.92 15.40
N THR A 446 -3.63 -10.19 15.47
CA THR A 446 -3.09 -9.39 14.35
C THR A 446 -2.74 -10.28 13.15
N ALA A 447 -2.05 -11.39 13.36
CA ALA A 447 -1.71 -12.32 12.28
C ALA A 447 -2.97 -12.89 11.60
N VAL A 448 -3.99 -13.28 12.36
CA VAL A 448 -5.29 -13.74 11.82
C VAL A 448 -6.02 -12.63 11.05
N ALA A 449 -5.97 -11.39 11.53
CA ALA A 449 -6.59 -10.23 10.88
C ALA A 449 -5.88 -9.88 9.55
N CYS A 450 -4.56 -9.77 9.58
CA CYS A 450 -3.72 -9.36 8.45
C CYS A 450 -3.41 -10.50 7.44
N ALA A 451 -3.84 -11.74 7.71
CA ALA A 451 -3.63 -12.87 6.81
C ALA A 451 -4.31 -12.67 5.45
N ASN A 452 -3.49 -12.56 4.39
CA ASN A 452 -3.91 -12.29 3.01
C ASN A 452 -4.24 -13.54 2.19
N VAL A 453 -4.24 -14.72 2.80
CA VAL A 453 -4.59 -16.01 2.19
C VAL A 453 -6.02 -16.44 2.55
N PRO A 454 -6.68 -17.32 1.77
CA PRO A 454 -8.00 -17.85 2.12
C PRO A 454 -7.97 -18.55 3.48
N LYS A 455 -8.89 -18.16 4.36
CA LYS A 455 -9.07 -18.71 5.72
C LYS A 455 -10.37 -19.52 5.77
N PHE A 456 -10.33 -20.72 6.34
CA PHE A 456 -11.50 -21.57 6.59
C PHE A 456 -11.53 -21.96 8.05
N THR A 457 -12.72 -22.08 8.64
CA THR A 457 -12.87 -22.37 10.07
C THR A 457 -13.87 -23.51 10.27
N VAL A 458 -13.55 -24.45 11.16
CA VAL A 458 -14.49 -25.49 11.64
C VAL A 458 -14.47 -25.49 13.16
N VAL A 459 -15.60 -25.20 13.79
CA VAL A 459 -15.76 -25.32 15.25
C VAL A 459 -16.13 -26.75 15.59
N VAL A 460 -15.18 -27.47 16.19
CA VAL A 460 -15.30 -28.91 16.52
C VAL A 460 -15.66 -29.15 18.00
N GLY A 461 -15.66 -28.08 18.81
CA GLY A 461 -16.05 -28.11 20.22
C GLY A 461 -16.44 -26.71 20.72
N ALA A 462 -15.70 -26.17 21.68
CA ALA A 462 -15.93 -24.82 22.19
C ALA A 462 -15.36 -23.71 21.27
N SER A 463 -15.98 -22.53 21.28
CA SER A 463 -15.38 -21.28 20.81
C SER A 463 -15.76 -20.11 21.71
N ASN A 464 -14.92 -19.87 22.73
CA ASN A 464 -15.23 -18.95 23.83
C ASN A 464 -14.28 -17.75 23.91
N GLY A 465 -14.88 -16.59 24.20
CA GLY A 465 -14.19 -15.36 24.57
C GLY A 465 -13.21 -14.86 23.50
N ALA A 466 -12.14 -14.19 23.94
CA ALA A 466 -11.11 -13.67 23.03
C ALA A 466 -10.36 -14.77 22.24
N GLY A 467 -10.46 -16.04 22.65
CA GLY A 467 -9.86 -17.15 21.91
C GLY A 467 -10.51 -17.38 20.54
N ASN A 468 -11.80 -17.09 20.40
CA ASN A 468 -12.52 -17.05 19.11
C ASN A 468 -11.85 -16.06 18.11
N TYR A 469 -11.29 -14.96 18.61
CA TYR A 469 -10.58 -13.98 17.77
C TYR A 469 -9.24 -14.54 17.25
N GLY A 470 -8.45 -15.14 18.15
CA GLY A 470 -7.16 -15.76 17.81
C GLY A 470 -7.25 -17.02 16.93
N MET A 471 -8.46 -17.57 16.75
CA MET A 471 -8.70 -18.79 15.95
C MET A 471 -9.57 -18.55 14.70
N CYS A 472 -9.70 -17.31 14.24
CA CYS A 472 -10.48 -16.93 13.06
C CYS A 472 -12.00 -17.25 13.16
N GLY A 473 -12.62 -16.72 14.22
CA GLY A 473 -14.08 -16.57 14.28
C GLY A 473 -14.65 -15.63 13.22
N ARG A 474 -15.98 -15.59 13.10
CA ARG A 474 -16.70 -14.87 12.03
C ARG A 474 -16.24 -13.44 11.73
N ALA A 475 -15.90 -12.67 12.77
CA ALA A 475 -15.45 -11.28 12.65
C ALA A 475 -14.10 -11.09 11.93
N TYR A 476 -13.33 -12.17 11.72
CA TYR A 476 -12.01 -12.18 11.08
C TYR A 476 -12.05 -12.65 9.62
N SER A 477 -13.24 -12.62 9.01
CA SER A 477 -13.54 -12.93 7.61
C SER A 477 -12.90 -14.23 7.08
N PRO A 478 -13.28 -15.41 7.63
CA PRO A 478 -13.07 -16.67 6.94
C PRO A 478 -13.96 -16.78 5.70
N ARG A 479 -13.42 -17.35 4.62
CA ARG A 479 -14.15 -17.68 3.39
C ARG A 479 -15.36 -18.55 3.68
N PHE A 480 -15.20 -19.53 4.57
CA PHE A 480 -16.30 -20.34 5.12
C PHE A 480 -16.03 -20.67 6.60
N LEU A 481 -17.07 -20.59 7.45
CA LEU A 481 -17.04 -21.01 8.86
C LEU A 481 -18.13 -22.07 9.09
N TRP A 482 -17.73 -23.28 9.46
CA TRP A 482 -18.64 -24.40 9.75
C TRP A 482 -18.62 -24.74 11.24
N MET A 483 -19.68 -25.39 11.73
CA MET A 483 -19.75 -25.89 13.12
C MET A 483 -20.18 -27.36 13.16
N TRP A 484 -19.72 -28.11 14.16
CA TRP A 484 -20.25 -29.44 14.47
C TRP A 484 -21.52 -29.37 15.33
N PRO A 485 -22.36 -30.42 15.39
CA PRO A 485 -23.65 -30.37 16.08
C PRO A 485 -23.54 -30.24 17.60
N ASN A 486 -22.42 -30.67 18.17
CA ASN A 486 -22.06 -30.53 19.59
C ASN A 486 -21.38 -29.19 19.93
N ALA A 487 -21.06 -28.37 18.93
CA ALA A 487 -20.25 -27.17 19.15
C ALA A 487 -21.01 -26.10 19.95
N LYS A 488 -20.28 -25.36 20.78
CA LYS A 488 -20.81 -24.21 21.54
C LYS A 488 -19.94 -22.97 21.32
N ILE A 489 -20.58 -21.82 21.18
CA ILE A 489 -19.93 -20.52 20.94
C ILE A 489 -20.46 -19.47 21.92
N GLY A 490 -19.59 -18.64 22.50
CA GLY A 490 -20.03 -17.63 23.47
C GLY A 490 -18.92 -16.75 24.05
N VAL A 491 -19.27 -15.89 25.01
CA VAL A 491 -18.29 -15.06 25.73
C VAL A 491 -17.54 -15.89 26.78
N MET A 492 -18.24 -16.79 27.46
CA MET A 492 -17.72 -17.77 28.42
C MET A 492 -18.70 -18.96 28.50
N GLY A 493 -18.26 -20.10 29.05
CA GLY A 493 -19.17 -21.21 29.33
C GLY A 493 -20.13 -20.88 30.49
N SER A 494 -21.34 -21.43 30.46
CA SER A 494 -22.37 -21.24 31.50
C SER A 494 -21.90 -21.64 32.91
N GLU A 495 -21.00 -22.63 33.00
CA GLU A 495 -20.39 -23.09 34.25
C GLU A 495 -19.32 -22.11 34.77
N GLN A 496 -18.56 -21.49 33.85
CA GLN A 496 -17.62 -20.42 34.20
C GLN A 496 -18.37 -19.18 34.69
N LEU A 497 -19.48 -18.83 34.04
CA LEU A 497 -20.41 -17.80 34.51
C LEU A 497 -20.95 -18.10 35.90
N THR A 498 -21.39 -19.34 36.16
CA THR A 498 -21.88 -19.78 37.48
C THR A 498 -20.83 -19.49 38.56
N ALA A 499 -19.60 -19.97 38.37
CA ALA A 499 -18.51 -19.77 39.32
C ALA A 499 -18.09 -18.29 39.47
N VAL A 500 -18.15 -17.49 38.41
CA VAL A 500 -17.87 -16.04 38.47
C VAL A 500 -18.95 -15.29 39.24
N MET A 501 -20.23 -15.63 39.05
CA MET A 501 -21.35 -15.01 39.79
C MET A 501 -21.25 -15.30 41.30
N GLU A 502 -20.99 -16.56 41.65
CA GLU A 502 -20.74 -16.99 43.04
C GLU A 502 -19.54 -16.23 43.65
N ALA A 503 -18.44 -16.08 42.91
CA ALA A 503 -17.25 -15.36 43.35
C ALA A 503 -17.48 -13.85 43.56
N VAL A 504 -18.40 -13.21 42.84
CA VAL A 504 -18.83 -11.81 43.09
C VAL A 504 -20.02 -11.70 44.04
N GLY A 505 -20.31 -12.76 44.81
CA GLY A 505 -21.31 -12.73 45.89
C GLY A 505 -22.76 -12.64 45.44
N LYS A 506 -23.06 -12.98 44.18
CA LYS A 506 -24.43 -13.09 43.67
C LYS A 506 -24.78 -14.56 43.50
N ALA A 507 -25.98 -14.95 43.91
CA ALA A 507 -26.52 -16.26 43.55
C ALA A 507 -26.54 -16.37 42.01
N ALA A 508 -26.03 -17.49 41.48
CA ALA A 508 -26.09 -17.76 40.05
C ALA A 508 -27.56 -17.95 39.63
N ASP A 509 -28.07 -17.05 38.80
CA ASP A 509 -29.43 -17.06 38.30
C ASP A 509 -29.64 -18.28 37.38
N PRO A 510 -30.53 -19.24 37.72
CA PRO A 510 -30.78 -20.42 36.90
C PRO A 510 -31.33 -20.09 35.52
N GLU A 511 -32.18 -19.05 35.40
CA GLU A 511 -32.79 -18.66 34.12
C GLU A 511 -31.73 -18.04 33.20
N LEU A 512 -30.85 -17.19 33.75
CA LEU A 512 -29.69 -16.66 33.02
C LEU A 512 -28.73 -17.77 32.56
N LYS A 513 -28.50 -18.78 33.41
CA LYS A 513 -27.65 -19.93 33.07
C LYS A 513 -28.25 -20.75 31.92
N GLU A 514 -29.52 -21.14 32.04
CA GLU A 514 -30.22 -21.91 31.00
C GLU A 514 -30.31 -21.13 29.69
N ARG A 515 -30.58 -19.82 29.77
CA ARG A 515 -30.58 -18.95 28.58
C ARG A 515 -29.21 -18.94 27.89
N ILE A 516 -28.11 -18.75 28.62
CA ILE A 516 -26.77 -18.73 28.03
C ILE A 516 -26.33 -20.11 27.52
N ASP A 517 -26.77 -21.20 28.17
CA ASP A 517 -26.57 -22.55 27.64
C ASP A 517 -27.30 -22.75 26.29
N ARG A 518 -28.55 -22.28 26.14
CA ARG A 518 -29.29 -22.32 24.87
C ARG A 518 -28.73 -21.37 23.82
N GLU A 519 -28.39 -20.14 24.19
CA GLU A 519 -27.81 -19.11 23.30
C GLU A 519 -26.43 -19.50 22.76
N SER A 520 -25.73 -20.44 23.42
CA SER A 520 -24.45 -20.97 22.97
C SER A 520 -24.53 -22.15 22.00
N GLU A 521 -25.69 -22.79 21.81
CA GLU A 521 -25.82 -23.98 20.95
C GLU A 521 -25.60 -23.64 19.46
N ALA A 522 -24.94 -24.53 18.71
CA ALA A 522 -24.75 -24.39 17.26
C ALA A 522 -26.07 -24.15 16.47
N VAL A 523 -27.20 -24.70 16.94
CA VAL A 523 -28.52 -24.46 16.33
C VAL A 523 -28.94 -22.99 16.48
N PHE A 524 -28.68 -22.38 17.63
CA PHE A 524 -28.99 -20.97 17.91
C PHE A 524 -28.07 -20.01 17.14
N SER A 525 -26.79 -20.36 17.01
CA SER A 525 -25.78 -19.59 16.26
C SER A 525 -26.04 -19.61 14.75
N SER A 526 -26.37 -20.79 14.20
CA SER A 526 -26.59 -21.00 12.77
C SER A 526 -27.87 -20.34 12.30
N ALA A 527 -28.92 -20.33 13.13
CA ALA A 527 -30.13 -19.55 12.90
C ALA A 527 -29.83 -18.04 12.71
N ARG A 528 -28.79 -17.53 13.39
CA ARG A 528 -28.38 -16.11 13.42
C ARG A 528 -27.20 -15.79 12.51
N LEU A 529 -26.76 -16.73 11.67
CA LEU A 529 -25.62 -16.58 10.73
C LEU A 529 -24.32 -16.19 11.44
N TRP A 530 -24.03 -16.80 12.59
CA TRP A 530 -22.70 -16.74 13.17
C TRP A 530 -21.75 -17.68 12.40
N ASP A 531 -22.28 -18.81 11.92
CA ASP A 531 -21.67 -19.77 10.99
C ASP A 531 -22.37 -19.80 9.62
N ASP A 532 -21.73 -20.47 8.66
CA ASP A 532 -22.22 -20.75 7.30
C ASP A 532 -22.98 -22.10 7.24
N GLY A 533 -23.10 -22.82 8.36
CA GLY A 533 -23.85 -24.07 8.49
C GLY A 533 -23.28 -25.03 9.54
N ILE A 534 -24.16 -25.88 10.07
CA ILE A 534 -23.77 -27.02 10.90
C ILE A 534 -23.54 -28.24 10.00
N ILE A 535 -22.44 -28.97 10.21
CA ILE A 535 -22.06 -30.15 9.44
C ILE A 535 -21.81 -31.35 10.37
N PRO A 536 -22.23 -32.58 10.01
CA PRO A 536 -21.83 -33.79 10.73
C PRO A 536 -20.30 -33.93 10.77
N PRO A 537 -19.70 -34.49 11.84
CA PRO A 537 -18.25 -34.62 11.97
C PRO A 537 -17.57 -35.31 10.78
N SER A 538 -18.14 -36.41 10.28
CA SER A 538 -17.61 -37.15 9.12
C SER A 538 -17.64 -36.39 7.80
N HIS A 539 -18.58 -35.47 7.63
CA HIS A 539 -18.65 -34.59 6.45
C HIS A 539 -17.55 -33.51 6.40
N THR A 540 -16.77 -33.32 7.47
CA THR A 540 -15.77 -32.24 7.57
C THR A 540 -14.78 -32.22 6.40
N ARG A 541 -14.24 -33.39 6.00
CA ARG A 541 -13.32 -33.52 4.85
C ARG A 541 -13.99 -33.05 3.56
N ARG A 542 -15.17 -33.60 3.23
CA ARG A 542 -15.93 -33.27 2.01
C ARG A 542 -16.29 -31.79 1.92
N VAL A 543 -16.75 -31.21 3.03
CA VAL A 543 -17.16 -29.80 3.09
C VAL A 543 -15.95 -28.87 2.94
N LEU A 544 -14.83 -29.14 3.63
CA LEU A 544 -13.59 -28.39 3.44
C LEU A 544 -13.09 -28.49 1.98
N GLY A 545 -13.19 -29.66 1.35
CA GLY A 545 -12.88 -29.84 -0.07
C GLY A 545 -13.71 -28.93 -0.99
N LEU A 546 -15.04 -28.93 -0.82
CA LEU A 546 -15.93 -28.06 -1.60
C LEU A 546 -15.65 -26.56 -1.34
N SER A 547 -15.40 -26.16 -0.09
CA SER A 547 -14.98 -24.80 0.25
C SER A 547 -13.64 -24.41 -0.39
N LEU A 548 -12.64 -25.29 -0.40
CA LEU A 548 -11.34 -25.06 -1.04
C LEU A 548 -11.49 -24.90 -2.56
N ILE A 549 -12.25 -25.78 -3.22
CA ILE A 549 -12.49 -25.73 -4.67
C ILE A 549 -13.21 -24.42 -5.06
N ALA A 550 -14.20 -23.99 -4.26
CA ALA A 550 -14.89 -22.72 -4.42
C ALA A 550 -13.95 -21.52 -4.25
N SER A 551 -13.09 -21.52 -3.23
CA SER A 551 -12.10 -20.46 -2.99
C SER A 551 -10.93 -20.44 -3.98
N LEU A 552 -10.85 -21.40 -4.91
CA LEU A 552 -9.95 -21.37 -6.06
C LEU A 552 -10.64 -20.77 -7.31
N GLY A 553 -11.82 -20.15 -7.16
CA GLY A 553 -12.49 -19.41 -8.22
C GLY A 553 -11.84 -18.06 -8.52
N GLY A 554 -11.85 -17.67 -9.80
CA GLY A 554 -11.54 -16.31 -10.22
C GLY A 554 -10.66 -16.21 -11.44
N LYS A 555 -11.23 -15.57 -12.48
CA LYS A 555 -10.63 -15.28 -13.79
C LYS A 555 -10.25 -16.52 -14.60
N ASN A 556 -10.74 -16.57 -15.84
CA ASN A 556 -9.80 -16.91 -16.90
C ASN A 556 -8.77 -15.79 -16.86
N GLU A 557 -7.49 -16.10 -16.67
CA GLU A 557 -6.49 -15.18 -17.21
C GLU A 557 -6.89 -14.95 -18.67
N PRO A 558 -6.99 -13.68 -19.15
CA PRO A 558 -7.12 -13.48 -20.58
C PRO A 558 -5.96 -14.24 -21.19
N VAL A 559 -6.24 -15.23 -22.07
CA VAL A 559 -5.19 -15.91 -22.82
C VAL A 559 -4.39 -14.78 -23.46
N ALA A 560 -3.16 -14.59 -22.97
CA ALA A 560 -2.35 -13.46 -23.36
C ALA A 560 -2.35 -13.44 -24.88
N THR A 561 -2.77 -12.32 -25.48
CA THR A 561 -2.93 -12.22 -26.93
C THR A 561 -1.55 -12.26 -27.54
N ASN A 562 -1.06 -13.48 -27.71
CA ASN A 562 0.33 -13.81 -27.96
C ASN A 562 0.67 -13.41 -29.39
N SER A 563 1.11 -12.16 -29.54
CA SER A 563 2.07 -11.71 -30.55
C SER A 563 3.45 -12.35 -30.31
N ALA A 564 3.45 -13.65 -30.00
CA ALA A 564 4.59 -14.52 -29.70
C ALA A 564 4.15 -15.99 -29.95
N GLU A 565 4.53 -16.55 -31.10
CA GLU A 565 4.11 -17.91 -31.49
C GLU A 565 4.54 -18.97 -30.48
N LEU A 566 3.63 -19.86 -30.08
CA LEU A 566 3.98 -21.18 -29.53
C LEU A 566 3.22 -22.27 -30.27
N ARG A 567 3.95 -23.03 -31.08
CA ARG A 567 3.42 -24.13 -31.90
C ARG A 567 3.01 -25.30 -31.02
N ALA A 568 1.72 -25.62 -31.00
CA ALA A 568 1.26 -26.88 -30.42
C ALA A 568 1.80 -28.08 -31.22
N ILE A 569 2.49 -28.99 -30.55
CA ILE A 569 2.83 -30.31 -31.09
C ILE A 569 1.64 -31.25 -30.80
N PRO A 570 0.93 -31.78 -31.81
CA PRO A 570 -0.17 -32.70 -31.57
C PRO A 570 0.36 -34.09 -31.18
N MET A 571 -0.13 -34.65 -30.07
CA MET A 571 0.04 -36.07 -29.80
C MET A 571 -0.90 -36.89 -30.70
N LEU A 572 -0.33 -37.78 -31.50
CA LEU A 572 -1.05 -38.85 -32.20
C LEU A 572 -0.93 -40.17 -31.42
N PRO A 573 -1.94 -41.07 -31.50
CA PRO A 573 -2.03 -42.25 -30.65
C PRO A 573 -0.98 -43.33 -30.98
N ALA A 574 -0.68 -44.15 -29.99
CA ALA A 574 0.39 -45.14 -30.05
C ALA A 574 0.14 -46.27 -31.07
N SER A 575 1.00 -46.38 -32.09
CA SER A 575 1.19 -47.68 -32.77
C SER A 575 2.63 -47.90 -33.29
N ARG A 576 3.22 -49.00 -32.84
CA ARG A 576 4.20 -49.89 -33.48
C ARG A 576 5.58 -49.38 -33.97
N THR A 577 6.56 -50.24 -33.67
CA THR A 577 7.82 -50.55 -34.40
C THR A 577 9.08 -49.66 -34.26
N ARG A 578 10.00 -50.20 -33.44
CA ARG A 578 11.48 -50.26 -33.54
C ARG A 578 12.19 -49.68 -34.78
N ALA A 579 13.43 -49.22 -34.49
CA ALA A 579 14.52 -48.82 -35.40
C ALA A 579 14.33 -47.42 -36.03
N PHE A 580 15.37 -46.62 -36.27
CA PHE A 580 16.82 -46.90 -36.24
C PHE A 580 17.58 -46.17 -35.14
N ALA A 581 18.64 -46.81 -34.62
CA ALA A 581 19.67 -46.16 -33.79
C ALA A 581 21.06 -46.51 -34.35
N ARG A 582 21.62 -45.62 -35.17
CA ARG A 582 23.06 -45.48 -35.52
C ARG A 582 23.23 -44.41 -36.61
N ALA A 583 24.42 -43.79 -36.61
CA ALA A 583 24.77 -42.56 -37.35
C ALA A 583 23.98 -41.32 -36.87
N ILE A 584 24.57 -40.12 -36.79
CA ILE A 584 25.93 -39.71 -37.17
C ILE A 584 26.73 -39.30 -35.91
N THR A 585 27.90 -39.89 -35.71
CA THR A 585 28.86 -39.49 -34.66
C THR A 585 30.16 -39.02 -35.31
N ALA A 586 30.07 -37.91 -36.03
CA ALA A 586 31.18 -37.20 -36.64
C ALA A 586 30.77 -35.74 -36.92
N ILE A 587 31.74 -34.83 -37.01
CA ILE A 587 31.53 -33.41 -37.38
C ILE A 587 30.64 -32.63 -36.39
N GLN A 588 31.04 -32.62 -35.11
CA GLN A 588 30.79 -31.48 -34.22
C GLN A 588 32.13 -30.86 -33.82
N ASN A 589 32.68 -30.04 -34.71
CA ASN A 589 33.76 -29.11 -34.38
C ASN A 589 33.76 -27.98 -35.42
N ARG A 590 33.89 -26.72 -34.97
CA ARG A 590 33.70 -25.48 -35.75
C ARG A 590 32.27 -25.25 -36.28
N HIS A 591 31.42 -24.69 -35.42
CA HIS A 591 31.01 -23.30 -35.60
C HIS A 591 30.59 -22.73 -34.24
N LEU A 592 31.31 -21.70 -33.77
CA LEU A 592 30.88 -20.89 -32.63
C LEU A 592 29.90 -19.84 -33.15
N SER A 593 28.70 -19.81 -32.57
CA SER A 593 27.75 -18.71 -32.70
C SER A 593 27.38 -18.28 -31.28
N THR A 594 27.63 -17.01 -30.97
CA THR A 594 27.52 -16.48 -29.61
C THR A 594 26.15 -15.85 -29.37
N ASN A 595 25.21 -16.63 -28.83
CA ASN A 595 24.08 -16.02 -28.14
C ASN A 595 24.58 -15.52 -26.77
N PRO A 596 24.38 -14.23 -26.42
CA PRO A 596 24.71 -13.74 -25.09
C PRO A 596 23.82 -14.41 -24.04
N SER A 597 24.40 -14.80 -22.91
CA SER A 597 23.67 -15.41 -21.80
C SER A 597 23.01 -14.34 -20.94
N THR A 598 21.71 -14.09 -21.17
CA THR A 598 20.90 -13.31 -20.21
C THR A 598 20.98 -13.95 -18.83
N THR A 599 21.32 -13.14 -17.83
CA THR A 599 21.51 -13.60 -16.45
C THR A 599 20.65 -12.74 -15.55
N PRO A 600 19.48 -13.24 -15.08
CA PRO A 600 18.59 -12.48 -14.23
C PRO A 600 19.30 -12.02 -12.95
N ILE A 601 19.19 -10.74 -12.62
CA ILE A 601 19.70 -10.18 -11.37
C ILE A 601 18.75 -10.62 -10.25
N ALA A 602 19.16 -11.57 -9.41
CA ALA A 602 18.35 -12.05 -8.29
C ALA A 602 18.56 -11.22 -7.01
N SER A 603 19.63 -10.43 -6.94
CA SER A 603 19.96 -9.61 -5.76
C SER A 603 20.74 -8.33 -6.07
N VAL A 604 20.41 -7.27 -5.35
CA VAL A 604 20.96 -5.91 -5.56
C VAL A 604 21.26 -5.24 -4.21
N LEU A 605 22.36 -4.50 -4.14
CA LEU A 605 22.58 -3.49 -3.10
C LEU A 605 22.25 -2.10 -3.67
N ILE A 606 21.40 -1.33 -2.98
CA ILE A 606 21.10 0.06 -3.34
C ILE A 606 22.09 0.97 -2.61
N ALA A 607 23.02 1.57 -3.34
CA ALA A 607 24.11 2.38 -2.80
C ALA A 607 23.70 3.85 -2.57
N ASN A 608 22.53 4.08 -1.96
CA ASN A 608 21.93 5.40 -1.78
C ASN A 608 20.97 5.45 -0.57
N ARG A 609 20.33 6.59 -0.32
CA ARG A 609 19.45 6.88 0.82
C ARG A 609 18.13 7.56 0.43
N GLY A 610 17.22 7.74 1.38
CA GLY A 610 16.02 8.59 1.23
C GLY A 610 15.03 8.07 0.17
N GLU A 611 14.34 8.98 -0.52
CA GLU A 611 13.28 8.61 -1.49
C GLU A 611 13.80 7.68 -2.59
N ILE A 612 14.98 7.97 -3.17
CA ILE A 612 15.50 7.16 -4.28
C ILE A 612 15.81 5.72 -3.87
N ALA A 613 16.23 5.49 -2.62
CA ALA A 613 16.42 4.14 -2.10
C ALA A 613 15.10 3.37 -1.94
N LEU A 614 13.99 4.07 -1.63
CA LEU A 614 12.64 3.49 -1.61
C LEU A 614 12.08 3.30 -3.03
N ARG A 615 12.25 4.29 -3.92
CA ARG A 615 11.85 4.25 -5.34
C ARG A 615 12.46 3.05 -6.06
N VAL A 616 13.76 2.79 -5.85
CA VAL A 616 14.46 1.63 -6.42
C VAL A 616 14.09 0.34 -5.70
N GLY A 617 13.96 0.37 -4.37
CA GLY A 617 13.55 -0.78 -3.56
C GLY A 617 12.15 -1.30 -3.92
N ARG A 618 11.23 -0.40 -4.29
CA ARG A 618 9.86 -0.71 -4.76
C ARG A 618 9.91 -1.57 -6.03
N THR A 619 10.51 -1.05 -7.11
CA THR A 619 10.68 -1.81 -8.38
C THR A 619 11.47 -3.09 -8.19
N ALA A 620 12.54 -3.09 -7.38
CA ALA A 620 13.30 -4.30 -7.08
C ALA A 620 12.41 -5.38 -6.42
N SER A 621 11.55 -4.99 -5.47
CA SER A 621 10.60 -5.90 -4.82
C SER A 621 9.50 -6.39 -5.78
N GLU A 622 9.03 -5.55 -6.70
CA GLU A 622 8.03 -5.91 -7.72
C GLU A 622 8.60 -6.90 -8.76
N LEU A 623 9.88 -6.76 -9.10
CA LEU A 623 10.64 -7.72 -9.93
C LEU A 623 11.10 -8.97 -9.16
N GLY A 624 10.83 -9.09 -7.86
CA GLY A 624 11.25 -10.21 -7.01
C GLY A 624 12.75 -10.24 -6.66
N VAL A 625 13.47 -9.15 -6.91
CA VAL A 625 14.92 -9.00 -6.69
C VAL A 625 15.18 -8.75 -5.19
N ARG A 626 16.09 -9.53 -4.58
CA ARG A 626 16.47 -9.35 -3.17
C ARG A 626 17.24 -8.04 -2.97
N CYS A 627 16.58 -7.03 -2.41
CA CYS A 627 17.14 -5.73 -2.10
C CYS A 627 17.92 -5.71 -0.76
N THR A 628 19.16 -5.22 -0.80
CA THR A 628 19.97 -4.83 0.37
C THR A 628 20.10 -3.30 0.39
N THR A 629 19.85 -2.67 1.53
CA THR A 629 20.02 -1.21 1.70
C THR A 629 21.22 -0.89 2.60
N ILE A 630 21.80 0.29 2.41
CA ILE A 630 22.83 0.85 3.30
C ILE A 630 22.29 2.08 4.01
N TYR A 631 22.75 2.28 5.24
CA TYR A 631 22.46 3.48 6.02
C TYR A 631 23.68 3.93 6.83
N THR A 632 23.55 5.05 7.52
CA THR A 632 24.54 5.70 8.38
C THR A 632 23.91 6.04 9.72
N ASP A 633 24.70 6.43 10.72
CA ASP A 633 24.22 6.68 12.07
C ASP A 633 23.06 7.71 12.17
N PRO A 634 23.00 8.82 11.38
CA PRO A 634 21.83 9.70 11.36
C PRO A 634 20.61 9.11 10.64
N ASP A 635 20.82 8.11 9.77
CA ASP A 635 19.79 7.42 9.00
C ASP A 635 19.32 6.11 9.68
N LEU A 636 19.77 5.80 10.90
CA LEU A 636 19.44 4.59 11.68
C LEU A 636 17.91 4.32 11.83
N HIS A 637 17.10 5.36 11.72
CA HIS A 637 15.63 5.30 11.79
C HIS A 637 14.95 5.83 10.52
N SER A 638 15.69 6.00 9.43
CA SER A 638 15.15 6.44 8.15
C SER A 638 14.30 5.34 7.48
N GLN A 639 13.35 5.76 6.64
CA GLN A 639 12.46 4.82 5.97
C GLN A 639 13.20 3.82 5.07
N HIS A 640 14.33 4.19 4.45
CA HIS A 640 15.13 3.27 3.62
C HIS A 640 16.04 2.32 4.41
N ALA A 641 16.37 2.65 5.66
CA ALA A 641 17.01 1.73 6.59
C ALA A 641 16.03 0.66 7.10
N LEU A 642 14.74 1.00 7.16
CA LEU A 642 13.66 0.14 7.66
C LEU A 642 12.96 -0.68 6.55
N SER A 643 13.16 -0.34 5.27
CA SER A 643 12.44 -0.95 4.13
C SER A 643 12.93 -2.35 3.72
N SER A 644 14.10 -2.79 4.19
CA SER A 644 14.63 -4.13 3.92
C SER A 644 15.14 -4.81 5.20
N PRO A 645 14.91 -6.12 5.39
CA PRO A 645 15.58 -6.90 6.44
C PRO A 645 17.09 -7.04 6.21
N PHE A 646 17.59 -6.68 5.03
CA PHE A 646 19.01 -6.67 4.66
C PHE A 646 19.55 -5.23 4.66
N ALA A 647 19.51 -4.55 5.81
CA ALA A 647 20.00 -3.18 5.98
C ALA A 647 21.34 -3.16 6.73
N VAL A 648 22.35 -2.44 6.21
CA VAL A 648 23.72 -2.41 6.78
C VAL A 648 24.17 -0.99 7.14
N ASN A 649 24.62 -0.80 8.39
CA ASN A 649 25.17 0.48 8.84
C ASN A 649 26.62 0.70 8.38
N LEU A 650 26.86 1.83 7.73
CA LEU A 650 28.17 2.34 7.32
C LEU A 650 28.80 3.29 8.37
N GLY A 651 28.06 3.64 9.42
CA GLY A 651 28.53 4.52 10.50
C GLY A 651 28.47 5.99 10.09
N ALA A 652 29.64 6.64 10.03
CA ALA A 652 29.74 8.09 9.85
C ALA A 652 29.02 8.63 8.59
N PRO A 653 28.47 9.88 8.62
CA PRO A 653 27.56 10.37 7.59
C PRO A 653 28.13 10.44 6.16
N ASN A 654 29.46 10.52 6.03
CA ASN A 654 30.20 10.55 4.77
C ASN A 654 30.39 9.16 4.13
N ALA A 655 30.09 8.07 4.83
CA ALA A 655 30.40 6.71 4.37
C ALA A 655 29.59 6.24 3.14
N TYR A 656 28.54 6.97 2.73
CA TYR A 656 27.91 6.80 1.40
C TYR A 656 28.87 7.10 0.22
N LEU A 657 30.03 7.72 0.47
CA LEU A 657 31.08 7.95 -0.52
C LEU A 657 32.23 6.92 -0.43
N ASP A 658 32.18 5.98 0.53
CA ASP A 658 33.19 4.92 0.72
C ASP A 658 32.91 3.74 -0.22
N GLY A 659 33.28 3.91 -1.49
CA GLY A 659 33.01 2.93 -2.55
C GLY A 659 33.61 1.55 -2.30
N GLU A 660 34.81 1.47 -1.70
CA GLU A 660 35.45 0.20 -1.35
C GLU A 660 34.66 -0.53 -0.25
N ARG A 661 34.17 0.19 0.77
CA ARG A 661 33.31 -0.40 1.79
C ARG A 661 31.95 -0.81 1.23
N ILE A 662 31.36 -0.03 0.33
CA ILE A 662 30.07 -0.36 -0.29
C ILE A 662 30.19 -1.63 -1.15
N ILE A 663 31.24 -1.76 -1.95
CA ILE A 663 31.55 -2.98 -2.72
C ILE A 663 31.79 -4.16 -1.77
N LYS A 664 32.57 -3.97 -0.70
CA LYS A 664 32.80 -5.00 0.32
C LYS A 664 31.47 -5.48 0.93
N VAL A 665 30.60 -4.57 1.35
CA VAL A 665 29.29 -4.90 1.92
C VAL A 665 28.40 -5.62 0.90
N ALA A 666 28.39 -5.22 -0.37
CA ALA A 666 27.65 -5.93 -1.42
C ALA A 666 28.10 -7.39 -1.55
N LYS A 667 29.41 -7.66 -1.50
CA LYS A 667 29.97 -9.01 -1.56
C LYS A 667 29.72 -9.81 -0.28
N GLU A 668 29.82 -9.19 0.90
CA GLU A 668 29.50 -9.81 2.19
C GLU A 668 28.01 -10.15 2.34
N GLN A 669 27.13 -9.36 1.74
CA GLN A 669 25.68 -9.61 1.67
C GLN A 669 25.27 -10.47 0.47
N GLY A 670 26.21 -10.98 -0.34
CA GLY A 670 25.92 -11.82 -1.49
C GLY A 670 24.99 -11.18 -2.52
N CYS A 671 25.19 -9.89 -2.81
CA CYS A 671 24.50 -9.18 -3.90
C CYS A 671 25.23 -9.40 -5.22
N GLU A 672 24.49 -9.55 -6.31
CA GLU A 672 25.03 -9.68 -7.67
C GLU A 672 25.20 -8.33 -8.36
N ALA A 673 24.37 -7.35 -7.99
CA ALA A 673 24.33 -6.03 -8.59
C ALA A 673 24.39 -4.87 -7.57
N LEU A 674 24.75 -3.69 -8.07
CA LEU A 674 24.79 -2.42 -7.35
C LEU A 674 23.96 -1.37 -8.10
N HIS A 675 22.90 -0.85 -7.49
CA HIS A 675 22.13 0.27 -8.03
C HIS A 675 22.54 1.57 -7.31
N PRO A 676 23.17 2.54 -7.99
CA PRO A 676 23.68 3.74 -7.32
C PRO A 676 22.61 4.81 -7.08
N GLY A 677 21.47 4.77 -7.78
CA GLY A 677 20.49 5.87 -7.75
C GLY A 677 21.06 7.12 -8.43
N TYR A 678 20.97 8.26 -7.75
CA TYR A 678 21.55 9.53 -8.21
C TYR A 678 22.42 10.18 -7.13
N GLY A 679 23.43 10.96 -7.54
CA GLY A 679 24.41 11.53 -6.62
C GLY A 679 25.31 10.47 -5.97
N PHE A 680 26.01 10.86 -4.89
CA PHE A 680 27.01 10.05 -4.19
C PHE A 680 28.07 9.43 -5.12
N LEU A 681 27.86 8.19 -5.55
CA LEU A 681 28.79 7.41 -6.38
C LEU A 681 28.25 7.07 -7.78
N SER A 682 27.05 7.54 -8.14
CA SER A 682 26.41 7.21 -9.43
C SER A 682 27.24 7.62 -10.66
N GLU A 683 28.00 8.71 -10.55
CA GLU A 683 28.80 9.26 -11.64
C GLU A 683 30.31 9.15 -11.35
N ASN A 684 30.68 8.24 -10.44
CA ASN A 684 32.07 7.95 -10.12
C ASN A 684 32.58 6.79 -11.00
N SER A 685 33.29 7.13 -12.08
CA SER A 685 33.83 6.14 -13.03
C SER A 685 34.76 5.12 -12.37
N ALA A 686 35.55 5.52 -11.36
CA ALA A 686 36.42 4.61 -10.63
C ALA A 686 35.60 3.60 -9.81
N PHE A 687 34.52 4.02 -9.14
CA PHE A 687 33.60 3.13 -8.43
C PHE A 687 32.90 2.15 -9.39
N ALA A 688 32.32 2.65 -10.49
CA ALA A 688 31.67 1.81 -11.50
C ALA A 688 32.64 0.78 -12.11
N LYS A 689 33.91 1.17 -12.34
CA LYS A 689 34.99 0.28 -12.78
C LYS A 689 35.33 -0.78 -11.74
N ARG A 690 35.50 -0.38 -10.47
CA ARG A 690 35.78 -1.30 -9.35
C ARG A 690 34.64 -2.32 -9.14
N CYS A 691 33.38 -1.93 -9.33
CA CYS A 691 32.24 -2.86 -9.30
C CYS A 691 32.43 -4.00 -10.31
N VAL A 692 32.71 -3.66 -11.58
CA VAL A 692 32.92 -4.64 -12.66
C VAL A 692 34.17 -5.49 -12.43
N GLU A 693 35.27 -4.90 -11.95
CA GLU A 693 36.50 -5.63 -11.58
C GLU A 693 36.28 -6.65 -10.44
N GLU A 694 35.36 -6.36 -9.53
CA GLU A 694 35.03 -7.21 -8.37
C GLU A 694 33.88 -8.21 -8.65
N GLY A 695 33.35 -8.22 -9.87
CA GLY A 695 32.33 -9.15 -10.35
C GLY A 695 30.87 -8.72 -10.11
N LEU A 696 30.63 -7.45 -9.76
CA LEU A 696 29.30 -6.90 -9.50
C LEU A 696 28.74 -6.17 -10.73
N VAL A 697 27.47 -6.39 -11.04
CA VAL A 697 26.76 -5.65 -12.10
C VAL A 697 26.45 -4.24 -11.60
N PHE A 698 27.13 -3.22 -12.14
CA PHE A 698 26.78 -1.83 -11.91
C PHE A 698 25.53 -1.48 -12.74
N ILE A 699 24.42 -1.14 -12.08
CA ILE A 699 23.15 -0.80 -12.75
C ILE A 699 23.17 0.68 -13.14
N GLY A 700 23.81 0.96 -14.26
CA GLY A 700 24.03 2.29 -14.82
C GLY A 700 24.95 2.21 -16.05
N PRO A 701 25.39 3.34 -16.63
CA PRO A 701 26.26 3.33 -17.80
C PRO A 701 27.64 2.73 -17.52
N PRO A 702 28.34 2.24 -18.57
CA PRO A 702 29.70 1.74 -18.42
C PRO A 702 30.63 2.87 -17.95
N TRP A 703 31.58 2.53 -17.08
CA TRP A 703 32.52 3.48 -16.48
C TRP A 703 33.28 4.36 -17.50
N LYS A 704 33.44 3.89 -18.75
CA LYS A 704 34.03 4.65 -19.85
C LYS A 704 33.15 5.81 -20.33
N ALA A 705 31.83 5.65 -20.36
CA ALA A 705 30.90 6.72 -20.71
C ALA A 705 30.87 7.78 -19.60
N ILE A 706 30.87 7.35 -18.34
CA ILE A 706 31.02 8.22 -17.16
C ILE A 706 32.34 9.03 -17.26
N GLU A 707 33.47 8.37 -17.53
CA GLU A 707 34.78 9.02 -17.69
C GLU A 707 34.85 9.95 -18.93
N ALA A 708 34.13 9.63 -20.00
CA ALA A 708 34.07 10.45 -21.20
C ALA A 708 33.28 11.75 -20.97
N MET A 709 32.15 11.68 -20.26
CA MET A 709 31.26 12.83 -20.01
C MET A 709 31.70 13.70 -18.84
N GLY A 710 32.35 13.12 -17.82
CA GLY A 710 32.88 13.86 -16.66
C GLY A 710 34.03 14.84 -16.96
N ASN A 711 34.46 14.98 -18.22
CA ASN A 711 35.46 15.98 -18.64
C ASN A 711 34.87 16.89 -19.73
N LYS A 712 34.76 18.19 -19.42
CA LYS A 712 34.07 19.19 -20.26
C LYS A 712 34.72 19.49 -21.63
N SER A 713 36.02 19.23 -21.81
CA SER A 713 36.65 19.33 -23.14
C SER A 713 36.32 18.08 -23.96
N ARG A 714 36.60 16.91 -23.37
CA ARG A 714 36.40 15.60 -24.00
C ARG A 714 34.93 15.36 -24.38
N SER A 715 33.98 15.78 -23.54
CA SER A 715 32.55 15.64 -23.84
C SER A 715 32.16 16.48 -25.05
N LYS A 716 32.55 17.76 -25.10
CA LYS A 716 32.31 18.63 -26.25
C LYS A 716 32.99 18.13 -27.53
N GLU A 717 34.23 17.66 -27.45
CA GLU A 717 34.94 17.05 -28.58
C GLU A 717 34.15 15.86 -29.17
N ILE A 718 33.58 15.01 -28.31
CA ILE A 718 32.72 13.88 -28.72
C ILE A 718 31.39 14.38 -29.30
N MET A 719 30.73 15.36 -28.67
CA MET A 719 29.43 15.88 -29.13
C MET A 719 29.52 16.60 -30.47
N ILE A 720 30.55 17.41 -30.68
CA ILE A 720 30.82 18.06 -31.98
C ILE A 720 31.08 16.99 -33.06
N ALA A 721 31.86 15.95 -32.74
CA ALA A 721 32.08 14.82 -33.67
C ALA A 721 30.81 13.99 -33.94
N ALA A 722 29.85 13.99 -33.01
CA ALA A 722 28.54 13.33 -33.13
C ALA A 722 27.48 14.19 -33.85
N GLY A 723 27.79 15.42 -34.26
CA GLY A 723 26.83 16.34 -34.89
C GLY A 723 25.78 16.91 -33.93
N VAL A 724 26.11 16.96 -32.63
CA VAL A 724 25.30 17.57 -31.57
C VAL A 724 25.76 19.02 -31.36
N PRO A 725 24.84 20.02 -31.43
CA PRO A 725 25.22 21.42 -31.31
C PRO A 725 25.77 21.70 -29.90
N CYS A 726 26.88 22.44 -29.82
CA CYS A 726 27.52 22.85 -28.56
C CYS A 726 27.60 24.38 -28.52
N ILE A 727 27.54 24.98 -27.33
CA ILE A 727 27.55 26.45 -27.17
C ILE A 727 28.81 27.03 -27.85
N PRO A 728 28.68 28.00 -28.79
CA PRO A 728 29.82 28.63 -29.45
C PRO A 728 30.80 29.22 -28.42
N GLY A 729 32.07 28.85 -28.50
CA GLY A 729 33.03 29.19 -27.46
C GLY A 729 34.49 28.87 -27.80
N TYR A 730 35.40 29.47 -27.04
CA TYR A 730 36.82 29.17 -27.06
C TYR A 730 37.20 28.23 -25.91
N HIS A 731 37.81 27.10 -26.27
CA HIS A 731 38.21 26.03 -25.34
C HIS A 731 39.67 25.59 -25.54
N GLY A 732 40.47 26.40 -26.23
CA GLY A 732 41.87 26.08 -26.51
C GLY A 732 42.82 26.42 -25.37
N LYS A 733 44.07 26.01 -25.52
CA LYS A 733 45.12 26.13 -24.49
C LYS A 733 45.76 27.52 -24.38
N ASN A 734 45.34 28.51 -25.19
CA ASN A 734 45.87 29.86 -25.07
C ASN A 734 45.06 30.66 -24.05
N GLN A 735 45.67 30.92 -22.89
CA GLN A 735 45.04 31.52 -21.73
C GLN A 735 45.41 33.01 -21.52
N ASP A 736 46.03 33.61 -22.54
CA ASP A 736 46.34 35.04 -22.60
C ASP A 736 45.06 35.91 -22.57
N PRO A 737 44.96 36.94 -21.71
CA PRO A 737 43.74 37.75 -21.57
C PRO A 737 43.30 38.50 -22.83
N GLU A 738 44.23 39.04 -23.62
CA GLU A 738 43.89 39.79 -24.84
C GLU A 738 43.50 38.83 -25.98
N TYR A 739 44.12 37.65 -26.03
CA TYR A 739 43.69 36.59 -26.93
C TYR A 739 42.27 36.09 -26.59
N LEU A 740 41.97 35.85 -25.31
CA LEU A 740 40.61 35.49 -24.86
C LEU A 740 39.59 36.60 -25.15
N LEU A 741 39.99 37.87 -25.09
CA LEU A 741 39.18 39.01 -25.52
C LEU A 741 38.95 39.00 -27.05
N GLN A 742 39.97 38.71 -27.85
CA GLN A 742 39.84 38.57 -29.31
C GLN A 742 38.93 37.41 -29.72
N GLU A 743 38.95 36.28 -29.02
CA GLU A 743 37.98 35.20 -29.26
C GLU A 743 36.58 35.60 -28.79
N SER A 744 36.45 36.36 -27.69
CA SER A 744 35.16 36.93 -27.24
C SER A 744 34.55 37.86 -28.28
N ARG A 745 35.36 38.69 -28.96
CA ARG A 745 34.93 39.53 -30.09
C ARG A 745 34.38 38.71 -31.27
N LYS A 746 34.89 37.49 -31.51
CA LYS A 746 34.39 36.58 -32.56
C LYS A 746 33.11 35.84 -32.18
N ILE A 747 32.99 35.44 -30.91
CA ILE A 747 31.78 34.82 -30.34
C ILE A 747 30.63 35.85 -30.26
N GLY A 748 30.99 37.12 -30.04
CA GLY A 748 30.07 38.24 -29.91
C GLY A 748 29.48 38.32 -28.51
N PHE A 749 29.55 39.51 -27.89
CA PHE A 749 28.95 39.77 -26.58
C PHE A 749 27.41 39.62 -26.61
N PRO A 750 26.75 39.31 -25.47
CA PRO A 750 27.34 38.94 -24.19
C PRO A 750 28.03 37.57 -24.23
N VAL A 751 29.05 37.38 -23.40
CA VAL A 751 29.80 36.11 -23.23
C VAL A 751 29.89 35.72 -21.76
N MET A 752 30.04 34.42 -21.49
CA MET A 752 30.34 33.90 -20.16
C MET A 752 31.76 33.33 -20.13
N VAL A 753 32.55 33.78 -19.16
CA VAL A 753 33.83 33.16 -18.79
C VAL A 753 33.56 32.10 -17.73
N LYS A 754 34.15 30.90 -17.87
CA LYS A 754 33.98 29.75 -16.95
C LYS A 754 35.32 29.07 -16.68
N ALA A 755 35.63 28.72 -15.43
CA ALA A 755 36.80 27.90 -15.11
C ALA A 755 36.68 26.46 -15.66
N VAL A 756 37.76 25.90 -16.24
CA VAL A 756 37.77 24.56 -16.88
C VAL A 756 37.36 23.46 -15.90
N LYS A 757 37.91 23.45 -14.69
CA LYS A 757 37.58 22.49 -13.62
C LYS A 757 36.36 22.90 -12.77
N GLY A 758 35.61 23.93 -13.19
CA GLY A 758 34.50 24.50 -12.43
C GLY A 758 33.16 23.76 -12.58
N GLY A 759 32.43 23.68 -11.47
CA GLY A 759 31.07 23.12 -11.40
C GLY A 759 30.19 23.90 -10.41
N GLY A 760 28.86 23.74 -10.52
CA GLY A 760 27.90 24.37 -9.61
C GLY A 760 27.89 25.91 -9.65
N GLY A 761 28.16 26.50 -10.82
CA GLY A 761 28.17 27.96 -11.04
C GLY A 761 29.38 28.73 -10.50
N LYS A 762 30.25 28.09 -9.72
CA LYS A 762 31.50 28.69 -9.20
C LYS A 762 32.52 28.90 -10.30
N GLY A 763 33.28 29.99 -10.21
CA GLY A 763 34.27 30.38 -11.21
C GLY A 763 33.67 30.82 -12.55
N MET A 764 32.40 31.28 -12.56
CA MET A 764 31.73 31.80 -13.75
C MET A 764 31.49 33.31 -13.64
N ARG A 765 31.62 34.04 -14.75
CA ARG A 765 31.27 35.47 -14.86
C ARG A 765 30.69 35.79 -16.23
N ILE A 766 29.63 36.59 -16.25
CA ILE A 766 29.05 37.15 -17.47
C ILE A 766 29.74 38.48 -17.76
N ALA A 767 30.19 38.67 -19.00
CA ALA A 767 30.58 39.96 -19.57
C ALA A 767 29.53 40.38 -20.60
N LEU A 768 28.82 41.47 -20.31
CA LEU A 768 27.79 42.03 -21.18
C LEU A 768 28.39 42.91 -22.28
N THR A 769 29.53 43.54 -22.02
CA THR A 769 30.27 44.39 -22.96
C THR A 769 31.75 44.07 -22.96
N GLU A 770 32.45 44.58 -23.98
CA GLU A 770 33.90 44.41 -24.14
C GLU A 770 34.69 45.03 -22.97
N ASP A 771 34.31 46.25 -22.54
CA ASP A 771 35.02 47.03 -21.53
C ASP A 771 35.12 46.33 -20.16
N GLU A 772 34.12 45.52 -19.78
CA GLU A 772 34.16 44.79 -18.51
C GLU A 772 34.82 43.40 -18.60
N PHE A 773 35.08 42.88 -19.80
CA PHE A 773 35.54 41.49 -19.99
C PHE A 773 36.78 41.14 -19.18
N LEU A 774 37.83 41.97 -19.22
CA LEU A 774 39.09 41.70 -18.51
C LEU A 774 38.90 41.69 -16.98
N SER A 775 37.97 42.50 -16.46
CA SER A 775 37.60 42.53 -15.04
C SER A 775 36.83 41.27 -14.63
N LYS A 776 35.88 40.82 -15.47
CA LYS A 776 35.20 39.52 -15.29
C LYS A 776 36.16 38.35 -15.35
N LEU A 777 37.09 38.36 -16.31
CA LEU A 777 38.08 37.31 -16.52
C LEU A 777 38.98 37.13 -15.29
N GLU A 778 39.56 38.20 -14.75
CA GLU A 778 40.42 38.07 -13.57
C GLU A 778 39.64 37.74 -12.29
N SER A 779 38.37 38.16 -12.19
CA SER A 779 37.45 37.72 -11.13
C SER A 779 37.15 36.22 -11.22
N ALA A 780 36.93 35.70 -12.43
CA ALA A 780 36.73 34.26 -12.68
C ALA A 780 38.01 33.45 -12.42
N LYS A 781 39.16 33.92 -12.89
CA LYS A 781 40.47 33.30 -12.61
C LYS A 781 40.78 33.26 -11.12
N SER A 782 40.57 34.36 -10.40
CA SER A 782 40.78 34.41 -8.95
C SER A 782 39.89 33.43 -8.18
N GLU A 783 38.61 33.32 -8.54
CA GLU A 783 37.72 32.32 -7.92
C GLU A 783 38.09 30.88 -8.33
N GLY A 784 38.54 30.68 -9.57
CA GLY A 784 39.04 29.39 -10.07
C GLY A 784 40.25 28.88 -9.29
N ARG A 785 41.28 29.72 -9.13
CA ARG A 785 42.47 29.41 -8.31
C ARG A 785 42.08 28.99 -6.91
N ASN A 786 41.23 29.79 -6.27
CA ASN A 786 40.82 29.59 -4.87
C ASN A 786 39.91 28.37 -4.67
N SER A 787 39.09 28.00 -5.67
CA SER A 787 38.09 26.92 -5.55
C SER A 787 38.57 25.57 -6.09
N PHE A 788 39.43 25.58 -7.10
CA PHE A 788 39.78 24.40 -7.91
C PHE A 788 41.29 24.22 -8.15
N GLY A 789 42.13 25.15 -7.68
CA GLY A 789 43.58 25.11 -7.89
C GLY A 789 44.01 25.31 -9.35
N ASP A 790 43.17 25.99 -10.15
CA ASP A 790 43.30 26.10 -11.60
C ASP A 790 42.78 27.44 -12.11
N ASP A 791 43.47 28.05 -13.10
CA ASP A 791 43.05 29.29 -13.74
C ASP A 791 42.95 29.23 -15.28
N GLU A 792 42.95 28.02 -15.84
CA GLU A 792 42.46 27.80 -17.21
C GLU A 792 40.96 28.14 -17.31
N MET A 793 40.62 29.02 -18.26
CA MET A 793 39.29 29.53 -18.52
C MET A 793 38.79 29.12 -19.91
N LEU A 794 37.47 28.91 -19.99
CA LEU A 794 36.70 28.79 -21.21
C LEU A 794 35.92 30.09 -21.42
N VAL A 795 35.74 30.49 -22.68
CA VAL A 795 34.81 31.56 -23.06
C VAL A 795 33.68 30.94 -23.87
N GLU A 796 32.44 31.27 -23.55
CA GLU A 796 31.24 30.76 -24.22
C GLU A 796 30.27 31.90 -24.53
N LYS A 797 29.43 31.74 -25.56
CA LYS A 797 28.29 32.64 -25.79
C LYS A 797 27.38 32.65 -24.56
N TYR A 798 26.99 33.83 -24.10
CA TYR A 798 25.94 33.94 -23.09
C TYR A 798 24.57 33.99 -23.78
N ILE A 799 23.66 33.14 -23.32
CA ILE A 799 22.25 33.11 -23.75
C ILE A 799 21.45 33.98 -22.78
N SER A 800 20.60 34.87 -23.32
CA SER A 800 19.94 35.94 -22.56
C SER A 800 18.68 35.48 -21.81
N THR A 801 17.82 34.71 -22.48
CA THR A 801 16.54 34.19 -21.98
C THR A 801 16.51 32.64 -21.88
N PRO A 802 17.56 31.98 -21.33
CA PRO A 802 17.77 30.55 -21.51
C PRO A 802 16.80 29.67 -20.73
N ARG A 803 16.28 28.65 -21.40
CA ARG A 803 15.61 27.49 -20.83
C ARG A 803 16.58 26.33 -20.64
N HIS A 804 16.37 25.58 -19.56
CA HIS A 804 17.04 24.30 -19.32
C HIS A 804 16.09 23.19 -19.77
N ILE A 805 16.33 22.63 -20.95
CA ILE A 805 15.55 21.51 -21.51
C ILE A 805 16.45 20.29 -21.55
N GLU A 806 16.00 19.16 -21.00
CA GLU A 806 16.78 17.93 -20.94
C GLU A 806 16.03 16.75 -21.54
N VAL A 807 16.72 15.84 -22.21
CA VAL A 807 16.10 14.68 -22.86
C VAL A 807 16.47 13.41 -22.10
N GLN A 808 15.45 12.66 -21.68
CA GLN A 808 15.65 11.33 -21.12
C GLN A 808 16.08 10.39 -22.25
N VAL A 809 17.24 9.75 -22.10
CA VAL A 809 17.69 8.69 -23.01
C VAL A 809 17.79 7.36 -22.30
N PHE A 810 17.65 6.30 -23.09
CA PHE A 810 17.93 4.93 -22.68
C PHE A 810 18.65 4.19 -23.80
N ALA A 811 19.69 3.43 -23.46
CA ALA A 811 20.47 2.66 -24.42
C ALA A 811 20.76 1.24 -23.90
N ASP A 812 20.98 0.29 -24.81
CA ASP A 812 21.25 -1.12 -24.48
C ASP A 812 22.59 -1.65 -25.05
N LYS A 813 22.96 -2.87 -24.62
CA LYS A 813 24.19 -3.57 -25.04
C LYS A 813 24.22 -3.99 -26.51
N TYR A 814 23.12 -3.80 -27.23
CA TYR A 814 22.98 -4.13 -28.65
C TYR A 814 23.19 -2.90 -29.55
N GLY A 815 23.39 -1.72 -28.96
CA GLY A 815 23.59 -0.46 -29.67
C GLY A 815 22.28 0.25 -30.02
N ASN A 816 21.14 -0.16 -29.44
CA ASN A 816 19.90 0.59 -29.57
C ASN A 816 19.91 1.78 -28.60
N ALA A 817 19.34 2.92 -29.01
CA ALA A 817 19.08 4.05 -28.14
C ALA A 817 17.74 4.72 -28.50
N VAL A 818 16.98 5.12 -27.48
CA VAL A 818 15.69 5.84 -27.59
C VAL A 818 15.68 7.08 -26.68
N ALA A 819 14.90 8.08 -27.07
CA ALA A 819 14.54 9.24 -26.25
C ALA A 819 13.13 9.05 -25.69
N LEU A 820 12.95 9.29 -24.39
CA LEU A 820 11.68 9.13 -23.67
C LEU A 820 11.00 10.48 -23.37
N GLY A 821 11.07 11.39 -24.34
CA GLY A 821 10.61 12.76 -24.18
C GLY A 821 11.63 13.67 -23.52
N GLU A 822 11.39 14.97 -23.69
CA GLU A 822 12.11 16.04 -23.00
C GLU A 822 11.37 16.50 -21.73
N ARG A 823 12.14 17.06 -20.79
CA ARG A 823 11.66 17.75 -19.60
C ARG A 823 12.15 19.19 -19.62
N ASP A 824 11.30 20.14 -19.24
CA ASP A 824 11.73 21.49 -18.93
C ASP A 824 12.02 21.61 -17.43
N CYS A 825 13.26 21.98 -17.11
CA CYS A 825 13.78 22.14 -15.76
C CYS A 825 14.18 23.60 -15.48
N SER A 826 13.66 24.56 -16.27
CA SER A 826 14.07 25.95 -16.21
C SER A 826 13.71 26.63 -14.89
N LEU A 827 12.66 26.17 -14.19
CA LEU A 827 12.25 26.79 -12.93
C LEU A 827 13.14 26.29 -11.78
N GLN A 828 14.29 26.96 -11.65
CA GLN A 828 15.37 26.63 -10.73
C GLN A 828 15.75 27.81 -9.82
N ARG A 829 16.22 27.49 -8.61
CA ARG A 829 16.80 28.44 -7.65
C ARG A 829 18.30 28.22 -7.55
N ARG A 830 19.12 29.21 -7.96
CA ARG A 830 20.60 29.13 -7.85
C ARG A 830 21.17 27.81 -8.42
N HIS A 831 20.63 27.36 -9.55
CA HIS A 831 20.93 26.07 -10.22
C HIS A 831 20.38 24.80 -9.54
N GLN A 832 19.63 24.90 -8.44
CA GLN A 832 18.81 23.81 -7.90
C GLN A 832 17.45 23.80 -8.61
N LYS A 833 17.08 22.71 -9.30
CA LYS A 833 15.75 22.57 -9.94
C LYS A 833 14.63 22.50 -8.88
N VAL A 834 13.48 23.11 -9.13
CA VAL A 834 12.38 23.31 -8.15
C VAL A 834 11.01 22.83 -8.66
N LEU A 835 10.68 23.17 -9.91
CA LEU A 835 9.61 22.52 -10.68
C LEU A 835 10.19 21.97 -11.98
N GLU A 836 9.67 20.83 -12.40
CA GLU A 836 10.01 20.15 -13.64
C GLU A 836 8.73 19.72 -14.35
N GLU A 837 8.68 19.87 -15.68
CA GLU A 837 7.52 19.44 -16.46
C GLU A 837 7.89 18.69 -17.73
N ALA A 838 7.02 17.78 -18.16
CA ALA A 838 7.19 16.98 -19.36
C ALA A 838 5.84 16.81 -20.09
N PRO A 839 5.78 16.99 -21.42
CA PRO A 839 6.80 17.57 -22.30
C PRO A 839 7.18 19.02 -21.95
N ALA A 840 8.12 19.62 -22.68
CA ALA A 840 8.49 21.01 -22.50
C ALA A 840 7.43 21.97 -23.11
N PRO A 841 7.02 23.04 -22.40
CA PRO A 841 5.97 23.95 -22.86
C PRO A 841 6.43 24.79 -24.05
N ASN A 842 5.50 25.16 -24.93
CA ASN A 842 5.73 26.08 -26.06
C ASN A 842 6.88 25.68 -27.02
N LEU A 843 7.35 24.42 -26.97
CA LEU A 843 8.41 23.90 -27.84
C LEU A 843 7.79 23.29 -29.11
N ALA A 844 8.26 23.78 -30.28
CA ALA A 844 7.81 23.32 -31.59
C ALA A 844 8.22 21.86 -31.85
N GLU A 845 7.40 21.14 -32.63
CA GLU A 845 7.52 19.67 -32.76
C GLU A 845 8.74 19.25 -33.59
N ASP A 846 9.13 20.02 -34.59
CA ASP A 846 10.36 19.84 -35.36
C ASP A 846 11.60 20.00 -34.47
N ILE A 847 11.62 21.02 -33.61
CA ILE A 847 12.71 21.23 -32.63
C ILE A 847 12.73 20.11 -31.58
N ARG A 848 11.56 19.64 -31.12
CA ARG A 848 11.44 18.48 -30.22
C ARG A 848 12.06 17.22 -30.83
N GLN A 849 11.73 16.90 -32.08
CA GLN A 849 12.28 15.71 -32.74
C GLN A 849 13.80 15.84 -32.98
N ASP A 850 14.33 17.03 -33.35
CA ASP A 850 15.79 17.22 -33.45
C ASP A 850 16.48 17.09 -32.08
N LEU A 851 15.95 17.70 -31.02
CA LEU A 851 16.44 17.52 -29.63
C LEU A 851 16.52 16.03 -29.25
N TRP A 852 15.49 15.25 -29.56
CA TRP A 852 15.45 13.81 -29.32
C TRP A 852 16.47 13.05 -30.17
N GLU A 853 16.67 13.42 -31.44
CA GLU A 853 17.71 12.82 -32.29
C GLU A 853 19.12 13.16 -31.80
N LYS A 854 19.41 14.42 -31.45
CA LYS A 854 20.70 14.84 -30.89
C LYS A 854 21.00 14.15 -29.56
N ALA A 855 20.01 13.98 -28.69
CA ALA A 855 20.19 13.26 -27.43
C ALA A 855 20.54 11.78 -27.66
N ARG A 856 19.91 11.12 -28.64
CA ARG A 856 20.23 9.74 -29.02
C ARG A 856 21.61 9.64 -29.67
N ALA A 857 21.99 10.59 -30.52
CA ALA A 857 23.32 10.68 -31.10
C ALA A 857 24.41 10.83 -30.02
N ALA A 858 24.18 11.69 -29.01
CA ALA A 858 25.06 11.85 -27.85
C ALA A 858 25.28 10.53 -27.09
N ALA A 859 24.19 9.80 -26.79
CA ALA A 859 24.27 8.51 -26.10
C ALA A 859 25.00 7.44 -26.92
N LEU A 860 24.75 7.36 -28.23
CA LEU A 860 25.42 6.40 -29.12
C LEU A 860 26.92 6.71 -29.28
N ALA A 861 27.30 7.99 -29.35
CA ALA A 861 28.70 8.41 -29.50
C ALA A 861 29.60 8.01 -28.33
N VAL A 862 29.03 7.82 -27.12
CA VAL A 862 29.77 7.41 -25.91
C VAL A 862 29.63 5.92 -25.57
N GLN A 863 28.91 5.14 -26.39
CA GLN A 863 28.54 3.74 -26.11
C GLN A 863 27.82 3.61 -24.76
N TYR A 864 26.77 4.43 -24.58
CA TYR A 864 25.99 4.48 -23.35
C TYR A 864 25.17 3.20 -23.09
N GLU A 865 24.83 2.95 -21.83
CA GLU A 865 23.97 1.84 -21.40
C GLU A 865 23.07 2.32 -20.24
N GLY A 866 21.84 1.82 -20.15
CA GLY A 866 20.92 2.18 -19.08
C GLY A 866 20.29 3.56 -19.26
N ALA A 867 19.78 4.12 -18.16
CA ALA A 867 19.16 5.44 -18.11
C ALA A 867 20.22 6.55 -18.03
N GLY A 868 20.08 7.56 -18.88
CA GLY A 868 20.89 8.79 -18.85
C GLY A 868 20.09 10.01 -19.28
N THR A 869 20.64 11.20 -19.08
CA THR A 869 19.96 12.44 -19.48
C THR A 869 20.94 13.39 -20.16
N VAL A 870 20.54 13.92 -21.31
CA VAL A 870 21.31 14.92 -22.06
C VAL A 870 20.70 16.29 -21.76
N GLU A 871 21.44 17.15 -21.08
CA GLU A 871 21.00 18.50 -20.70
C GLU A 871 21.38 19.51 -21.80
N PHE A 872 20.41 20.28 -22.28
CA PHE A 872 20.57 21.34 -23.27
C PHE A 872 20.16 22.69 -22.68
N ILE A 873 20.84 23.74 -23.15
CA ILE A 873 20.33 25.11 -23.04
C ILE A 873 19.58 25.44 -24.33
N PHE A 874 18.33 25.88 -24.21
CA PHE A 874 17.52 26.37 -25.32
C PHE A 874 17.37 27.89 -25.19
N ASP A 875 17.56 28.62 -26.28
CA ASP A 875 17.46 30.07 -26.32
C ASP A 875 16.07 30.51 -26.81
N ASN A 876 15.28 31.15 -25.94
CA ASN A 876 13.95 31.64 -26.31
C ASN A 876 14.00 32.75 -27.39
N ASP A 877 15.12 33.47 -27.53
CA ASP A 877 15.24 34.59 -28.47
C ASP A 877 15.50 34.11 -29.92
N THR A 878 16.17 32.96 -30.09
CA THR A 878 16.55 32.42 -31.41
C THR A 878 15.86 31.09 -31.76
N ASN A 879 15.38 30.34 -30.77
CA ASN A 879 14.96 28.94 -30.83
C ASN A 879 16.10 27.94 -31.15
N GLU A 880 17.36 28.34 -31.03
CA GLU A 880 18.51 27.43 -31.10
C GLU A 880 18.71 26.69 -29.77
N PHE A 881 19.26 25.48 -29.81
CA PHE A 881 19.62 24.70 -28.63
C PHE A 881 21.05 24.18 -28.69
N PHE A 882 21.67 24.05 -27.52
CA PHE A 882 23.07 23.67 -27.39
C PHE A 882 23.28 22.73 -26.19
N PHE A 883 24.07 21.68 -26.38
CA PHE A 883 24.50 20.75 -25.35
C PHE A 883 25.25 21.47 -24.22
N MET A 884 24.83 21.21 -22.98
CA MET A 884 25.53 21.62 -21.77
C MET A 884 26.42 20.49 -21.26
N GLU A 885 25.80 19.39 -20.81
CA GLU A 885 26.46 18.19 -20.30
C GLU A 885 25.51 16.98 -20.37
N MET A 886 26.05 15.78 -20.10
CA MET A 886 25.27 14.54 -20.04
C MET A 886 25.37 13.97 -18.63
N ASN A 887 24.25 13.95 -17.91
CA ASN A 887 24.17 13.33 -16.59
C ASN A 887 24.14 11.80 -16.77
N THR A 888 25.15 11.13 -16.21
CA THR A 888 25.47 9.72 -16.47
C THR A 888 24.78 8.77 -15.50
N ARG A 889 23.49 9.02 -15.28
CA ARG A 889 22.64 8.38 -14.25
C ARG A 889 21.16 8.62 -14.54
N LEU A 890 20.30 7.99 -13.75
CA LEU A 890 18.91 8.41 -13.58
C LEU A 890 18.85 9.84 -13.00
N GLN A 891 17.95 10.69 -13.51
CA GLN A 891 17.66 12.00 -12.90
C GLN A 891 16.74 11.86 -11.68
N VAL A 892 16.62 12.91 -10.86
CA VAL A 892 15.70 12.95 -9.71
C VAL A 892 14.26 13.01 -10.21
N GLU A 893 14.06 13.91 -11.17
CA GLU A 893 12.90 14.29 -11.95
C GLU A 893 12.50 13.27 -13.04
N HIS A 894 13.06 12.05 -13.00
CA HIS A 894 12.62 10.97 -13.89
C HIS A 894 11.11 10.65 -13.84
N PRO A 895 10.36 10.82 -12.73
CA PRO A 895 8.95 10.46 -12.68
C PRO A 895 8.03 11.22 -13.64
N VAL A 896 8.30 12.48 -14.02
CA VAL A 896 7.45 13.15 -15.04
C VAL A 896 7.56 12.45 -16.40
N THR A 897 8.71 11.87 -16.73
CA THR A 897 8.87 11.00 -17.90
C THR A 897 8.10 9.69 -17.74
N GLU A 898 8.11 9.08 -16.56
CA GLU A 898 7.33 7.85 -16.27
C GLU A 898 5.82 8.09 -16.43
N GLU A 899 5.32 9.23 -15.96
CA GLU A 899 3.91 9.60 -16.09
C GLU A 899 3.46 9.73 -17.56
N ILE A 900 4.25 10.40 -18.41
CA ILE A 900 3.90 10.62 -19.84
C ILE A 900 4.23 9.43 -20.75
N THR A 901 5.13 8.52 -20.37
CA THR A 901 5.44 7.30 -21.15
C THR A 901 4.68 6.07 -20.68
N GLY A 902 4.26 6.05 -19.41
CA GLY A 902 3.68 4.87 -18.76
C GLY A 902 4.69 3.74 -18.52
N GLU A 903 5.98 4.04 -18.42
CA GLU A 903 7.05 3.06 -18.21
C GLU A 903 7.82 3.32 -16.90
N ASP A 904 8.27 2.24 -16.25
CA ASP A 904 9.16 2.29 -15.08
C ASP A 904 10.63 2.28 -15.55
N LEU A 905 11.30 3.41 -15.44
CA LEU A 905 12.69 3.59 -15.90
C LEU A 905 13.68 2.78 -15.05
N VAL A 906 13.39 2.56 -13.77
CA VAL A 906 14.21 1.68 -12.91
C VAL A 906 14.03 0.22 -13.34
N SER A 907 12.83 -0.19 -13.75
CA SER A 907 12.58 -1.54 -14.29
C SER A 907 13.37 -1.77 -15.58
N TRP A 908 13.41 -0.77 -16.46
CA TRP A 908 14.28 -0.80 -17.65
C TRP A 908 15.77 -0.89 -17.27
N GLN A 909 16.22 -0.22 -16.20
CA GLN A 909 17.61 -0.30 -15.75
C GLN A 909 17.99 -1.72 -15.30
N PHE A 910 17.12 -2.42 -14.57
CA PHE A 910 17.33 -3.84 -14.22
C PHE A 910 17.41 -4.74 -15.46
N LYS A 911 16.48 -4.58 -16.42
CA LYS A 911 16.44 -5.37 -17.66
C LYS A 911 17.71 -5.22 -18.50
N VAL A 912 18.11 -3.99 -18.82
CA VAL A 912 19.31 -3.72 -19.62
C VAL A 912 20.59 -4.18 -18.89
N ALA A 913 20.67 -3.97 -17.57
CA ALA A 913 21.79 -4.46 -16.76
C ALA A 913 21.90 -6.01 -16.79
N ALA A 914 20.77 -6.73 -16.78
CA ALA A 914 20.70 -8.19 -16.95
C ALA A 914 21.01 -8.67 -18.39
N GLY A 915 21.08 -7.74 -19.36
CA GLY A 915 21.43 -7.99 -20.76
C GLY A 915 20.24 -8.08 -21.72
N GLU A 916 19.05 -7.65 -21.32
CA GLU A 916 17.89 -7.55 -22.20
C GLU A 916 17.98 -6.32 -23.13
N PRO A 917 17.36 -6.36 -24.33
CA PRO A 917 17.24 -5.20 -25.20
C PRO A 917 16.21 -4.18 -24.67
N LEU A 918 16.17 -2.99 -25.27
CA LEU A 918 15.15 -1.97 -24.94
C LEU A 918 13.71 -2.50 -25.15
N PRO A 919 12.77 -2.31 -24.20
CA PRO A 919 11.41 -2.84 -24.30
C PRO A 919 10.51 -2.21 -25.38
N LEU A 920 10.78 -0.98 -25.81
CA LEU A 920 9.98 -0.23 -26.81
C LEU A 920 10.88 0.44 -27.85
N ASP A 921 10.32 0.68 -29.03
CA ASP A 921 10.93 1.54 -30.05
C ASP A 921 10.53 3.02 -29.90
N GLN A 922 11.22 3.89 -30.64
CA GLN A 922 11.00 5.33 -30.60
C GLN A 922 9.58 5.73 -30.99
N ALA A 923 8.98 5.07 -31.99
CA ALA A 923 7.66 5.41 -32.50
C ALA A 923 6.56 5.13 -31.46
N THR A 924 6.65 3.99 -30.78
CA THR A 924 5.74 3.62 -29.69
C THR A 924 5.85 4.59 -28.51
N ILE A 925 7.06 5.02 -28.18
CA ILE A 925 7.29 6.02 -27.13
C ILE A 925 6.66 7.37 -27.50
N THR A 926 6.89 7.87 -28.72
CA THR A 926 6.28 9.11 -29.23
C THR A 926 4.76 9.06 -29.18
N GLN A 927 4.15 7.94 -29.61
CA GLN A 927 2.70 7.74 -29.57
C GLN A 927 2.16 7.83 -28.13
N ARG A 928 2.79 7.13 -27.16
CA ARG A 928 2.32 7.13 -25.77
C ARG A 928 2.39 8.51 -25.11
N ILE A 929 3.42 9.30 -25.41
CA ILE A 929 3.54 10.69 -24.92
C ILE A 929 2.36 11.52 -25.40
N ALA A 930 2.00 11.41 -26.68
CA ALA A 930 0.84 12.09 -27.26
C ALA A 930 -0.51 11.60 -26.69
N GLU A 931 -0.62 10.32 -26.30
CA GLU A 931 -1.83 9.75 -25.70
C GLU A 931 -2.02 10.11 -24.21
N ARG A 932 -0.93 10.26 -23.44
CA ARG A 932 -0.96 10.45 -21.98
C ARG A 932 -0.94 11.92 -21.54
N GLY A 933 -0.41 12.82 -22.37
CA GLY A 933 -0.44 14.26 -22.14
C GLY A 933 0.74 14.78 -21.34
N TRP A 934 0.47 15.43 -20.20
CA TRP A 934 1.44 16.26 -19.46
C TRP A 934 1.63 15.77 -18.02
N ALA A 935 2.84 15.97 -17.48
CA ALA A 935 3.16 15.79 -16.07
C ALA A 935 4.01 16.95 -15.54
N ILE A 936 3.84 17.28 -14.25
CA ILE A 936 4.61 18.29 -13.53
C ILE A 936 5.03 17.71 -12.17
N GLU A 937 6.32 17.79 -11.84
CA GLU A 937 6.90 17.47 -10.54
C GLU A 937 7.22 18.76 -9.76
N ALA A 938 7.09 18.68 -8.45
CA ALA A 938 7.52 19.69 -7.51
C ALA A 938 8.39 19.09 -6.41
N ARG A 939 9.61 19.60 -6.23
CA ARG A 939 10.52 19.16 -5.16
C ARG A 939 10.16 19.85 -3.84
N ILE A 940 9.63 19.07 -2.90
CA ILE A 940 9.24 19.54 -1.57
C ILE A 940 10.50 19.59 -0.68
N TYR A 941 11.03 20.78 -0.44
CA TYR A 941 12.26 20.99 0.33
C TYR A 941 12.00 21.52 1.75
N ALA A 942 12.84 21.08 2.68
CA ALA A 942 13.07 21.74 3.96
C ALA A 942 13.94 22.99 3.76
N GLU A 943 13.32 24.09 3.34
CA GLU A 943 13.95 25.40 3.14
C GLU A 943 12.95 26.53 3.45
N ASN A 944 13.44 27.73 3.78
CA ASN A 944 12.62 28.91 4.06
C ASN A 944 12.73 29.95 2.92
N PRO A 945 11.81 29.98 1.94
CA PRO A 945 11.85 30.94 0.82
C PRO A 945 11.99 32.40 1.26
N GLY A 946 11.26 32.82 2.30
CA GLY A 946 11.30 34.19 2.81
C GLY A 946 12.65 34.60 3.40
N GLN A 947 13.45 33.62 3.86
CA GLN A 947 14.85 33.83 4.28
C GLN A 947 15.82 33.41 3.17
N ASN A 948 15.56 33.87 1.94
CA ASN A 948 16.41 33.64 0.76
C ASN A 948 16.67 32.13 0.51
N PHE A 949 15.69 31.30 0.88
CA PHE A 949 15.74 29.83 0.85
C PHE A 949 16.98 29.27 1.56
N MET A 950 17.21 29.74 2.80
CA MET A 950 18.05 29.01 3.76
C MET A 950 17.46 27.62 4.00
N PRO A 951 18.27 26.55 3.91
CA PRO A 951 17.85 25.20 4.29
C PRO A 951 17.49 25.10 5.79
N ASP A 952 16.60 24.17 6.11
CA ASP A 952 16.13 23.92 7.47
C ASP A 952 16.24 22.42 7.83
N SER A 953 16.28 22.10 9.12
CA SER A 953 16.41 20.73 9.62
C SER A 953 15.78 20.57 10.99
N GLY A 954 15.06 19.48 11.20
CA GLY A 954 14.21 19.33 12.38
C GLY A 954 13.31 18.10 12.31
N LYS A 955 12.49 17.93 13.34
CA LYS A 955 11.50 16.84 13.42
C LYS A 955 10.23 17.25 12.69
N LEU A 956 9.66 16.35 11.90
CA LEU A 956 8.35 16.50 11.28
C LEU A 956 7.28 16.26 12.35
N ILE A 957 6.92 17.31 13.09
CA ILE A 957 5.93 17.29 14.19
C ILE A 957 4.55 16.88 13.65
N HIS A 958 4.19 17.43 12.50
CA HIS A 958 3.00 17.07 11.72
C HIS A 958 3.38 16.96 10.24
N LEU A 959 2.90 15.92 9.58
CA LEU A 959 3.04 15.72 8.14
C LEU A 959 1.76 15.08 7.59
N ARG A 960 1.01 15.83 6.77
CA ARG A 960 -0.03 15.28 5.90
C ARG A 960 0.37 15.51 4.45
N THR A 961 0.56 14.43 3.70
CA THR A 961 0.75 14.48 2.25
C THR A 961 -0.60 14.54 1.54
N PRO A 962 -0.68 15.03 0.28
CA PRO A 962 -1.85 14.83 -0.55
C PRO A 962 -2.17 13.34 -0.72
N GLN A 963 -3.46 13.04 -0.95
CA GLN A 963 -3.90 11.68 -1.25
C GLN A 963 -3.43 11.27 -2.65
N THR A 964 -2.78 10.11 -2.74
CA THR A 964 -2.33 9.53 -4.01
C THR A 964 -3.49 9.02 -4.86
N SER A 965 -3.35 9.13 -6.18
CA SER A 965 -4.31 8.65 -7.18
C SER A 965 -3.58 8.40 -8.51
N ASP A 966 -4.28 7.84 -9.50
CA ASP A 966 -3.79 7.56 -10.87
C ASP A 966 -3.19 8.78 -11.60
N SER A 967 -3.31 9.98 -11.05
CA SER A 967 -2.66 11.20 -11.56
C SER A 967 -2.07 12.11 -10.48
N VAL A 968 -1.85 11.59 -9.26
CA VAL A 968 -1.16 12.28 -8.16
C VAL A 968 -0.28 11.25 -7.46
N ARG A 969 1.00 11.28 -7.78
CA ARG A 969 2.05 10.42 -7.26
C ARG A 969 2.90 11.20 -6.24
N ILE A 970 3.40 10.50 -5.23
CA ILE A 970 4.38 11.07 -4.30
C ILE A 970 5.48 10.04 -4.02
N ASP A 971 6.72 10.43 -4.28
CA ASP A 971 7.91 9.66 -3.91
C ASP A 971 8.62 10.41 -2.78
N ALA A 972 8.52 9.87 -1.56
CA ALA A 972 8.89 10.55 -0.32
C ALA A 972 9.88 9.71 0.52
N GLY A 973 10.78 10.38 1.24
CA GLY A 973 11.80 9.73 2.07
C GLY A 973 11.50 9.66 3.57
N PHE A 974 10.40 10.30 4.02
CA PHE A 974 10.11 10.56 5.43
C PHE A 974 8.61 10.42 5.74
N ILE A 975 8.28 10.09 6.99
CA ILE A 975 6.91 10.10 7.55
C ILE A 975 6.79 11.06 8.75
N GLN A 976 5.56 11.26 9.24
CA GLN A 976 5.34 12.06 10.47
C GLN A 976 6.09 11.46 11.66
N GLY A 977 6.85 12.30 12.35
CA GLY A 977 7.71 11.91 13.48
C GLY A 977 9.17 11.71 13.13
N ASP A 978 9.53 11.56 11.84
CA ASP A 978 10.93 11.47 11.40
C ASP A 978 11.67 12.81 11.59
N THR A 979 13.00 12.77 11.49
CA THR A 979 13.88 13.96 11.56
C THR A 979 14.61 14.16 10.25
N VAL A 980 14.42 15.31 9.61
CA VAL A 980 15.25 15.77 8.48
C VAL A 980 16.59 16.23 9.04
N SER A 981 17.67 15.53 8.69
CA SER A 981 19.01 15.76 9.23
C SER A 981 19.82 16.73 8.37
N SER A 982 20.47 17.71 9.00
CA SER A 982 21.40 18.67 8.35
C SER A 982 22.69 18.04 7.80
N ALA A 983 22.88 16.73 7.95
CA ALA A 983 24.00 15.99 7.34
C ALA A 983 23.84 15.74 5.82
N TYR A 984 22.61 15.88 5.31
CA TYR A 984 22.20 15.50 3.96
C TYR A 984 21.44 16.61 3.25
N ASP A 985 21.05 16.33 1.99
CA ASP A 985 20.12 17.18 1.26
C ASP A 985 18.73 17.25 1.92
N GLY A 986 18.06 18.39 1.76
CA GLY A 986 16.82 18.75 2.45
C GLY A 986 15.53 18.31 1.74
N MET A 987 15.59 17.54 0.64
CA MET A 987 14.40 17.11 -0.08
C MET A 987 13.59 16.10 0.74
N ILE A 988 12.34 16.45 1.06
CA ILE A 988 11.41 15.64 1.84
C ILE A 988 10.70 14.63 0.91
N ALA A 989 10.21 15.13 -0.23
CA ALA A 989 9.46 14.36 -1.21
C ALA A 989 9.46 15.04 -2.59
N LYS A 990 9.08 14.28 -3.61
CA LYS A 990 8.70 14.76 -4.94
C LYS A 990 7.20 14.57 -5.10
N LEU A 991 6.47 15.64 -5.39
CA LEU A 991 5.03 15.59 -5.68
C LEU A 991 4.85 15.67 -7.19
N ILE A 992 4.34 14.60 -7.80
CA ILE A 992 4.22 14.46 -9.26
C ILE A 992 2.75 14.36 -9.65
N VAL A 993 2.33 15.16 -10.62
CA VAL A 993 0.92 15.30 -10.99
C VAL A 993 0.76 15.35 -12.50
N SER A 994 -0.12 14.50 -13.02
CA SER A 994 -0.32 14.28 -14.46
C SER A 994 -1.73 14.64 -14.94
N GLY A 995 -1.89 14.89 -16.25
CA GLY A 995 -3.18 15.21 -16.85
C GLY A 995 -3.11 15.37 -18.37
N PRO A 996 -4.26 15.27 -19.07
CA PRO A 996 -4.31 15.30 -20.54
C PRO A 996 -3.84 16.63 -21.16
N THR A 997 -3.78 17.71 -20.38
CA THR A 997 -3.18 19.00 -20.79
C THR A 997 -2.40 19.61 -19.63
N ARG A 998 -1.46 20.49 -19.96
CA ARG A 998 -0.63 21.24 -19.00
C ARG A 998 -1.47 22.00 -17.98
N GLU A 999 -2.56 22.64 -18.39
CA GLU A 999 -3.44 23.40 -17.50
C GLU A 999 -4.27 22.49 -16.58
N VAL A 1000 -4.51 21.23 -16.97
CA VAL A 1000 -5.13 20.24 -16.07
C VAL A 1000 -4.10 19.74 -15.05
N ALA A 1001 -2.88 19.39 -15.48
CA ALA A 1001 -1.80 19.00 -14.58
C ALA A 1001 -1.48 20.11 -13.55
N LEU A 1002 -1.36 21.37 -14.00
CA LEU A 1002 -1.05 22.52 -13.14
C LEU A 1002 -2.16 22.83 -12.12
N ARG A 1003 -3.44 22.76 -12.51
CA ARG A 1003 -4.56 22.92 -11.58
C ARG A 1003 -4.63 21.79 -10.55
N LYS A 1004 -4.38 20.55 -10.96
CA LYS A 1004 -4.26 19.42 -10.03
C LYS A 1004 -3.07 19.58 -9.09
N LEU A 1005 -1.92 20.09 -9.57
CA LEU A 1005 -0.73 20.32 -8.76
C LEU A 1005 -0.99 21.37 -7.67
N HIS A 1006 -1.66 22.47 -8.01
CA HIS A 1006 -2.09 23.46 -7.02
C HIS A 1006 -3.01 22.83 -5.95
N ALA A 1007 -4.01 22.05 -6.37
CA ALA A 1007 -4.93 21.36 -5.46
C ALA A 1007 -4.24 20.29 -4.59
N ALA A 1008 -3.23 19.59 -5.12
CA ALA A 1008 -2.43 18.64 -4.37
C ALA A 1008 -1.55 19.35 -3.32
N LEU A 1009 -0.88 20.44 -3.70
CA LEU A 1009 -0.13 21.29 -2.78
C LEU A 1009 -1.02 21.87 -1.67
N GLN A 1010 -2.25 22.28 -1.98
CA GLN A 1010 -3.23 22.76 -0.98
C GLN A 1010 -3.58 21.71 0.09
N ASN A 1011 -3.51 20.41 -0.22
CA ASN A 1011 -3.77 19.35 0.75
C ASN A 1011 -2.57 19.01 1.65
N TYR A 1012 -1.37 19.48 1.28
CA TYR A 1012 -0.10 19.23 1.95
C TYR A 1012 0.05 20.10 3.22
N GLU A 1013 0.38 19.48 4.35
CA GLU A 1013 0.61 20.14 5.64
C GLU A 1013 1.95 19.67 6.25
N VAL A 1014 2.81 20.59 6.67
CA VAL A 1014 4.11 20.29 7.32
C VAL A 1014 4.38 21.24 8.49
N VAL A 1015 4.76 20.69 9.65
CA VAL A 1015 5.12 21.47 10.86
C VAL A 1015 6.38 20.91 11.52
N GLY A 1016 7.20 21.80 12.06
CA GLY A 1016 8.45 21.48 12.78
C GLY A 1016 9.74 21.90 12.05
N LEU A 1017 9.62 22.27 10.77
CA LEU A 1017 10.62 22.95 9.95
C LEU A 1017 9.91 23.78 8.86
N ASN A 1018 10.63 24.72 8.25
CA ASN A 1018 10.15 25.52 7.12
C ASN A 1018 10.17 24.69 5.82
N THR A 1019 9.24 24.98 4.91
CA THR A 1019 9.22 24.33 3.58
C THR A 1019 8.91 25.33 2.45
N ASN A 1020 9.24 24.94 1.22
CA ASN A 1020 8.93 25.70 0.02
C ASN A 1020 7.46 25.56 -0.48
N ILE A 1021 6.60 24.83 0.23
CA ILE A 1021 5.23 24.49 -0.21
C ILE A 1021 4.37 25.72 -0.57
N GLU A 1022 4.36 26.76 0.27
CA GLU A 1022 3.59 27.99 -0.01
C GLU A 1022 4.16 28.79 -1.20
N PHE A 1023 5.48 28.73 -1.41
CA PHE A 1023 6.11 29.33 -2.60
C PHE A 1023 5.76 28.58 -3.89
N LEU A 1024 5.73 27.23 -3.84
CA LEU A 1024 5.25 26.40 -4.95
C LEU A 1024 3.77 26.66 -5.28
N LYS A 1025 2.92 26.88 -4.26
CA LYS A 1025 1.51 27.28 -4.45
C LYS A 1025 1.37 28.60 -5.20
N LYS A 1026 2.25 29.58 -4.95
CA LYS A 1026 2.28 30.86 -5.67
C LYS A 1026 2.75 30.72 -7.12
N ILE A 1027 3.82 29.95 -7.38
CA ILE A 1027 4.27 29.66 -8.76
C ILE A 1027 3.13 29.05 -9.58
N CYS A 1028 2.37 28.11 -9.01
CA CYS A 1028 1.23 27.48 -9.70
C CYS A 1028 0.08 28.47 -10.05
N LYS A 1029 0.07 29.67 -9.48
CA LYS A 1029 -0.87 30.77 -9.76
C LYS A 1029 -0.25 31.89 -10.60
N SER A 1030 1.07 31.86 -10.83
CA SER A 1030 1.81 32.93 -11.50
C SER A 1030 1.42 33.01 -12.99
N PRO A 1031 0.96 34.17 -13.51
CA PRO A 1031 0.44 34.26 -14.87
C PRO A 1031 1.43 33.88 -15.97
N ALA A 1032 2.73 34.17 -15.78
CA ALA A 1032 3.77 33.80 -16.73
C ALA A 1032 4.01 32.28 -16.75
N PHE A 1033 4.11 31.63 -15.59
CA PHE A 1033 4.22 30.18 -15.50
C PHE A 1033 2.99 29.47 -16.08
N ILE A 1034 1.77 30.00 -15.89
CA ILE A 1034 0.55 29.46 -16.51
C ILE A 1034 0.63 29.52 -18.05
N ARG A 1035 1.20 30.58 -18.63
CA ARG A 1035 1.43 30.69 -20.09
C ARG A 1035 2.62 29.89 -20.62
N GLY A 1036 3.44 29.30 -19.75
CA GLY A 1036 4.66 28.58 -20.14
C GLY A 1036 5.82 29.51 -20.50
N GLU A 1037 5.84 30.73 -19.96
CA GLU A 1037 6.94 31.70 -20.10
C GLU A 1037 8.06 31.35 -19.11
N VAL A 1038 8.74 30.22 -19.34
CA VAL A 1038 9.79 29.68 -18.46
C VAL A 1038 11.19 30.03 -18.96
N GLU A 1039 12.09 30.32 -18.00
CA GLU A 1039 13.52 30.54 -18.20
C GLU A 1039 14.27 30.39 -16.87
N THR A 1040 15.59 30.17 -16.91
CA THR A 1040 16.41 29.88 -15.71
C THR A 1040 16.56 31.04 -14.72
N GLY A 1041 16.08 32.24 -15.06
CA GLY A 1041 16.01 33.43 -14.20
C GLY A 1041 14.62 33.70 -13.60
N TYR A 1042 13.64 32.82 -13.77
CA TYR A 1042 12.22 33.07 -13.43
C TYR A 1042 12.01 33.63 -12.01
N ILE A 1043 12.63 33.01 -10.99
CA ILE A 1043 12.43 33.36 -9.57
C ILE A 1043 13.00 34.76 -9.23
N GLN A 1044 14.01 35.22 -9.97
CA GLN A 1044 14.58 36.56 -9.86
C GLN A 1044 13.75 37.59 -10.65
N LYS A 1045 13.23 37.22 -11.82
CA LYS A 1045 12.43 38.09 -12.69
C LYS A 1045 11.05 38.41 -12.10
N TYR A 1046 10.38 37.41 -11.51
CA TYR A 1046 9.06 37.55 -10.89
C TYR A 1046 9.15 37.64 -9.36
N ASN A 1047 10.24 38.21 -8.83
CA ASN A 1047 10.51 38.21 -7.39
C ASN A 1047 9.42 38.93 -6.58
N ASP A 1048 9.07 40.16 -6.97
CA ASP A 1048 8.06 40.97 -6.30
C ASP A 1048 6.68 40.26 -6.25
N GLU A 1049 6.33 39.51 -7.29
CA GLU A 1049 5.09 38.73 -7.37
C GLU A 1049 5.11 37.52 -6.42
N LEU A 1050 6.18 36.70 -6.49
CA LEU A 1050 6.28 35.46 -5.74
C LEU A 1050 6.51 35.70 -4.23
N PHE A 1051 7.16 36.81 -3.86
CA PHE A 1051 7.46 37.16 -2.47
C PHE A 1051 6.50 38.19 -1.85
N ALA A 1052 5.51 38.70 -2.61
CA ALA A 1052 4.46 39.55 -2.07
C ALA A 1052 3.81 38.97 -0.79
N PRO A 1053 3.68 39.74 0.30
CA PRO A 1053 3.02 39.27 1.51
C PRO A 1053 1.51 39.09 1.27
N GLU A 1054 0.95 37.96 1.72
CA GLU A 1054 -0.50 37.75 1.70
C GLU A 1054 -1.12 38.19 3.04
N ALA A 1055 -2.33 38.76 2.97
CA ALA A 1055 -3.12 39.03 4.16
C ALA A 1055 -3.57 37.72 4.84
N VAL A 1056 -3.64 37.74 6.17
CA VAL A 1056 -4.22 36.65 6.97
C VAL A 1056 -5.69 36.97 7.23
N GLU A 1057 -6.59 36.12 6.74
CA GLU A 1057 -8.04 36.33 6.87
C GLU A 1057 -8.45 36.35 8.37
N PRO A 1058 -9.40 37.19 8.79
CA PRO A 1058 -9.79 37.32 10.20
C PRO A 1058 -10.24 36.00 10.83
N GLU A 1059 -10.91 35.13 10.06
CA GLU A 1059 -11.31 33.79 10.50
C GLU A 1059 -10.12 32.95 10.97
N THR A 1060 -8.93 33.11 10.38
CA THR A 1060 -7.73 32.34 10.75
C THR A 1060 -7.34 32.55 12.23
N PHE A 1061 -7.46 33.79 12.72
CA PHE A 1061 -7.22 34.12 14.12
C PHE A 1061 -8.34 33.57 15.03
N ALA A 1062 -9.59 33.60 14.56
CA ALA A 1062 -10.72 33.00 15.25
C ALA A 1062 -10.60 31.46 15.34
N GLN A 1063 -10.15 30.79 14.29
CA GLN A 1063 -9.84 29.35 14.28
C GLN A 1063 -8.76 29.01 15.30
N ALA A 1064 -7.65 29.75 15.31
CA ALA A 1064 -6.57 29.53 16.27
C ALA A 1064 -7.06 29.59 17.74
N ALA A 1065 -7.87 30.59 18.08
CA ALA A 1065 -8.46 30.73 19.41
C ALA A 1065 -9.50 29.64 19.73
N LEU A 1066 -10.38 29.27 18.79
CA LEU A 1066 -11.34 28.17 18.96
C LEU A 1066 -10.64 26.82 19.11
N GLY A 1067 -9.53 26.60 18.41
CA GLY A 1067 -8.69 25.40 18.51
C GLY A 1067 -8.04 25.24 19.88
N ILE A 1068 -7.57 26.33 20.49
CA ILE A 1068 -7.07 26.33 21.88
C ILE A 1068 -8.18 25.91 22.85
N LEU A 1069 -9.38 26.49 22.73
CA LEU A 1069 -10.51 26.15 23.60
C LEU A 1069 -10.97 24.69 23.42
N ALA A 1070 -11.01 24.20 22.18
CA ALA A 1070 -11.34 22.80 21.90
C ALA A 1070 -10.30 21.83 22.49
N LYS A 1071 -9.00 22.17 22.42
CA LYS A 1071 -7.92 21.41 23.05
C LYS A 1071 -8.02 21.40 24.58
N GLU A 1072 -8.19 22.58 25.20
CA GLU A 1072 -8.40 22.68 26.65
C GLU A 1072 -9.62 21.88 27.13
N SER A 1073 -10.70 21.85 26.34
CA SER A 1073 -11.93 21.12 26.66
C SER A 1073 -11.70 19.60 26.69
N LEU A 1074 -10.94 19.08 25.71
CA LEU A 1074 -10.53 17.66 25.69
C LEU A 1074 -9.60 17.32 26.87
N GLU A 1075 -8.60 18.17 27.14
CA GLU A 1075 -7.61 17.94 28.22
C GLU A 1075 -8.23 17.98 29.63
N LYS A 1076 -9.43 18.58 29.80
CA LYS A 1076 -10.15 18.69 31.08
C LYS A 1076 -11.27 17.65 31.25
N GLY A 1077 -11.46 16.77 30.27
CA GLY A 1077 -12.61 15.85 30.19
C GLY A 1077 -12.49 14.54 30.99
N ALA A 1078 -12.54 14.60 32.33
CA ALA A 1078 -12.63 13.38 33.16
C ALA A 1078 -13.46 13.53 34.47
N ASP A 1079 -13.26 14.61 35.24
CA ASP A 1079 -13.56 14.62 36.69
C ASP A 1079 -14.80 15.45 37.13
N PHE A 1080 -15.68 15.89 36.22
CA PHE A 1080 -16.90 16.64 36.58
C PHE A 1080 -18.16 15.75 36.59
N PRO A 1081 -18.85 15.58 37.74
CA PRO A 1081 -20.04 14.73 37.83
C PRO A 1081 -21.22 15.26 37.02
N THR A 1082 -21.69 14.48 36.04
CA THR A 1082 -22.93 14.76 35.32
C THR A 1082 -24.15 14.45 36.17
N GLY A 1083 -24.73 15.49 36.80
CA GLY A 1083 -25.95 15.39 37.59
C GLY A 1083 -27.20 14.99 36.76
N PRO A 1084 -28.27 14.50 37.41
CA PRO A 1084 -29.40 13.81 36.77
C PRO A 1084 -30.35 14.70 35.94
N HIS A 1085 -29.98 15.95 35.64
CA HIS A 1085 -30.76 16.90 34.85
C HIS A 1085 -29.99 17.47 33.63
N GLY A 1086 -28.82 16.90 33.32
CA GLY A 1086 -27.92 17.46 32.32
C GLY A 1086 -26.99 18.52 32.91
N LEU A 1087 -25.98 18.90 32.11
CA LEU A 1087 -24.84 19.73 32.48
C LEU A 1087 -25.22 20.96 33.32
N ALA A 1088 -24.68 21.02 34.54
CA ALA A 1088 -24.82 22.19 35.39
C ALA A 1088 -24.04 23.38 34.79
N VAL A 1089 -24.74 24.45 34.43
CA VAL A 1089 -24.12 25.75 34.12
C VAL A 1089 -23.56 26.31 35.44
N GLY A 1090 -22.28 26.07 35.68
CA GLY A 1090 -21.61 26.45 36.92
C GLY A 1090 -21.56 27.97 37.12
N PHE A 1091 -22.10 28.44 38.25
CA PHE A 1091 -22.04 29.85 38.66
C PHE A 1091 -20.62 30.25 39.13
N SER A 1092 -19.66 30.29 38.20
CA SER A 1092 -18.31 30.84 38.44
C SER A 1092 -17.76 31.48 37.17
N ALA A 1093 -17.64 32.81 37.18
CA ALA A 1093 -17.40 33.62 35.99
C ALA A 1093 -16.07 33.33 35.27
N ARG A 1094 -16.18 32.96 34.00
CA ARG A 1094 -15.74 33.76 32.83
C ARG A 1094 -16.14 33.01 31.54
N ASN A 1095 -17.26 33.38 30.94
CA ASN A 1095 -17.64 32.89 29.59
C ASN A 1095 -16.76 33.52 28.49
N GLU A 1096 -16.16 34.67 28.79
CA GLU A 1096 -15.27 35.41 27.91
C GLU A 1096 -13.80 34.96 28.07
N ARG A 1097 -13.09 34.90 26.94
CA ARG A 1097 -11.65 34.62 26.80
C ARG A 1097 -11.07 35.59 25.79
N GLN A 1098 -9.85 36.05 26.03
CA GLN A 1098 -9.11 36.91 25.11
C GLN A 1098 -7.75 36.29 24.83
N PHE A 1099 -7.42 36.16 23.55
CA PHE A 1099 -6.15 35.66 23.03
C PHE A 1099 -5.45 36.78 22.27
N LEU A 1100 -4.11 36.81 22.29
CA LEU A 1100 -3.32 37.83 21.60
C LEU A 1100 -2.29 37.16 20.70
N PHE A 1101 -2.54 37.19 19.39
CA PHE A 1101 -1.65 36.60 18.39
C PHE A 1101 -0.74 37.64 17.74
N VAL A 1102 0.43 37.19 17.32
CA VAL A 1102 1.33 37.92 16.41
C VAL A 1102 1.67 36.99 15.24
N GLY A 1103 1.68 37.52 14.02
CA GLY A 1103 2.11 36.78 12.83
C GLY A 1103 3.61 36.49 12.89
N SER A 1104 4.04 35.26 12.56
CA SER A 1104 5.45 34.85 12.71
C SER A 1104 6.40 35.43 11.66
N SER A 1105 5.86 36.14 10.66
CA SER A 1105 6.59 36.70 9.51
C SER A 1105 6.91 38.19 9.59
N ASP A 1106 6.21 38.95 10.43
CA ASP A 1106 6.33 40.41 10.44
C ASP A 1106 7.43 40.88 11.41
N SER A 1107 8.39 41.63 10.89
CA SER A 1107 9.37 42.38 11.71
C SER A 1107 8.73 43.51 12.51
N GLU A 1108 7.57 44.01 12.07
CA GLU A 1108 6.69 44.86 12.86
C GLU A 1108 5.71 43.98 13.66
N SER A 1109 5.72 44.04 14.99
CA SER A 1109 4.87 43.17 15.83
C SER A 1109 3.37 43.53 15.78
N LYS A 1110 2.71 43.29 14.64
CA LYS A 1110 1.27 43.46 14.45
C LYS A 1110 0.51 42.46 15.33
N ARG A 1111 -0.18 42.99 16.35
CA ARG A 1111 -0.91 42.24 17.37
C ARG A 1111 -2.39 42.15 17.02
N PHE A 1112 -2.93 40.93 17.02
CA PHE A 1112 -4.32 40.63 16.74
C PHE A 1112 -4.97 40.04 18.01
N SER A 1113 -5.93 40.77 18.56
CA SER A 1113 -6.73 40.36 19.72
C SER A 1113 -7.95 39.56 19.24
N VAL A 1114 -8.12 38.35 19.76
CA VAL A 1114 -9.31 37.53 19.52
C VAL A 1114 -10.06 37.34 20.82
N THR A 1115 -11.28 37.85 20.89
CA THR A 1115 -12.19 37.68 22.04
C THR A 1115 -13.25 36.65 21.70
N ILE A 1116 -13.37 35.60 22.51
CA ILE A 1116 -14.39 34.56 22.40
C ILE A 1116 -15.30 34.61 23.63
N ASN A 1117 -16.61 34.66 23.41
CA ASN A 1117 -17.61 34.52 24.46
C ASN A 1117 -18.44 33.24 24.20
N GLN A 1118 -18.37 32.27 25.11
CA GLN A 1118 -19.10 31.01 24.99
C GLN A 1118 -20.55 31.15 25.48
N SER A 1119 -21.50 30.99 24.56
CA SER A 1119 -22.95 31.05 24.81
C SER A 1119 -23.59 29.67 24.97
N GLY A 1120 -22.93 28.60 24.54
CA GLY A 1120 -23.39 27.22 24.71
C GLY A 1120 -22.27 26.19 24.56
N GLN A 1121 -22.57 24.89 24.76
CA GLN A 1121 -21.57 23.81 24.83
C GLN A 1121 -20.62 23.75 23.60
N LYS A 1122 -21.11 24.15 22.43
CA LYS A 1122 -20.34 24.29 21.17
C LYS A 1122 -20.55 25.64 20.48
N LEU A 1123 -21.20 26.61 21.14
CA LEU A 1123 -21.68 27.85 20.54
C LEU A 1123 -20.92 29.05 21.10
N TYR A 1124 -20.41 29.89 20.20
CA TYR A 1124 -19.48 30.97 20.50
C TYR A 1124 -19.82 32.24 19.72
N ASN A 1125 -19.63 33.39 20.34
CA ASN A 1125 -19.49 34.67 19.63
C ASN A 1125 -18.01 35.05 19.63
N VAL A 1126 -17.46 35.45 18.48
CA VAL A 1126 -16.02 35.70 18.28
C VAL A 1126 -15.79 37.07 17.66
N GLN A 1127 -14.93 37.88 18.26
CA GLN A 1127 -14.49 39.18 17.74
C GLN A 1127 -12.98 39.17 17.49
N VAL A 1128 -12.55 39.67 16.32
CA VAL A 1128 -11.15 39.72 15.88
C VAL A 1128 -10.77 41.17 15.62
N LYS A 1129 -9.77 41.68 16.33
CA LYS A 1129 -9.32 43.08 16.27
C LYS A 1129 -7.81 43.20 16.08
N GLY A 1130 -7.38 44.00 15.11
CA GLY A 1130 -5.97 44.28 14.84
C GLY A 1130 -5.78 45.36 13.77
N PRO A 1131 -4.54 45.60 13.30
CA PRO A 1131 -4.28 46.57 12.25
C PRO A 1131 -5.06 46.26 10.97
N GLY A 1132 -6.07 47.08 10.66
CA GLY A 1132 -6.95 46.91 9.49
C GLY A 1132 -8.08 45.88 9.62
N ILE A 1133 -8.29 45.30 10.81
CA ILE A 1133 -9.33 44.27 11.05
C ILE A 1133 -10.12 44.62 12.32
N ASP A 1134 -11.45 44.72 12.21
CA ASP A 1134 -12.40 44.77 13.35
C ASP A 1134 -13.67 43.99 12.97
N GLU A 1135 -13.58 42.66 13.01
CA GLU A 1135 -14.63 41.74 12.56
C GLU A 1135 -15.29 41.03 13.74
N SER A 1136 -16.57 40.66 13.59
CA SER A 1136 -17.34 40.00 14.65
C SER A 1136 -18.35 39.00 14.12
N TYR A 1137 -18.28 37.76 14.62
CA TYR A 1137 -19.07 36.62 14.20
C TYR A 1137 -19.92 36.13 15.37
N GLU A 1138 -21.25 36.17 15.23
CA GLU A 1138 -22.18 35.63 16.22
C GLU A 1138 -22.59 34.19 15.90
N ASN A 1139 -22.96 33.43 16.93
CA ASN A 1139 -23.53 32.08 16.81
C ASN A 1139 -22.62 31.08 16.05
N VAL A 1140 -21.30 31.26 16.13
CA VAL A 1140 -20.32 30.33 15.54
C VAL A 1140 -20.39 29.00 16.27
N VAL A 1141 -20.72 27.92 15.54
CA VAL A 1141 -20.65 26.56 16.09
C VAL A 1141 -19.26 26.00 15.81
N CYS A 1142 -18.61 25.44 16.84
CA CYS A 1142 -17.33 24.73 16.71
C CYS A 1142 -17.49 23.26 17.09
N GLU A 1143 -17.09 22.38 16.16
CA GLU A 1143 -17.12 20.93 16.30
C GLU A 1143 -15.73 20.32 16.07
N GLY A 1144 -15.56 19.05 16.44
CA GLY A 1144 -14.26 18.38 16.44
C GLY A 1144 -13.41 18.74 17.66
N GLY A 1145 -12.10 18.74 17.49
CA GLY A 1145 -11.12 19.00 18.55
C GLY A 1145 -9.69 18.76 18.06
N ALA A 1146 -8.72 19.44 18.67
CA ALA A 1146 -7.34 19.47 18.17
C ALA A 1146 -6.77 18.05 17.92
N PRO A 1147 -6.18 17.78 16.74
CA PRO A 1147 -5.68 18.76 15.77
C PRO A 1147 -6.70 19.27 14.73
N SER A 1148 -7.96 18.83 14.68
CA SER A 1148 -8.89 19.21 13.59
C SER A 1148 -10.23 19.74 14.11
N ILE A 1149 -10.60 20.95 13.68
CA ILE A 1149 -11.89 21.57 14.01
C ILE A 1149 -12.71 21.87 12.75
N SER A 1150 -14.01 21.69 12.87
CA SER A 1150 -15.02 22.05 11.87
C SER A 1150 -15.86 23.19 12.45
N THR A 1151 -15.89 24.34 11.78
CA THR A 1151 -16.60 25.53 12.28
C THR A 1151 -17.63 26.04 11.29
N PHE A 1152 -18.74 26.52 11.83
CA PHE A 1152 -19.88 27.03 11.08
C PHE A 1152 -20.08 28.49 11.48
N TYR A 1153 -19.59 29.39 10.63
CA TYR A 1153 -19.83 30.82 10.73
C TYR A 1153 -21.15 31.17 9.99
N PRO A 1154 -21.77 32.34 10.25
CA PRO A 1154 -23.01 32.73 9.56
C PRO A 1154 -22.93 32.77 8.03
N HIS A 1155 -21.74 33.02 7.47
CA HIS A 1155 -21.48 33.15 6.03
C HIS A 1155 -20.83 31.92 5.39
N THR A 1156 -20.18 31.03 6.16
CA THR A 1156 -19.36 29.94 5.61
C THR A 1156 -19.06 28.83 6.62
N ARG A 1157 -18.69 27.64 6.11
CA ARG A 1157 -18.13 26.55 6.89
C ARG A 1157 -16.61 26.47 6.66
N ILE A 1158 -15.84 26.36 7.72
CA ILE A 1158 -14.37 26.28 7.67
C ILE A 1158 -13.88 25.02 8.40
N GLU A 1159 -13.11 24.21 7.68
CA GLU A 1159 -12.32 23.11 8.23
C GLU A 1159 -10.88 23.58 8.43
N SER A 1160 -10.32 23.32 9.61
CA SER A 1160 -8.98 23.75 9.98
C SER A 1160 -8.19 22.66 10.70
N THR A 1161 -6.95 22.43 10.27
CA THR A 1161 -5.95 21.69 11.06
C THR A 1161 -5.14 22.68 11.88
N ILE A 1162 -5.02 22.46 13.20
CA ILE A 1162 -4.33 23.36 14.14
C ILE A 1162 -3.32 22.53 14.93
N ILE A 1163 -2.04 22.79 14.66
CA ILE A 1163 -0.89 22.11 15.27
C ILE A 1163 -0.18 23.08 16.22
N THR A 1164 0.12 22.62 17.44
CA THR A 1164 0.72 23.43 18.51
C THR A 1164 2.14 22.94 18.83
N ASP A 1165 3.14 23.82 18.76
CA ASP A 1165 4.51 23.56 19.19
C ASP A 1165 4.98 24.71 20.11
N GLY A 1166 4.99 24.46 21.41
CA GLY A 1166 5.24 25.50 22.42
C GLY A 1166 4.21 26.63 22.37
N ASP A 1167 4.68 27.85 22.12
CA ASP A 1167 3.91 29.07 21.91
C ASP A 1167 3.46 29.30 20.46
N LYS A 1168 3.91 28.45 19.53
CA LYS A 1168 3.61 28.54 18.10
C LYS A 1168 2.39 27.69 17.72
N PHE A 1169 1.55 28.27 16.89
CA PHE A 1169 0.35 27.68 16.32
C PHE A 1169 0.50 27.69 14.80
N THR A 1170 0.51 26.52 14.18
CA THR A 1170 0.37 26.41 12.71
C THR A 1170 -1.05 26.01 12.39
N ILE A 1171 -1.74 26.88 11.64
CA ILE A 1171 -3.10 26.68 11.15
C ILE A 1171 -3.01 26.35 9.66
N PHE A 1172 -3.68 25.29 9.25
CA PHE A 1172 -3.93 24.97 7.84
C PHE A 1172 -5.41 25.13 7.56
N GLN A 1173 -5.75 26.11 6.73
CA GLN A 1173 -7.12 26.52 6.45
C GLN A 1173 -7.27 26.80 4.95
N GLN A 1174 -8.30 26.22 4.30
CA GLN A 1174 -8.58 26.41 2.86
C GLN A 1174 -7.35 26.15 1.93
N GLY A 1175 -6.40 25.35 2.40
CA GLY A 1175 -5.16 25.02 1.70
C GLY A 1175 -4.02 26.05 1.80
N LYS A 1176 -4.13 27.07 2.65
CA LYS A 1176 -3.00 27.92 3.07
C LYS A 1176 -2.44 27.45 4.42
N GLN A 1177 -1.13 27.57 4.63
CA GLN A 1177 -0.47 27.49 5.94
C GLN A 1177 -0.30 28.89 6.56
N THR A 1178 -0.61 29.06 7.84
CA THR A 1178 -0.35 30.29 8.60
C THR A 1178 0.29 29.96 9.94
N GLN A 1179 1.39 30.66 10.29
CA GLN A 1179 2.09 30.50 11.56
C GLN A 1179 1.85 31.70 12.48
N LEU A 1180 1.15 31.50 13.59
CA LEU A 1180 0.89 32.50 14.62
C LEU A 1180 1.66 32.16 15.90
N ARG A 1181 2.12 33.18 16.63
CA ARG A 1181 2.61 33.03 18.01
C ARG A 1181 1.56 33.58 18.98
N LEU A 1182 1.20 32.79 20.00
CA LEU A 1182 0.36 33.25 21.10
C LEU A 1182 1.24 34.03 22.09
N THR A 1183 0.92 35.31 22.32
CA THR A 1183 1.68 36.17 23.23
C THR A 1183 1.02 36.25 24.61
N THR A 1184 1.86 36.26 25.65
CA THR A 1184 1.44 36.44 27.03
C THR A 1184 1.04 37.89 27.31
N PRO A 1185 0.06 38.14 28.21
CA PRO A 1185 -0.19 39.50 28.69
C PRO A 1185 1.01 40.07 29.44
N SER A 1186 1.32 41.35 29.21
CA SER A 1186 2.55 42.01 29.71
C SER A 1186 2.68 42.12 31.24
N TRP A 1187 1.61 41.85 32.00
CA TRP A 1187 1.67 41.72 33.46
C TRP A 1187 2.23 40.37 33.92
N TYR A 1188 2.11 39.33 33.08
CA TYR A 1188 2.60 37.98 33.35
C TYR A 1188 4.09 37.84 33.03
N GLU A 1189 4.54 38.49 31.95
CA GLU A 1189 5.96 38.61 31.58
C GLU A 1189 6.79 39.25 32.71
N LYS A 1190 6.28 40.35 33.29
CA LYS A 1190 6.85 40.99 34.48
C LYS A 1190 6.86 40.13 35.75
N ALA A 1191 6.03 39.09 35.82
CA ALA A 1191 6.00 38.15 36.95
C ALA A 1191 6.97 36.96 36.77
N LEU A 1192 7.38 36.66 35.54
CA LEU A 1192 8.30 35.56 35.21
C LEU A 1192 9.76 36.00 34.99
N GLY A 1193 10.02 37.31 34.83
CA GLY A 1193 11.38 37.85 34.74
C GLY A 1193 12.11 37.57 33.41
N LEU A 1194 11.38 37.12 32.39
CA LEU A 1194 11.92 36.88 31.04
C LEU A 1194 12.16 38.21 30.32
N LYS A 1195 13.40 38.71 30.36
CA LYS A 1195 13.92 39.69 29.39
C LYS A 1195 14.19 38.97 28.06
N ASP A 1196 13.83 39.57 26.94
CA ASP A 1196 14.50 39.29 25.66
C ASP A 1196 15.99 39.68 25.75
N VAL A 1197 16.88 38.93 25.09
CA VAL A 1197 18.33 39.16 25.15
C VAL A 1197 18.74 40.25 24.15
N THR A 1198 18.39 41.49 24.48
CA THR A 1198 18.60 42.72 23.69
C THR A 1198 20.05 43.20 23.66
N ASN A 1199 20.98 42.31 23.28
CA ASN A 1199 22.34 42.60 22.80
C ASN A 1199 23.04 41.29 22.37
N SER A 1200 22.42 40.54 21.44
CA SER A 1200 22.89 39.22 21.03
C SER A 1200 22.84 38.98 19.52
N VAL A 1201 23.77 38.16 19.01
CA VAL A 1201 23.72 37.58 17.68
C VAL A 1201 23.35 36.11 17.80
N LEU A 1202 22.23 35.71 17.21
CA LEU A 1202 21.72 34.34 17.25
C LEU A 1202 22.19 33.54 16.03
N ALA A 1203 22.30 32.22 16.18
CA ALA A 1203 22.46 31.29 15.07
C ALA A 1203 21.19 31.36 14.19
N PRO A 1204 21.29 31.74 12.90
CA PRO A 1204 20.11 31.95 12.05
C PRO A 1204 19.47 30.63 11.59
N MET A 1205 20.19 29.51 11.71
CA MET A 1205 19.78 28.16 11.32
C MET A 1205 20.48 27.13 12.24
N PRO A 1206 20.05 25.86 12.27
CA PRO A 1206 20.83 24.80 12.91
C PRO A 1206 22.17 24.63 12.19
N CYS A 1207 23.27 24.69 12.92
CA CYS A 1207 24.61 24.78 12.33
C CYS A 1207 25.69 24.24 13.28
N LYS A 1208 26.90 24.09 12.76
CA LYS A 1208 28.12 23.82 13.52
C LYS A 1208 29.05 25.03 13.42
N VAL A 1209 29.63 25.47 14.53
CA VAL A 1209 30.62 26.55 14.51
C VAL A 1209 31.93 26.01 13.92
N LEU A 1210 32.42 26.62 12.84
CA LEU A 1210 33.69 26.27 12.20
C LEU A 1210 34.88 27.05 12.74
N ARG A 1211 34.69 28.32 13.10
CA ARG A 1211 35.70 29.19 13.70
C ARG A 1211 35.06 30.50 14.17
N ASN A 1212 35.61 31.09 15.22
CA ASN A 1212 35.28 32.45 15.65
C ASN A 1212 36.34 33.40 15.05
N GLU A 1213 35.89 34.42 14.32
CA GLU A 1213 36.77 35.40 13.64
C GLU A 1213 37.13 36.58 14.58
N VAL A 1214 36.52 36.63 15.76
CA VAL A 1214 36.75 37.61 16.85
C VAL A 1214 36.88 36.91 18.20
N LYS A 1215 37.21 37.67 19.25
CA LYS A 1215 37.38 37.22 20.64
C LYS A 1215 36.50 38.01 21.60
N GLU A 1216 36.37 37.50 22.82
CA GLU A 1216 35.78 38.22 23.95
C GLU A 1216 36.67 39.43 24.30
N GLY A 1217 36.07 40.62 24.38
CA GLY A 1217 36.76 41.90 24.56
C GLY A 1217 37.17 42.63 23.26
N ASP A 1218 36.96 42.04 22.07
CA ASP A 1218 37.23 42.75 20.81
C ASP A 1218 36.15 43.81 20.54
N GLU A 1219 36.57 45.00 20.08
CA GLU A 1219 35.66 46.00 19.50
C GLU A 1219 35.44 45.66 18.01
N VAL A 1220 34.18 45.59 17.59
CA VAL A 1220 33.78 45.22 16.22
C VAL A 1220 32.98 46.32 15.55
N GLU A 1221 33.23 46.53 14.26
CA GLU A 1221 32.43 47.40 13.40
C GLU A 1221 31.21 46.69 12.83
N LYS A 1222 30.24 47.49 12.36
CA LYS A 1222 29.09 46.94 11.63
C LYS A 1222 29.56 46.20 10.37
N ASP A 1223 28.88 45.09 10.08
CA ASP A 1223 29.15 44.16 8.97
C ASP A 1223 30.53 43.44 9.04
N GLN A 1224 31.31 43.62 10.11
CA GLN A 1224 32.51 42.82 10.40
C GLN A 1224 32.14 41.34 10.64
N ALA A 1225 32.99 40.41 10.19
CA ALA A 1225 32.79 38.98 10.44
C ALA A 1225 32.99 38.65 11.93
N LEU A 1226 32.13 37.80 12.49
CA LEU A 1226 32.16 37.38 13.91
C LEU A 1226 32.42 35.88 14.05
N VAL A 1227 31.63 35.06 13.35
CA VAL A 1227 31.65 33.60 13.46
C VAL A 1227 31.38 33.00 12.09
N VAL A 1228 32.14 31.97 11.71
CA VAL A 1228 31.83 31.15 10.53
C VAL A 1228 31.17 29.86 10.98
N ILE A 1229 30.04 29.54 10.34
CA ILE A 1229 29.24 28.35 10.64
C ILE A 1229 29.12 27.45 9.41
N GLU A 1230 29.02 26.14 9.64
CA GLU A 1230 28.69 25.11 8.66
C GLU A 1230 27.22 24.70 8.84
N SER A 1231 26.44 24.71 7.76
CA SER A 1231 25.17 23.97 7.73
C SER A 1231 24.98 23.36 6.35
N MET A 1232 24.54 22.09 6.30
CA MET A 1232 24.40 21.30 5.07
C MET A 1232 25.62 21.41 4.11
N LYS A 1233 26.83 21.40 4.69
CA LYS A 1233 28.14 21.49 4.02
C LYS A 1233 28.42 22.82 3.29
N MET A 1234 27.71 23.89 3.64
CA MET A 1234 28.02 25.26 3.22
C MET A 1234 28.58 26.08 4.38
N GLU A 1235 29.72 26.75 4.18
CA GLU A 1235 30.19 27.80 5.09
C GLU A 1235 29.32 29.05 4.94
N THR A 1236 28.91 29.65 6.06
CA THR A 1236 28.21 30.94 6.13
C THR A 1236 28.91 31.82 7.17
N VAL A 1237 29.24 33.05 6.79
CA VAL A 1237 29.91 34.02 7.67
C VAL A 1237 28.84 34.88 8.35
N ILE A 1238 28.68 34.72 9.66
CA ILE A 1238 27.85 35.59 10.50
C ILE A 1238 28.60 36.90 10.74
N ARG A 1239 27.92 38.03 10.48
CA ARG A 1239 28.46 39.38 10.56
C ARG A 1239 27.78 40.20 11.65
N SER A 1240 28.45 41.23 12.14
CA SER A 1240 27.93 42.10 13.19
C SER A 1240 26.81 43.00 12.68
N PRO A 1241 25.59 43.00 13.29
CA PRO A 1241 24.51 43.89 12.86
C PRO A 1241 24.75 45.35 13.26
N GLN A 1242 25.64 45.59 14.24
CA GLN A 1242 25.94 46.88 14.85
C GLN A 1242 27.44 47.02 15.17
N LYS A 1243 27.90 48.22 15.52
CA LYS A 1243 29.19 48.42 16.19
C LYS A 1243 29.02 48.11 17.68
N GLY A 1244 30.03 47.52 18.33
CA GLY A 1244 30.03 47.28 19.78
C GLY A 1244 31.22 46.44 20.26
N VAL A 1245 31.29 46.18 21.57
CA VAL A 1245 32.31 45.29 22.17
C VAL A 1245 31.71 43.90 22.41
N ILE A 1246 32.48 42.85 22.09
CA ILE A 1246 32.06 41.46 22.29
C ILE A 1246 32.20 41.07 23.77
N SER A 1247 31.09 41.09 24.52
CA SER A 1247 31.04 40.62 25.90
C SER A 1247 31.37 39.13 26.02
N LYS A 1248 30.84 38.31 25.10
CA LYS A 1248 31.01 36.85 25.18
C LYS A 1248 30.82 36.13 23.84
N LEU A 1249 31.59 35.05 23.66
CA LEU A 1249 31.37 34.04 22.63
C LEU A 1249 30.78 32.80 23.30
N VAL A 1250 29.51 32.52 23.04
CA VAL A 1250 28.73 31.49 23.75
C VAL A 1250 29.14 30.08 23.31
N HIS A 1251 29.66 29.95 22.08
CA HIS A 1251 30.04 28.68 21.46
C HIS A 1251 31.47 28.70 20.91
N LYS A 1252 32.07 27.51 20.87
CA LYS A 1252 33.44 27.25 20.40
C LYS A 1252 33.44 26.56 19.03
N GLU A 1253 34.57 26.64 18.34
CA GLU A 1253 34.87 25.82 17.18
C GLU A 1253 34.59 24.32 17.46
N GLY A 1254 33.75 23.72 16.62
CA GLY A 1254 33.25 22.36 16.76
C GLY A 1254 31.85 22.22 17.36
N ASP A 1255 31.33 23.22 18.09
CA ASP A 1255 30.01 23.15 18.73
C ASP A 1255 28.87 23.09 17.70
N ILE A 1256 27.79 22.38 18.04
CA ILE A 1256 26.57 22.29 17.21
C ILE A 1256 25.43 23.08 17.89
N CYS A 1257 24.94 24.09 17.19
CA CYS A 1257 23.93 25.04 17.64
C CYS A 1257 22.59 24.81 16.93
N LYS A 1258 21.48 25.14 17.58
CA LYS A 1258 20.15 25.22 16.95
C LYS A 1258 19.87 26.63 16.44
N ALA A 1259 18.94 26.78 15.49
CA ALA A 1259 18.38 28.09 15.16
C ALA A 1259 17.89 28.82 16.43
N GLY A 1260 18.18 30.12 16.54
CA GLY A 1260 17.85 30.95 17.71
C GLY A 1260 18.80 30.79 18.92
N THR A 1261 19.80 29.90 18.88
CA THR A 1261 20.81 29.82 19.96
C THR A 1261 21.72 31.04 19.90
N VAL A 1262 22.01 31.70 21.02
CA VAL A 1262 22.97 32.82 21.05
C VAL A 1262 24.36 32.31 20.65
N LEU A 1263 24.99 32.94 19.66
CA LEU A 1263 26.40 32.72 19.30
C LEU A 1263 27.31 33.75 19.99
N VAL A 1264 26.88 35.02 19.98
CA VAL A 1264 27.68 36.18 20.43
C VAL A 1264 26.82 37.09 21.31
N LEU A 1265 27.40 37.63 22.37
CA LEU A 1265 26.82 38.69 23.21
C LEU A 1265 27.66 39.96 23.09
N PHE A 1266 27.01 41.10 22.95
CA PHE A 1266 27.62 42.42 23.10
C PHE A 1266 27.54 42.90 24.55
N GLU A 1267 28.38 43.85 24.93
CA GLU A 1267 28.25 44.53 26.23
C GLU A 1267 27.01 45.43 26.25
N GLU A 1268 26.29 45.51 27.39
CA GLU A 1268 25.25 46.52 27.60
C GLU A 1268 25.92 47.88 27.81
N HIS A 1269 25.91 48.75 26.78
CA HIS A 1269 26.15 50.18 26.98
C HIS A 1269 24.96 50.80 27.71
N GLU A 1270 25.22 51.50 28.83
CA GLU A 1270 24.23 52.34 29.51
C GLU A 1270 24.07 53.66 28.72
N GLU A 1271 22.86 53.90 28.19
CA GLU A 1271 22.33 55.21 27.76
C GLU A 1271 21.15 55.63 28.66
#